data_AF-A0ABD1KTT0-F1
#
_entry.id   AF-A0ABD1KTT0-F1
#
_cell.length_a   1.000
_cell.length_b   1.000
_cell.length_c   1.000
_cell.angle_alpha   90.00
_cell.angle_beta   90.00
_cell.angle_gamma   90.00
#
_symmetry.space_group_name_H-M   'P 1'
#
loop_
_entity.id
_entity.type
_entity.pdbx_description
1 polymer ?
#
loop_
_entity_poly.entity_id
_entity_poly.type
_entity_poly.pdbx_seq_one_letter_code
_entity_poly.pdbx_strand_id
1 'polypeptide(L)'
;MTKPVKTQKEKTFETLQGAVLQCYEKGEWMLLSSAVIPGESPVLWAGVFQDKNDPVDSVVAIFDISRTHTGKVSGFCTNRDSCEPDKDKTKQKLDKVLKPAAVMLRNSSITSVAVLRSNSWVVLFCGTKTGLLIRVVLDESLEPGCPTVLYSSEEDRLFSPKMLFNPGNRTHIYLAQGKQMRKIPVAQCGVYETLTDCWSALDPFCGWCGSKHKCTFQHDCSSSEWVSVPGTSQRRETISVHMNRGTTGQDIVVTALPNLNSSIDFSCAVEECGSPGPYPCSCTLSSDSFPAQGLSLRINITVQRETHIQEVHLKNCPSIRGTPTSALCMECISAGCKWSDAANSCTWRPASTAFSAFTQDVCEALPSGQNETKPEILSMTPSEVSIHGRNGASITGQNLKSVTKVRFQGTLDCSPKESAVRHSGNSSSESLVFDIPAGTKGTVRVCVVSPDDQCHGNAKLTYNSPPICRGLQPKNTWASGGRNISIVGSRLKFVERVKHDDLPADMTPELISETLVYPSPPGRQEVSVNVIVGNQSVSCTDKLTYLPDPHFTSFTTTRTGNDMAVIIQKTADSLALNTSEILVEGLQGEKSYVCEVQRIEHSHDTSSVICEINNQPGLSIDTVKITIGKFSDTLKRSQNLAYIIPIPICIAFAICVVVVVWYLNRKKQKMMRMQMRKELDNIECDIRNRIREGFVDMQTERSELISSTGAIPFLDYKHFASRIFFPEGGPLSTAMMKDITQLSVKEKQEQSYQALSHLLRDQLFLTSFVHTLEEQKSFQVKDKCLVASLLTLALHDDLPYLTQVMERLLAELMEMPSNAQPKLLLRRTESIVEKLLTNWMSICLYGFLRECVGQPLYLLVCALMEQTSKGPVDSITGKALYTLSEDWLLWQAQDFSPLKLTVLFAVGTEGEVSEPLEICALDCDTVEQVKEKILLTFHRKFGFCYTQQPRYIDIEYERDGCYVALQEVDSSTEVKGEVTMLNTLKHYRIPDGSTIKVITRKPDAPQSPTLSLKEEPDFQTKYCHLIDPELVDDKCTETKKLKVKEIYLPKLLSTKVAVHSHVENLFRTIWGTSNNNRPLHAVKYFFDFLDGQAENRKINDPDVLHIWKTNSLPLRFWINILKNPQFVFDLEKTPHLDGCLSVIAQAFMDAFSLTDQQLGKHTPTNKLLYAKDIPQYKQEVKAFYKRVQEQSPLSSQEFKDFLQEESKKHENEFNESVALCEIYKFMQRYFNQIEEKLEQNSAPSGLKKELQEVRELFESKKKTSWE
;
A
#
# COMPACT_ATOMS: atom_id res chain seq x y z
N MET A 1 -10.47 18.59 17.18
CA MET A 1 -9.09 18.98 16.82
C MET A 1 -8.19 18.68 18.01
N THR A 2 -7.40 17.62 17.96
CA THR A 2 -6.35 17.30 18.94
C THR A 2 -5.06 17.07 18.17
N LYS A 3 -4.01 17.86 18.49
CA LYS A 3 -2.68 17.78 17.85
C LYS A 3 -2.13 16.34 17.94
N PRO A 4 -1.40 15.85 16.92
CA PRO A 4 -0.79 14.53 16.98
C PRO A 4 0.31 14.50 18.04
N VAL A 5 0.25 13.51 18.93
CA VAL A 5 1.19 13.18 20.02
C VAL A 5 2.55 12.70 19.45
N LYS A 6 3.20 13.51 18.60
CA LYS A 6 4.55 13.21 18.08
C LYS A 6 5.65 13.68 19.03
N THR A 7 5.45 14.80 19.73
CA THR A 7 6.45 15.45 20.59
C THR A 7 6.72 14.76 21.94
N GLN A 8 5.93 13.76 22.31
CA GLN A 8 6.07 13.09 23.62
C GLN A 8 6.91 11.80 23.54
N LYS A 9 6.94 11.11 22.38
CA LYS A 9 7.70 9.86 22.22
C LYS A 9 9.21 10.07 22.29
N GLU A 10 9.76 11.05 21.57
CA GLU A 10 11.20 11.35 21.58
C GLU A 10 11.67 11.74 22.99
N LYS A 11 10.94 12.64 23.67
CA LYS A 11 11.21 13.01 25.07
C LYS A 11 11.13 11.82 26.04
N THR A 12 10.22 10.86 25.81
CA THR A 12 10.09 9.66 26.66
C THR A 12 11.25 8.69 26.44
N PHE A 13 11.74 8.55 25.20
CA PHE A 13 12.94 7.77 24.89
C PHE A 13 14.22 8.42 25.46
N GLU A 14 14.32 9.76 25.42
CA GLU A 14 15.41 10.50 26.06
C GLU A 14 15.44 10.29 27.59
N THR A 15 14.29 10.18 28.27
CA THR A 15 14.23 9.92 29.72
C THR A 15 14.59 8.48 30.13
N LEU A 16 14.59 7.52 29.20
CA LEU A 16 14.94 6.12 29.45
C LEU A 16 16.41 5.80 29.12
N GLN A 17 17.15 6.76 28.57
CA GLN A 17 18.49 6.55 28.02
C GLN A 17 19.54 6.35 29.12
N GLY A 18 19.69 5.10 29.58
CA GLY A 18 20.70 4.66 30.57
C GLY A 18 20.14 4.08 31.87
N ALA A 19 18.83 3.88 31.98
CA ALA A 19 18.24 3.12 33.09
C ALA A 19 18.50 1.61 32.93
N VAL A 20 18.88 0.93 34.02
CA VAL A 20 18.99 -0.54 34.05
C VAL A 20 17.61 -1.13 34.38
N LEU A 21 17.01 -1.82 33.41
CA LEU A 21 15.75 -2.54 33.58
C LEU A 21 16.02 -3.88 34.26
N GLN A 22 15.44 -4.13 35.43
CA GLN A 22 15.51 -5.44 36.07
C GLN A 22 14.28 -6.25 35.66
N CYS A 23 14.44 -7.14 34.67
CA CYS A 23 13.45 -8.17 34.40
C CYS A 23 13.44 -9.21 35.53
N TYR A 24 12.28 -9.81 35.78
CA TYR A 24 12.04 -10.76 36.87
C TYR A 24 12.92 -12.01 36.65
N GLU A 25 14.01 -12.13 37.43
CA GLU A 25 15.04 -13.21 37.50
C GLU A 25 16.46 -12.84 37.00
N LYS A 26 17.47 -13.52 37.57
CA LYS A 26 18.88 -13.41 37.18
C LYS A 26 19.06 -14.01 35.76
N GLY A 27 18.97 -13.18 34.73
CA GLY A 27 19.19 -13.55 33.33
C GLY A 27 19.58 -12.33 32.49
N GLU A 28 20.22 -12.58 31.34
CA GLU A 28 20.48 -11.51 30.36
C GLU A 28 19.31 -11.41 29.39
N TRP A 29 18.54 -10.33 29.49
CA TRP A 29 17.32 -10.13 28.72
C TRP A 29 17.54 -9.14 27.57
N MET A 30 17.04 -9.45 26.37
CA MET A 30 17.05 -8.58 25.20
C MET A 30 15.66 -8.02 24.92
N LEU A 31 15.53 -6.70 24.75
CA LEU A 31 14.27 -6.05 24.34
C LEU A 31 14.06 -6.21 22.82
N LEU A 32 12.96 -6.85 22.41
CA LEU A 32 12.62 -7.09 21.01
C LEU A 32 11.66 -6.06 20.41
N SER A 33 10.69 -5.59 21.21
CA SER A 33 9.65 -4.65 20.78
C SER A 33 9.09 -3.90 21.98
N SER A 34 8.57 -2.70 21.76
CA SER A 34 7.95 -1.91 22.82
C SER A 34 6.85 -0.97 22.35
N ALA A 35 5.96 -0.62 23.26
CA ALA A 35 4.86 0.30 23.03
C ALA A 35 4.53 1.11 24.29
N VAL A 36 4.31 2.41 24.12
CA VAL A 36 3.81 3.28 25.18
C VAL A 36 2.29 3.13 25.26
N ILE A 37 1.77 2.93 26.48
CA ILE A 37 0.34 2.80 26.74
C ILE A 37 -0.25 4.22 26.81
N PRO A 38 -1.24 4.56 25.96
CA PRO A 38 -1.83 5.90 25.94
C PRO A 38 -2.52 6.25 27.28
N GLY A 39 -2.22 7.39 27.90
CA GLY A 39 -2.83 7.87 29.15
C GLY A 39 -2.10 9.08 29.74
N GLU A 40 -2.75 9.84 30.64
CA GLU A 40 -2.18 11.06 31.25
C GLU A 40 -1.29 10.78 32.47
N SER A 41 -1.68 9.84 33.35
CA SER A 41 -0.89 9.39 34.51
C SER A 41 -1.50 8.11 35.11
N PRO A 42 -0.69 7.10 35.51
CA PRO A 42 0.73 6.94 35.22
C PRO A 42 1.02 6.65 33.74
N VAL A 43 2.17 7.11 33.24
CA VAL A 43 2.72 6.74 31.93
C VAL A 43 3.28 5.32 32.02
N LEU A 44 2.57 4.39 31.39
CA LEU A 44 2.96 2.98 31.36
C LEU A 44 3.65 2.63 30.03
N TRP A 45 4.62 1.73 30.10
CA TRP A 45 5.40 1.26 28.94
C TRP A 45 5.45 -0.27 28.93
N ALA A 46 5.06 -0.88 27.82
CA ALA A 46 5.11 -2.32 27.62
C ALA A 46 6.33 -2.70 26.76
N GLY A 47 7.08 -3.72 27.20
CA GLY A 47 8.24 -4.27 26.50
C GLY A 47 8.16 -5.78 26.34
N VAL A 48 8.66 -6.29 25.22
CA VAL A 48 8.84 -7.72 24.96
C VAL A 48 10.31 -8.07 25.16
N PHE A 49 10.59 -8.99 26.06
CA PHE A 49 11.94 -9.41 26.44
C PHE A 49 12.16 -10.87 26.07
N GLN A 50 13.35 -11.19 25.60
CA GLN A 50 13.78 -12.55 25.30
C GLN A 50 15.02 -12.89 26.12
N ASP A 51 15.08 -14.09 26.69
CA ASP A 51 16.27 -14.57 27.37
C ASP A 51 17.35 -14.90 26.33
N LYS A 52 18.57 -14.38 26.50
CA LYS A 52 19.70 -14.73 25.63
C LYS A 52 20.11 -16.21 25.75
N ASN A 53 19.87 -16.83 26.89
CA ASN A 53 20.24 -18.22 27.16
C ASN A 53 19.16 -19.22 26.74
N ASP A 54 17.89 -18.79 26.65
CA ASP A 54 16.78 -19.58 26.12
C ASP A 54 15.97 -18.75 25.08
N PRO A 55 16.34 -18.81 23.79
CA PRO A 55 15.73 -18.01 22.73
C PRO A 55 14.28 -18.41 22.43
N VAL A 56 13.76 -19.49 23.02
CA VAL A 56 12.36 -19.87 22.87
C VAL A 56 11.49 -19.06 23.81
N ASP A 57 12.02 -18.63 24.96
CA ASP A 57 11.25 -18.01 26.03
C ASP A 57 11.21 -16.48 25.88
N SER A 58 10.00 -15.92 25.90
CA SER A 58 9.78 -14.50 25.74
C SER A 58 8.71 -14.01 26.70
N VAL A 59 8.94 -12.84 27.27
CA VAL A 59 8.14 -12.27 28.35
C VAL A 59 7.67 -10.87 27.96
N VAL A 60 6.38 -10.60 28.14
CA VAL A 60 5.84 -9.24 28.04
C VAL A 60 5.73 -8.65 29.44
N ALA A 61 6.36 -7.50 29.67
CA ALA A 61 6.35 -6.81 30.94
C ALA A 61 5.95 -5.34 30.79
N ILE A 62 5.22 -4.81 31.77
CA ILE A 62 4.78 -3.43 31.85
C ILE A 62 5.56 -2.71 32.94
N PHE A 63 6.02 -1.49 32.65
CA PHE A 63 6.75 -0.62 33.57
C PHE A 63 6.02 0.70 33.74
N ASP A 64 5.99 1.21 34.97
CA ASP A 64 5.58 2.60 35.24
C ASP A 64 6.80 3.51 35.12
N ILE A 65 6.78 4.38 34.11
CA ILE A 65 7.90 5.28 33.80
C ILE A 65 7.63 6.74 34.23
N SER A 66 6.50 6.99 34.92
CA SER A 66 6.04 8.33 35.31
C SER A 66 7.02 9.09 36.22
N ARG A 67 7.84 8.38 37.00
CA ARG A 67 8.73 8.96 38.03
C ARG A 67 10.15 9.30 37.53
N THR A 68 10.43 9.19 36.24
CA THR A 68 11.79 9.37 35.68
C THR A 68 12.17 10.83 35.34
N HIS A 69 11.26 11.79 35.50
CA HIS A 69 11.46 13.22 35.18
C HIS A 69 12.55 13.99 35.98
N THR A 70 13.35 13.35 36.84
CA THR A 70 14.30 14.06 37.73
C THR A 70 15.79 13.74 37.54
N GLY A 71 16.23 13.05 36.49
CA GLY A 71 17.67 12.84 36.30
C GLY A 71 18.09 12.55 34.87
N LYS A 72 18.96 13.39 34.31
CA LYS A 72 19.77 13.07 33.13
C LYS A 72 20.54 11.78 33.40
N VAL A 73 20.45 10.83 32.49
CA VAL A 73 21.29 9.63 32.51
C VAL A 73 22.25 9.71 31.32
N SER A 74 23.54 9.53 31.59
CA SER A 74 24.63 9.69 30.62
C SER A 74 25.03 8.36 30.00
N GLY A 75 25.07 8.31 28.65
CA GLY A 75 25.87 7.35 27.90
C GLY A 75 25.08 6.40 26.99
N PHE A 76 25.00 6.73 25.69
CA PHE A 76 24.83 5.75 24.62
C PHE A 76 25.84 6.05 23.53
N CYS A 77 26.82 5.16 23.34
CA CYS A 77 27.71 5.15 22.19
C CYS A 77 27.02 4.44 21.02
N THR A 78 26.90 5.09 19.87
CA THR A 78 26.28 4.54 18.64
C THR A 78 27.27 3.94 17.64
N ASN A 79 28.59 4.05 17.88
CA ASN A 79 29.63 3.47 17.01
C ASN A 79 30.51 2.48 17.77
N ARG A 80 30.88 1.38 17.09
CA ARG A 80 31.59 0.24 17.67
C ARG A 80 33.10 0.45 17.87
N ASP A 81 33.66 1.58 17.45
CA ASP A 81 35.11 1.81 17.42
C ASP A 81 35.61 3.05 18.21
N SER A 82 34.80 3.72 19.02
CA SER A 82 35.26 4.92 19.74
C SER A 82 34.66 5.09 21.14
N CYS A 83 34.85 4.12 22.03
CA CYS A 83 34.59 4.32 23.47
C CYS A 83 35.74 3.73 24.29
N GLU A 84 36.79 4.53 24.52
CA GLU A 84 37.67 4.30 25.67
C GLU A 84 36.98 4.81 26.95
N PRO A 85 37.03 4.07 28.06
CA PRO A 85 36.44 4.51 29.31
C PRO A 85 37.31 5.59 29.95
N ASP A 86 36.75 6.78 30.12
CA ASP A 86 37.35 7.86 30.91
C ASP A 86 37.46 7.41 32.37
N LYS A 87 38.69 7.18 32.82
CA LYS A 87 39.04 6.67 34.15
C LYS A 87 39.10 7.80 35.16
N ASP A 88 38.00 8.52 35.39
CA ASP A 88 37.88 9.27 36.65
C ASP A 88 36.46 9.74 36.93
N LYS A 89 35.81 9.09 37.91
CA LYS A 89 34.84 9.62 38.90
C LYS A 89 34.07 8.49 39.58
N THR A 90 34.79 7.80 40.47
CA THR A 90 34.23 7.05 41.58
C THR A 90 33.61 8.02 42.59
N LYS A 91 32.27 8.22 42.54
CA LYS A 91 31.35 8.53 43.68
C LYS A 91 30.07 9.22 43.19
N GLN A 92 29.21 8.48 42.48
CA GLN A 92 27.75 8.66 42.44
C GLN A 92 27.18 7.54 41.55
N LYS A 93 27.09 6.31 42.06
CA LYS A 93 26.50 5.19 41.34
C LYS A 93 25.52 4.46 42.23
N LEU A 94 24.38 5.12 42.46
CA LEU A 94 23.14 4.47 42.85
C LEU A 94 22.14 4.77 41.74
N ASP A 95 22.42 4.24 40.54
CA ASP A 95 21.57 4.40 39.37
C ASP A 95 20.27 3.62 39.60
N LYS A 96 19.14 4.32 39.53
CA LYS A 96 17.77 3.85 39.81
C LYS A 96 17.39 2.68 38.89
N VAL A 97 17.34 1.47 39.43
CA VAL A 97 16.84 0.26 38.73
C VAL A 97 15.31 0.32 38.62
N LEU A 98 14.79 0.19 37.40
CA LEU A 98 13.34 0.14 37.12
C LEU A 98 12.86 -1.33 37.15
N LYS A 99 11.87 -1.61 38.00
CA LYS A 99 11.22 -2.92 38.13
C LYS A 99 9.88 -2.95 37.37
N PRO A 100 9.46 -4.09 36.82
CA PRO A 100 8.17 -4.19 36.13
C PRO A 100 7.04 -3.97 37.14
N ALA A 101 6.05 -3.16 36.75
CA ALA A 101 4.80 -2.99 37.47
C ALA A 101 4.00 -4.30 37.44
N ALA A 102 4.05 -5.05 36.33
CA ALA A 102 3.56 -6.42 36.25
C ALA A 102 4.12 -7.17 35.02
N VAL A 103 4.14 -8.50 35.10
CA VAL A 103 4.60 -9.42 34.05
C VAL A 103 3.38 -10.14 33.48
N MET A 104 3.12 -9.96 32.18
CA MET A 104 1.79 -10.17 31.58
C MET A 104 1.63 -11.54 30.92
N LEU A 105 2.62 -11.94 30.14
CA LEU A 105 2.54 -13.16 29.33
C LEU A 105 3.94 -13.72 29.13
N ARG A 106 4.11 -14.98 29.52
CA ARG A 106 5.28 -15.80 29.15
C ARG A 106 4.81 -16.79 28.10
N ASN A 107 5.21 -16.56 26.86
CA ASN A 107 4.87 -17.45 25.77
C ASN A 107 6.06 -17.61 24.85
N SER A 108 6.18 -18.78 24.24
CA SER A 108 7.28 -19.04 23.35
C SER A 108 7.23 -18.08 22.16
N SER A 109 8.31 -17.36 21.92
CA SER A 109 8.57 -16.61 20.68
C SER A 109 7.68 -15.40 20.41
N ILE A 110 7.31 -14.62 21.42
CA ILE A 110 6.71 -13.29 21.21
C ILE A 110 7.78 -12.34 20.67
N THR A 111 7.46 -11.62 19.59
CA THR A 111 8.42 -10.75 18.89
C THR A 111 7.95 -9.31 18.76
N SER A 112 6.65 -9.06 18.93
CA SER A 112 6.07 -7.74 18.71
C SER A 112 4.94 -7.44 19.69
N VAL A 113 4.79 -6.17 20.07
CA VAL A 113 3.68 -5.71 20.92
C VAL A 113 3.09 -4.41 20.39
N ALA A 114 1.76 -4.31 20.43
CA ALA A 114 1.01 -3.08 20.20
C ALA A 114 -0.06 -2.96 21.29
N VAL A 115 -0.41 -1.73 21.67
CA VAL A 115 -1.26 -1.48 22.84
C VAL A 115 -2.36 -0.49 22.51
N LEU A 116 -3.57 -0.78 22.99
CA LEU A 116 -4.69 0.15 23.04
C LEU A 116 -5.16 0.31 24.49
N ARG A 117 -5.69 1.50 24.80
CA ARG A 117 -6.41 1.75 26.04
C ARG A 117 -7.86 2.07 25.69
N SER A 118 -8.79 1.39 26.36
CA SER A 118 -10.22 1.59 26.25
C SER A 118 -10.77 1.78 27.67
N ASN A 119 -11.10 3.01 28.04
CA ASN A 119 -11.45 3.38 29.42
C ASN A 119 -10.36 2.98 30.45
N SER A 120 -10.73 2.21 31.49
CA SER A 120 -9.81 1.66 32.50
C SER A 120 -9.03 0.44 32.00
N TRP A 121 -9.42 -0.17 30.88
CA TRP A 121 -8.83 -1.40 30.36
C TRP A 121 -7.64 -1.12 29.44
N VAL A 122 -6.61 -1.96 29.54
CA VAL A 122 -5.46 -1.98 28.64
C VAL A 122 -5.48 -3.26 27.83
N VAL A 123 -5.39 -3.16 26.50
CA VAL A 123 -5.37 -4.32 25.62
C VAL A 123 -4.05 -4.42 24.90
N LEU A 124 -3.34 -5.51 25.15
CA LEU A 124 -2.07 -5.87 24.51
C LEU A 124 -2.33 -6.78 23.31
N PHE A 125 -1.72 -6.46 22.17
CA PHE A 125 -1.69 -7.28 20.96
C PHE A 125 -0.26 -7.74 20.75
N CYS A 126 0.00 -9.03 20.92
CA CYS A 126 1.32 -9.64 20.87
C CYS A 126 1.46 -10.52 19.63
N GLY A 127 2.41 -10.20 18.75
CA GLY A 127 2.73 -11.02 17.59
C GLY A 127 3.85 -12.01 17.91
N THR A 128 3.73 -13.25 17.43
CA THR A 128 4.75 -14.30 17.62
C THR A 128 5.55 -14.58 16.33
N LYS A 129 6.72 -15.22 16.49
CA LYS A 129 7.52 -15.72 15.35
C LYS A 129 6.79 -16.76 14.50
N THR A 130 5.84 -17.48 15.10
CA THR A 130 5.01 -18.51 14.46
C THR A 130 3.78 -17.94 13.74
N GLY A 131 3.64 -16.61 13.69
CA GLY A 131 2.55 -15.94 12.99
C GLY A 131 1.22 -16.00 13.75
N LEU A 132 1.24 -16.02 15.09
CA LEU A 132 0.05 -15.80 15.92
C LEU A 132 -0.06 -14.34 16.34
N LEU A 133 -1.29 -13.81 16.29
CA LEU A 133 -1.64 -12.55 16.95
C LEU A 133 -2.45 -12.87 18.20
N ILE A 134 -1.84 -12.68 19.36
CA ILE A 134 -2.44 -12.92 20.67
C ILE A 134 -2.94 -11.60 21.24
N ARG A 135 -4.15 -11.58 21.77
CA ARG A 135 -4.74 -10.47 22.50
C ARG A 135 -4.80 -10.80 23.98
N VAL A 136 -4.33 -9.88 24.82
CA VAL A 136 -4.43 -9.98 26.28
C VAL A 136 -5.10 -8.71 26.79
N VAL A 137 -6.19 -8.87 27.53
CA VAL A 137 -6.96 -7.75 28.11
C VAL A 137 -6.57 -7.64 29.58
N LEU A 138 -6.19 -6.45 30.02
CA LEU A 138 -5.79 -6.15 31.39
C LEU A 138 -6.81 -5.21 32.02
N ASP A 139 -7.20 -5.52 33.24
CA ASP A 139 -8.10 -4.67 34.03
C ASP A 139 -7.39 -3.45 34.64
N GLU A 140 -8.13 -2.66 35.44
CA GLU A 140 -7.62 -1.46 36.09
C GLU A 140 -6.43 -1.71 37.03
N SER A 141 -6.36 -2.90 37.64
CA SER A 141 -5.25 -3.36 38.48
C SER A 141 -4.07 -3.95 37.69
N LEU A 142 -4.14 -3.93 36.35
CA LEU A 142 -3.21 -4.60 35.43
C LEU A 142 -3.18 -6.13 35.61
N GLU A 143 -4.25 -6.73 36.13
CA GLU A 143 -4.38 -8.19 36.17
C GLU A 143 -4.75 -8.71 34.77
N PRO A 144 -4.00 -9.69 34.22
CA PRO A 144 -4.27 -10.19 32.89
C PRO A 144 -5.48 -11.12 32.86
N GLY A 145 -6.43 -10.80 31.98
CA GLY A 145 -7.48 -11.71 31.55
C GLY A 145 -6.97 -12.82 30.65
N CYS A 146 -7.88 -13.73 30.28
CA CYS A 146 -7.55 -14.87 29.43
C CYS A 146 -6.98 -14.42 28.06
N PRO A 147 -5.79 -14.88 27.65
CA PRO A 147 -5.27 -14.60 26.32
C PRO A 147 -6.15 -15.20 25.22
N THR A 148 -6.42 -14.45 24.16
CA THR A 148 -7.18 -14.94 23.00
C THR A 148 -6.36 -14.84 21.71
N VAL A 149 -6.47 -15.84 20.83
CA VAL A 149 -5.82 -15.78 19.51
C VAL A 149 -6.77 -15.13 18.52
N LEU A 150 -6.42 -13.92 18.06
CA LEU A 150 -7.21 -13.20 17.05
C LEU A 150 -6.91 -13.69 15.64
N TYR A 151 -5.70 -14.21 15.42
CA TYR A 151 -5.27 -14.68 14.12
C TYR A 151 -4.12 -15.67 14.19
N SER A 152 -4.12 -16.64 13.28
CA SER A 152 -3.06 -17.62 13.08
C SER A 152 -2.75 -17.72 11.58
N SER A 153 -1.49 -17.52 11.22
CA SER A 153 -1.03 -17.66 9.82
C SER A 153 -0.79 -19.11 9.45
N GLU A 154 -0.98 -19.52 8.19
CA GLU A 154 -0.75 -20.90 7.75
C GLU A 154 0.73 -21.25 7.51
N GLU A 155 1.60 -20.27 7.25
CA GLU A 155 2.98 -20.49 6.79
C GLU A 155 4.09 -20.21 7.83
N ASP A 156 3.79 -20.16 9.13
CA ASP A 156 4.77 -19.92 10.22
C ASP A 156 5.75 -18.76 9.95
N ARG A 157 5.27 -17.65 9.37
CA ARG A 157 6.11 -16.48 9.10
C ARG A 157 5.97 -15.44 10.22
N LEU A 158 7.10 -14.91 10.65
CA LEU A 158 7.19 -13.81 11.61
C LEU A 158 6.39 -12.58 11.15
N PHE A 159 5.60 -11.99 12.05
CA PHE A 159 5.03 -10.67 11.82
C PHE A 159 6.09 -9.58 11.99
N SER A 160 6.00 -8.53 11.17
CA SER A 160 6.81 -7.33 11.39
C SER A 160 6.65 -6.85 12.84
N PRO A 161 7.74 -6.42 13.51
CA PRO A 161 7.68 -5.86 14.87
C PRO A 161 6.73 -4.66 15.01
N LYS A 162 6.40 -4.01 13.89
CA LYS A 162 5.54 -2.83 13.83
C LYS A 162 4.12 -3.20 13.39
N MET A 163 3.19 -3.18 14.34
CA MET A 163 1.76 -3.35 14.11
C MET A 163 1.06 -1.98 14.22
N LEU A 164 0.10 -1.70 13.34
CA LEU A 164 -0.56 -0.39 13.26
C LEU A 164 -2.07 -0.53 13.37
N PHE A 165 -2.71 0.29 14.17
CA PHE A 165 -4.18 0.37 14.21
C PHE A 165 -4.70 1.28 13.10
N ASN A 166 -5.93 1.05 12.65
CA ASN A 166 -6.53 1.94 11.66
C ASN A 166 -6.70 3.36 12.23
N PRO A 167 -6.44 4.41 11.42
CA PRO A 167 -6.62 5.78 11.85
C PRO A 167 -8.11 6.07 12.18
N GLY A 168 -8.37 6.87 13.20
CA GLY A 168 -9.73 7.26 13.59
C GLY A 168 -10.31 6.38 14.70
N ASN A 169 -11.00 5.29 14.34
CA ASN A 169 -11.81 4.47 15.29
C ASN A 169 -11.07 3.27 15.92
N ARG A 170 -9.83 2.96 15.50
CA ARG A 170 -8.98 1.90 16.07
C ARG A 170 -9.63 0.50 16.16
N THR A 171 -10.58 0.21 15.28
CA THR A 171 -11.35 -1.04 15.25
C THR A 171 -10.61 -2.20 14.58
N HIS A 172 -9.52 -1.91 13.88
CA HIS A 172 -8.73 -2.92 13.18
C HIS A 172 -7.23 -2.72 13.41
N ILE A 173 -6.50 -3.82 13.45
CA ILE A 173 -5.04 -3.88 13.47
C ILE A 173 -4.51 -4.39 12.12
N TYR A 174 -3.50 -3.72 11.59
CA TYR A 174 -2.80 -4.07 10.38
C TYR A 174 -1.49 -4.78 10.74
N LEU A 175 -1.33 -5.99 10.21
CA LEU A 175 -0.14 -6.82 10.35
C LEU A 175 0.58 -6.96 9.02
N ALA A 176 1.88 -6.75 9.02
CA ALA A 176 2.74 -7.06 7.87
C ALA A 176 3.37 -8.45 8.04
N GLN A 177 3.26 -9.29 7.03
CA GLN A 177 3.84 -10.63 6.99
C GLN A 177 4.47 -10.88 5.61
N GLY A 178 5.81 -10.88 5.53
CA GLY A 178 6.52 -10.96 4.24
C GLY A 178 6.15 -9.81 3.30
N LYS A 179 5.56 -10.12 2.14
CA LYS A 179 5.06 -9.15 1.14
C LYS A 179 3.55 -8.88 1.24
N GLN A 180 2.88 -9.35 2.30
CA GLN A 180 1.43 -9.23 2.47
C GLN A 180 1.07 -8.37 3.68
N MET A 181 0.00 -7.59 3.55
CA MET A 181 -0.63 -6.84 4.64
C MET A 181 -1.98 -7.46 4.95
N ARG A 182 -2.27 -7.72 6.23
CA ARG A 182 -3.57 -8.24 6.68
C ARG A 182 -4.23 -7.25 7.62
N LYS A 183 -5.54 -7.06 7.42
CA LYS A 183 -6.41 -6.24 8.28
C LYS A 183 -7.23 -7.17 9.16
N ILE A 184 -7.14 -7.02 10.48
CA ILE A 184 -7.75 -7.91 11.46
C ILE A 184 -8.58 -7.07 12.43
N PRO A 185 -9.86 -7.42 12.72
CA PRO A 185 -10.65 -6.69 13.72
C PRO A 185 -10.06 -6.89 15.12
N VAL A 186 -10.06 -5.84 15.94
CA VAL A 186 -9.49 -5.88 17.32
C VAL A 186 -10.36 -6.65 18.31
N ALA A 187 -11.65 -6.80 17.98
CA ALA A 187 -12.65 -7.56 18.72
C ALA A 187 -13.72 -8.09 17.76
N GLN A 188 -14.44 -9.15 18.16
CA GLN A 188 -15.52 -9.76 17.39
C GLN A 188 -16.81 -9.77 18.22
N CYS A 189 -17.39 -8.59 18.46
CA CYS A 189 -18.55 -8.46 19.35
C CYS A 189 -19.76 -9.27 18.90
N GLY A 190 -19.94 -9.47 17.59
CA GLY A 190 -21.08 -10.21 17.03
C GLY A 190 -21.12 -11.71 17.34
N VAL A 191 -20.09 -12.27 18.01
CA VAL A 191 -20.10 -13.67 18.50
C VAL A 191 -21.01 -13.82 19.74
N TYR A 192 -21.27 -12.73 20.46
CA TYR A 192 -22.08 -12.75 21.66
C TYR A 192 -23.53 -12.38 21.34
N GLU A 193 -24.41 -13.37 21.39
CA GLU A 193 -25.80 -13.21 20.98
C GLU A 193 -26.72 -12.73 22.11
N THR A 194 -26.31 -12.87 23.37
CA THR A 194 -27.09 -12.45 24.55
C THR A 194 -26.38 -11.36 25.34
N LEU A 195 -27.12 -10.57 26.13
CA LEU A 195 -26.56 -9.58 27.05
C LEU A 195 -25.57 -10.23 28.02
N THR A 196 -25.92 -11.39 28.57
CA THR A 196 -25.07 -12.12 29.53
C THR A 196 -23.77 -12.59 28.89
N ASP A 197 -23.82 -13.11 27.66
CA ASP A 197 -22.61 -13.52 26.93
C ASP A 197 -21.73 -12.31 26.57
N CYS A 198 -22.35 -11.21 26.14
CA CYS A 198 -21.64 -9.96 25.81
C CYS A 198 -20.98 -9.34 27.05
N TRP A 199 -21.66 -9.41 28.20
CA TRP A 199 -21.17 -8.87 29.47
C TRP A 199 -20.06 -9.73 30.08
N SER A 200 -20.27 -11.05 30.12
CA SER A 200 -19.30 -12.01 30.67
C SER A 200 -18.04 -12.16 29.82
N ALA A 201 -18.08 -11.75 28.54
CA ALA A 201 -16.92 -11.67 27.67
C ALA A 201 -15.84 -10.69 28.18
N LEU A 202 -16.22 -9.69 28.99
CA LEU A 202 -15.34 -8.63 29.50
C LEU A 202 -14.45 -7.99 28.40
N ASP A 203 -14.97 -7.89 27.17
CA ASP A 203 -14.24 -7.30 26.04
C ASP A 203 -14.46 -5.78 26.04
N PRO A 204 -13.41 -4.96 26.29
CA PRO A 204 -13.55 -3.52 26.49
C PRO A 204 -13.87 -2.74 25.21
N PHE A 205 -13.94 -3.41 24.05
CA PHE A 205 -14.40 -2.83 22.80
C PHE A 205 -15.86 -3.15 22.48
N CYS A 206 -16.47 -4.10 23.21
CA CYS A 206 -17.82 -4.57 22.99
C CYS A 206 -18.77 -4.08 24.08
N GLY A 207 -20.03 -3.91 23.69
CA GLY A 207 -21.10 -3.56 24.61
C GLY A 207 -22.46 -3.89 24.00
N TRP A 208 -23.46 -4.01 24.85
CA TRP A 208 -24.81 -4.36 24.42
C TRP A 208 -25.52 -3.15 23.83
N CYS A 209 -26.08 -3.29 22.64
CA CYS A 209 -26.88 -2.25 22.01
C CYS A 209 -28.37 -2.55 22.16
N GLY A 210 -29.06 -1.80 23.04
CA GLY A 210 -30.47 -2.02 23.36
C GLY A 210 -31.40 -1.99 22.14
N SER A 211 -31.21 -1.05 21.20
CA SER A 211 -32.04 -0.95 19.99
C SER A 211 -31.84 -2.07 18.98
N LYS A 212 -30.67 -2.71 18.98
CA LYS A 212 -30.32 -3.75 18.00
C LYS A 212 -30.42 -5.17 18.56
N HIS A 213 -30.62 -5.31 19.88
CA HIS A 213 -30.65 -6.60 20.59
C HIS A 213 -29.40 -7.47 20.31
N LYS A 214 -28.22 -6.83 20.19
CA LYS A 214 -26.95 -7.51 19.85
C LYS A 214 -25.76 -6.80 20.49
N CYS A 215 -24.68 -7.56 20.68
CA CYS A 215 -23.40 -7.04 21.14
C CYS A 215 -22.65 -6.34 19.98
N THR A 216 -22.31 -5.06 20.14
CA THR A 216 -21.69 -4.23 19.09
C THR A 216 -20.56 -3.35 19.63
N PHE A 217 -19.77 -2.76 18.72
CA PHE A 217 -18.93 -1.63 19.09
C PHE A 217 -19.79 -0.41 19.44
N GLN A 218 -19.25 0.51 20.23
CA GLN A 218 -19.95 1.72 20.67
C GLN A 218 -20.44 2.60 19.50
N HIS A 219 -19.64 2.77 18.46
CA HIS A 219 -19.98 3.61 17.30
C HIS A 219 -21.03 2.99 16.36
N ASP A 220 -21.30 1.69 16.50
CA ASP A 220 -22.33 0.99 15.74
C ASP A 220 -23.72 1.09 16.41
N CYS A 221 -23.81 1.70 17.59
CA CYS A 221 -25.04 1.87 18.37
C CYS A 221 -25.34 3.35 18.61
N SER A 222 -26.62 3.70 18.70
CA SER A 222 -27.05 5.04 19.11
C SER A 222 -26.53 5.31 20.53
N SER A 223 -25.76 6.38 20.74
CA SER A 223 -24.96 6.59 21.96
C SER A 223 -25.74 6.59 23.28
N SER A 224 -27.07 6.77 23.24
CA SER A 224 -27.96 6.75 24.41
C SER A 224 -28.38 5.36 24.88
N GLU A 225 -28.15 4.30 24.11
CA GLU A 225 -28.65 2.93 24.38
C GLU A 225 -27.55 1.86 24.42
N TRP A 226 -26.27 2.27 24.42
CA TRP A 226 -25.13 1.35 24.43
C TRP A 226 -24.60 1.12 25.85
N VAL A 227 -24.54 -0.14 26.26
CA VAL A 227 -24.17 -0.57 27.61
C VAL A 227 -22.78 -1.22 27.58
N SER A 228 -21.80 -0.56 28.22
CA SER A 228 -20.40 -1.03 28.27
C SER A 228 -20.17 -2.12 29.33
N VAL A 229 -19.20 -3.00 29.08
CA VAL A 229 -18.68 -3.94 30.10
C VAL A 229 -18.10 -3.19 31.33
N PRO A 230 -18.12 -3.79 32.53
CA PRO A 230 -17.67 -3.13 33.76
C PRO A 230 -16.15 -2.89 33.73
N GLY A 231 -15.66 -1.92 34.51
CA GLY A 231 -14.23 -1.54 34.54
C GLY A 231 -13.29 -2.52 35.24
N THR A 232 -13.84 -3.54 35.93
CA THR A 232 -13.11 -4.44 36.84
C THR A 232 -13.40 -5.90 36.51
N SER A 233 -12.38 -6.77 36.48
CA SER A 233 -12.53 -8.20 36.24
C SER A 233 -13.29 -8.97 37.34
N GLN A 234 -13.45 -8.36 38.51
CA GLN A 234 -14.15 -8.90 39.69
C GLN A 234 -15.68 -8.88 39.57
N ARG A 235 -16.26 -8.16 38.58
CA ARG A 235 -17.71 -8.04 38.34
C ARG A 235 -18.15 -8.78 37.06
N ARG A 236 -17.77 -10.06 36.93
CA ARG A 236 -18.16 -10.92 35.78
C ARG A 236 -19.66 -11.18 35.72
N GLU A 237 -20.31 -11.23 36.88
CA GLU A 237 -21.74 -11.48 37.00
C GLU A 237 -22.55 -10.19 36.89
N THR A 238 -23.61 -10.21 36.09
CA THR A 238 -24.51 -9.06 35.89
C THR A 238 -25.24 -8.66 37.18
N ILE A 239 -25.47 -9.61 38.10
CA ILE A 239 -26.06 -9.41 39.43
C ILE A 239 -25.19 -10.08 40.49
N SER A 240 -24.92 -9.41 41.60
CA SER A 240 -24.48 -10.04 42.84
C SER A 240 -25.67 -10.22 43.79
N VAL A 241 -25.87 -11.44 44.30
CA VAL A 241 -26.92 -11.74 45.29
C VAL A 241 -26.28 -11.88 46.67
N HIS A 242 -26.80 -11.15 47.65
CA HIS A 242 -26.38 -11.21 49.04
C HIS A 242 -27.52 -11.66 49.93
N MET A 243 -27.19 -12.43 50.96
CA MET A 243 -28.18 -13.00 51.88
C MET A 243 -27.81 -12.63 53.30
N ASN A 244 -28.70 -11.89 53.93
CA ASN A 244 -28.53 -11.40 55.29
C ASN A 244 -29.70 -11.85 56.15
N ARG A 245 -29.43 -12.09 57.44
CA ARG A 245 -30.50 -12.36 58.41
C ARG A 245 -31.22 -11.07 58.77
N GLY A 246 -32.55 -11.07 58.73
CA GLY A 246 -33.41 -9.94 59.07
C GLY A 246 -33.38 -9.60 60.57
N THR A 247 -33.88 -8.40 60.93
CA THR A 247 -33.83 -7.84 62.29
C THR A 247 -34.66 -8.60 63.33
N THR A 248 -35.63 -9.41 62.90
CA THR A 248 -36.54 -10.24 63.71
C THR A 248 -36.00 -11.65 63.99
N GLY A 249 -34.91 -12.07 63.34
CA GLY A 249 -34.25 -13.36 63.56
C GLY A 249 -34.86 -14.58 62.84
N GLN A 250 -36.10 -14.49 62.34
CA GLN A 250 -36.80 -15.53 61.55
C GLN A 250 -36.86 -15.26 60.04
N ASP A 251 -36.53 -14.03 59.62
CA ASP A 251 -36.62 -13.62 58.21
C ASP A 251 -35.24 -13.61 57.55
N ILE A 252 -35.18 -13.99 56.26
CA ILE A 252 -33.97 -13.94 55.42
C ILE A 252 -34.18 -12.84 54.37
N VAL A 253 -33.30 -11.85 54.35
CA VAL A 253 -33.31 -10.77 53.37
C VAL A 253 -32.34 -11.12 52.24
N VAL A 254 -32.90 -11.38 51.06
CA VAL A 254 -32.17 -11.57 49.82
C VAL A 254 -32.05 -10.21 49.11
N THR A 255 -30.84 -9.71 48.96
CA THR A 255 -30.55 -8.45 48.29
C THR A 255 -29.88 -8.74 46.94
N ALA A 256 -30.52 -8.36 45.85
CA ALA A 256 -29.97 -8.45 44.51
C ALA A 256 -29.45 -7.08 44.06
N LEU A 257 -28.16 -7.02 43.74
CA LEU A 257 -27.46 -5.80 43.29
C LEU A 257 -27.00 -5.97 41.84
N PRO A 258 -27.59 -5.24 40.87
CA PRO A 258 -27.04 -5.21 39.51
C PRO A 258 -25.69 -4.50 39.50
N ASN A 259 -24.70 -5.11 38.84
CA ASN A 259 -23.33 -4.58 38.67
C ASN A 259 -23.23 -3.58 37.50
N LEU A 260 -24.26 -2.76 37.29
CA LEU A 260 -24.38 -1.81 36.17
C LEU A 260 -23.85 -0.41 36.54
N ASN A 261 -23.43 0.38 35.54
CA ASN A 261 -23.07 1.78 35.75
C ASN A 261 -24.31 2.63 36.09
N SER A 262 -24.15 3.59 37.01
CA SER A 262 -25.22 4.38 37.64
C SER A 262 -25.99 5.35 36.70
N SER A 263 -25.75 5.32 35.41
CA SER A 263 -26.29 6.26 34.41
C SER A 263 -27.35 5.66 33.48
N ILE A 264 -27.81 4.42 33.74
CA ILE A 264 -28.78 3.69 32.91
C ILE A 264 -30.06 3.44 33.72
N ASP A 265 -31.24 3.64 33.12
CA ASP A 265 -32.52 3.24 33.73
C ASP A 265 -32.63 1.71 33.78
N PHE A 266 -32.71 1.17 34.99
CA PHE A 266 -32.95 -0.24 35.23
C PHE A 266 -33.99 -0.42 36.34
N SER A 267 -34.80 -1.47 36.23
CA SER A 267 -35.70 -1.94 37.28
C SER A 267 -35.43 -3.40 37.56
N CYS A 268 -35.59 -3.85 38.79
CA CYS A 268 -35.51 -5.27 39.09
C CYS A 268 -36.65 -5.72 40.01
N ALA A 269 -37.10 -6.95 39.78
CA ALA A 269 -38.19 -7.58 40.50
C ALA A 269 -37.80 -9.03 40.82
N VAL A 270 -38.07 -9.45 42.06
CA VAL A 270 -37.96 -10.85 42.47
C VAL A 270 -39.38 -11.42 42.46
N GLU A 271 -39.65 -12.44 41.65
CA GLU A 271 -41.02 -12.91 41.37
C GLU A 271 -41.80 -13.30 42.65
N GLU A 272 -41.13 -13.78 43.70
CA GLU A 272 -41.78 -14.17 44.95
C GLU A 272 -42.21 -13.00 45.87
N CYS A 273 -41.72 -11.77 45.63
CA CYS A 273 -41.94 -10.63 46.54
C CYS A 273 -42.99 -9.60 46.06
N GLY A 274 -43.67 -9.85 44.94
CA GLY A 274 -44.91 -9.19 44.54
C GLY A 274 -44.90 -7.67 44.29
N SER A 275 -43.79 -6.96 44.51
CA SER A 275 -43.69 -5.51 44.29
C SER A 275 -42.35 -5.10 43.68
N PRO A 276 -42.33 -4.34 42.56
CA PRO A 276 -41.12 -3.68 42.05
C PRO A 276 -40.81 -2.46 42.93
N GLY A 277 -39.79 -2.55 43.78
CA GLY A 277 -39.33 -1.45 44.65
C GLY A 277 -38.10 -0.70 44.08
N PRO A 278 -37.83 0.55 44.50
CA PRO A 278 -36.64 1.28 44.06
C PRO A 278 -35.36 0.66 44.63
N TYR A 279 -34.28 0.78 43.85
CA TYR A 279 -32.96 0.21 44.07
C TYR A 279 -32.39 0.42 45.49
N PRO A 280 -31.77 -0.61 46.12
CA PRO A 280 -31.54 -1.99 45.66
C PRO A 280 -32.75 -2.94 45.85
N CYS A 281 -32.86 -4.00 45.04
CA CYS A 281 -33.93 -4.99 45.14
C CYS A 281 -33.72 -5.92 46.34
N SER A 282 -34.51 -5.73 47.40
CA SER A 282 -34.52 -6.63 48.55
C SER A 282 -35.83 -7.41 48.62
N CYS A 283 -35.73 -8.73 48.76
CA CYS A 283 -36.85 -9.63 49.02
C CYS A 283 -36.68 -10.25 50.40
N THR A 284 -37.74 -10.27 51.21
CA THR A 284 -37.72 -10.87 52.55
C THR A 284 -38.50 -12.17 52.51
N LEU A 285 -37.83 -13.28 52.83
CA LEU A 285 -38.37 -14.63 52.82
C LEU A 285 -38.44 -15.18 54.25
N SER A 286 -39.51 -15.90 54.59
CA SER A 286 -39.61 -16.59 55.87
C SER A 286 -38.74 -17.85 55.89
N SER A 287 -38.03 -18.12 56.99
CA SER A 287 -37.20 -19.33 57.11
C SER A 287 -37.98 -20.63 56.92
N ASP A 288 -39.29 -20.63 57.17
CA ASP A 288 -40.15 -21.81 57.11
C ASP A 288 -40.52 -22.21 55.67
N SER A 289 -40.19 -21.36 54.69
CA SER A 289 -40.53 -21.55 53.27
C SER A 289 -39.44 -22.26 52.45
N PHE A 290 -38.30 -22.65 53.06
CA PHE A 290 -37.21 -23.33 52.35
C PHE A 290 -37.39 -24.85 52.28
N PRO A 291 -37.62 -25.46 51.10
CA PRO A 291 -37.69 -26.90 50.95
C PRO A 291 -36.32 -27.58 51.09
N ALA A 292 -36.30 -28.88 51.42
CA ALA A 292 -35.07 -29.66 51.65
C ALA A 292 -34.09 -29.71 50.45
N GLN A 293 -34.60 -29.45 49.24
CA GLN A 293 -33.84 -29.46 47.98
C GLN A 293 -33.27 -28.08 47.61
N GLY A 294 -33.56 -27.02 48.37
CA GLY A 294 -33.20 -25.63 48.05
C GLY A 294 -34.32 -24.88 47.31
N LEU A 295 -34.29 -23.55 47.40
CA LEU A 295 -35.28 -22.64 46.81
C LEU A 295 -34.71 -21.97 45.56
N SER A 296 -35.36 -22.11 44.40
CA SER A 296 -34.97 -21.38 43.18
C SER A 296 -35.74 -20.07 43.07
N LEU A 297 -35.03 -18.94 43.13
CA LEU A 297 -35.61 -17.62 42.89
C LEU A 297 -35.38 -17.17 41.45
N ARG A 298 -36.42 -16.55 40.86
CA ARG A 298 -36.31 -15.84 39.59
C ARG A 298 -36.18 -14.35 39.85
N ILE A 299 -35.08 -13.79 39.36
CA ILE A 299 -34.78 -12.37 39.42
C ILE A 299 -34.94 -11.81 38.01
N ASN A 300 -35.92 -10.93 37.86
CA ASN A 300 -36.22 -10.27 36.60
C ASN A 300 -35.56 -8.88 36.64
N ILE A 301 -34.55 -8.66 35.80
CA ILE A 301 -33.96 -7.33 35.60
C ILE A 301 -34.43 -6.79 34.27
N THR A 302 -35.02 -5.61 34.27
CA THR A 302 -35.29 -4.86 33.06
C THR A 302 -34.23 -3.78 32.91
N VAL A 303 -33.43 -3.86 31.85
CA VAL A 303 -32.48 -2.81 31.45
C VAL A 303 -33.07 -2.11 30.24
N GLN A 304 -33.41 -0.82 30.38
CA GLN A 304 -34.13 -0.04 29.37
C GLN A 304 -35.50 -0.67 28.96
N ARG A 305 -35.52 -1.57 27.97
CA ARG A 305 -36.72 -2.22 27.40
C ARG A 305 -36.66 -3.75 27.37
N GLU A 306 -35.55 -4.34 27.79
CA GLU A 306 -35.31 -5.78 27.70
C GLU A 306 -35.29 -6.37 29.10
N THR A 307 -36.11 -7.40 29.34
CA THR A 307 -36.20 -8.07 30.65
C THR A 307 -35.45 -9.38 30.61
N HIS A 308 -34.41 -9.50 31.43
CA HIS A 308 -33.63 -10.71 31.63
C HIS A 308 -34.04 -11.41 32.91
N ILE A 309 -34.20 -12.72 32.82
CA ILE A 309 -34.57 -13.60 33.93
C ILE A 309 -33.32 -14.38 34.33
N GLN A 310 -32.85 -14.18 35.56
CA GLN A 310 -31.79 -14.98 36.17
C GLN A 310 -32.41 -15.92 37.20
N GLU A 311 -32.22 -17.23 37.03
CA GLU A 311 -32.56 -18.22 38.06
C GLU A 311 -31.39 -18.39 39.03
N VAL A 312 -31.65 -18.23 40.32
CA VAL A 312 -30.67 -18.38 41.40
C VAL A 312 -31.16 -19.46 42.35
N HIS A 313 -30.38 -20.52 42.51
CA HIS A 313 -30.74 -21.64 43.38
C HIS A 313 -30.10 -21.48 44.76
N LEU A 314 -30.94 -21.41 45.78
CA LEU A 314 -30.56 -21.11 47.16
C LEU A 314 -30.64 -22.36 48.01
N LYS A 315 -29.49 -22.78 48.55
CA LYS A 315 -29.42 -23.87 49.52
C LYS A 315 -29.56 -23.31 50.93
N ASN A 316 -30.30 -24.01 51.79
CA ASN A 316 -30.46 -23.61 53.18
C ASN A 316 -29.13 -23.86 53.94
N CYS A 317 -28.35 -22.83 54.29
CA CYS A 317 -27.02 -23.02 54.91
C CYS A 317 -26.99 -24.08 56.03
N PRO A 318 -27.94 -24.10 56.99
CA PRO A 318 -27.96 -25.06 58.07
C PRO A 318 -28.24 -26.50 57.64
N SER A 319 -28.50 -26.83 56.37
CA SER A 319 -28.60 -28.22 55.89
C SER A 319 -27.24 -28.82 55.53
N ILE A 320 -26.21 -28.00 55.30
CA ILE A 320 -24.84 -28.46 55.05
C ILE A 320 -24.18 -28.73 56.40
N ARG A 321 -24.16 -30.00 56.81
CA ARG A 321 -23.63 -30.46 58.11
C ARG A 321 -22.68 -31.64 57.94
N GLY A 322 -21.69 -31.74 58.80
CA GLY A 322 -20.73 -32.85 58.78
C GLY A 322 -19.40 -32.47 59.41
N THR A 323 -18.39 -33.31 59.25
CA THR A 323 -17.00 -32.94 59.57
C THR A 323 -16.44 -32.08 58.43
N PRO A 324 -15.74 -30.96 58.71
CA PRO A 324 -15.24 -30.07 57.67
C PRO A 324 -14.19 -30.76 56.80
N THR A 325 -14.61 -31.22 55.61
CA THR A 325 -13.74 -31.70 54.53
C THR A 325 -13.61 -30.60 53.46
N SER A 326 -12.59 -30.64 52.61
CA SER A 326 -12.44 -29.62 51.55
C SER A 326 -13.69 -29.52 50.66
N ALA A 327 -14.34 -30.65 50.36
CA ALA A 327 -15.58 -30.69 49.58
C ALA A 327 -16.76 -30.01 50.30
N LEU A 328 -17.02 -30.32 51.58
CA LEU A 328 -18.10 -29.70 52.34
C LEU A 328 -17.85 -28.22 52.62
N CYS A 329 -16.58 -27.86 52.81
CA CYS A 329 -16.15 -26.47 52.96
C CYS A 329 -16.36 -25.66 51.69
N MET A 330 -15.99 -26.20 50.53
CA MET A 330 -16.27 -25.59 49.24
C MET A 330 -17.78 -25.47 48.98
N GLU A 331 -18.57 -26.45 49.39
CA GLU A 331 -20.04 -26.38 49.29
C GLU A 331 -20.64 -25.30 50.21
N CYS A 332 -20.15 -25.14 51.44
CA CYS A 332 -20.59 -24.11 52.37
C CYS A 332 -20.23 -22.68 51.90
N ILE A 333 -19.00 -22.49 51.43
CA ILE A 333 -18.50 -21.18 50.95
C ILE A 333 -19.23 -20.77 49.67
N SER A 334 -19.44 -21.69 48.73
CA SER A 334 -20.17 -21.42 47.48
C SER A 334 -21.66 -21.09 47.70
N ALA A 335 -22.24 -21.54 48.81
CA ALA A 335 -23.60 -21.16 49.23
C ALA A 335 -23.69 -19.76 49.89
N GLY A 336 -22.57 -19.04 50.04
CA GLY A 336 -22.54 -17.67 50.61
C GLY A 336 -22.58 -17.59 52.14
N CYS A 337 -22.38 -18.74 52.80
CA CYS A 337 -22.51 -18.93 54.24
C CYS A 337 -21.12 -18.94 54.94
N LYS A 338 -21.11 -19.09 56.27
CA LYS A 338 -19.88 -19.31 57.07
C LYS A 338 -19.95 -20.64 57.82
N TRP A 339 -18.87 -21.42 57.85
CA TRP A 339 -18.83 -22.64 58.66
C TRP A 339 -18.79 -22.30 60.16
N SER A 340 -19.65 -22.97 60.94
CA SER A 340 -19.68 -22.82 62.40
C SER A 340 -19.21 -24.09 63.08
N ASP A 341 -18.06 -24.01 63.74
CA ASP A 341 -17.48 -25.13 64.50
C ASP A 341 -18.38 -25.55 65.67
N ALA A 342 -19.10 -24.61 66.27
CA ALA A 342 -20.00 -24.90 67.39
C ALA A 342 -21.22 -25.77 66.99
N ALA A 343 -21.60 -25.73 65.69
CA ALA A 343 -22.77 -26.44 65.19
C ALA A 343 -22.42 -27.59 64.22
N ASN A 344 -21.13 -27.77 63.86
CA ASN A 344 -20.68 -28.65 62.76
C ASN A 344 -21.55 -28.50 61.50
N SER A 345 -21.95 -27.26 61.23
CA SER A 345 -22.86 -26.92 60.16
C SER A 345 -22.58 -25.53 59.65
N CYS A 346 -22.93 -25.34 58.39
CA CYS A 346 -22.84 -24.05 57.72
C CYS A 346 -23.95 -23.10 58.24
N THR A 347 -23.62 -21.82 58.48
CA THR A 347 -24.51 -20.82 59.09
C THR A 347 -24.61 -19.54 58.25
N TRP A 348 -25.75 -18.86 58.32
CA TRP A 348 -25.98 -17.58 57.63
C TRP A 348 -25.10 -16.46 58.20
N ARG A 349 -24.68 -15.52 57.34
CA ARG A 349 -23.91 -14.34 57.77
C ARG A 349 -24.81 -13.32 58.51
N PRO A 350 -24.37 -12.75 59.65
CA PRO A 350 -25.15 -11.74 60.38
C PRO A 350 -25.20 -10.39 59.64
N ALA A 351 -26.35 -9.69 59.69
CA ALA A 351 -26.48 -8.32 59.20
C ALA A 351 -25.68 -7.36 60.12
N SER A 352 -24.74 -6.63 59.55
CA SER A 352 -23.69 -5.92 60.28
C SER A 352 -24.20 -4.93 61.35
N THR A 353 -23.88 -5.20 62.62
CA THR A 353 -23.58 -4.17 63.64
C THR A 353 -22.43 -4.66 64.51
N ALA A 354 -21.56 -3.73 64.90
CA ALA A 354 -20.33 -3.97 65.65
C ALA A 354 -20.56 -4.78 66.94
N PHE A 355 -19.86 -5.91 67.10
CA PHE A 355 -19.17 -6.37 68.32
C PHE A 355 -18.41 -7.67 68.02
N SER A 356 -17.19 -7.77 68.53
CA SER A 356 -16.21 -8.84 68.32
C SER A 356 -16.63 -10.23 68.84
N ALA A 357 -16.37 -11.27 68.06
CA ALA A 357 -15.98 -12.59 68.58
C ALA A 357 -15.16 -13.35 67.51
N PHE A 358 -13.89 -13.64 67.83
CA PHE A 358 -13.03 -14.51 67.04
C PHE A 358 -13.69 -15.88 66.85
N THR A 359 -14.15 -16.18 65.64
CA THR A 359 -14.44 -17.55 65.18
C THR A 359 -13.66 -17.75 63.90
N GLN A 360 -12.57 -18.50 63.99
CA GLN A 360 -11.67 -18.81 62.88
C GLN A 360 -12.39 -19.84 61.98
N ASP A 361 -12.48 -19.58 60.68
CA ASP A 361 -13.21 -20.47 59.75
C ASP A 361 -12.31 -21.65 59.36
N VAL A 362 -12.66 -22.86 59.78
CA VAL A 362 -11.89 -24.10 59.51
C VAL A 362 -11.74 -24.36 58.01
N CYS A 363 -12.70 -23.89 57.22
CA CYS A 363 -12.68 -24.05 55.77
C CYS A 363 -11.62 -23.20 55.06
N GLU A 364 -11.03 -22.22 55.73
CA GLU A 364 -9.94 -21.39 55.20
C GLU A 364 -8.53 -22.01 55.42
N ALA A 365 -8.39 -23.12 56.15
CA ALA A 365 -7.09 -23.57 56.69
C ALA A 365 -6.63 -25.03 56.42
N LEU A 366 -7.26 -25.81 55.52
CA LEU A 366 -6.91 -27.25 55.31
C LEU A 366 -5.82 -27.51 54.23
N PRO A 367 -4.70 -28.21 54.54
CA PRO A 367 -3.74 -28.73 53.55
C PRO A 367 -4.06 -30.19 53.11
N SER A 368 -3.91 -30.49 51.81
CA SER A 368 -4.29 -31.77 51.20
C SER A 368 -3.25 -32.90 51.35
N GLY A 369 -3.72 -34.03 51.90
CA GLY A 369 -3.31 -35.46 51.80
C GLY A 369 -1.91 -35.92 51.38
N GLN A 370 -1.25 -36.70 52.25
CA GLN A 370 -0.05 -37.52 51.97
C GLN A 370 -0.40 -39.01 51.76
N ASN A 371 0.31 -39.67 50.83
CA ASN A 371 0.49 -41.13 50.62
C ASN A 371 -0.29 -41.87 49.51
N GLU A 372 -0.06 -41.51 48.24
CA GLU A 372 -0.06 -42.46 47.10
C GLU A 372 1.20 -42.24 46.23
N THR A 373 1.78 -43.30 45.66
CA THR A 373 2.95 -43.20 44.76
C THR A 373 2.56 -42.53 43.44
N LYS A 374 3.14 -41.36 43.18
CA LYS A 374 2.82 -40.44 42.09
C LYS A 374 3.09 -41.05 40.69
N PRO A 375 2.20 -40.89 39.70
CA PRO A 375 2.48 -41.22 38.29
C PRO A 375 3.62 -40.37 37.72
N GLU A 376 4.51 -40.98 36.92
CA GLU A 376 5.65 -40.28 36.30
C GLU A 376 5.71 -40.53 34.78
N ILE A 377 5.95 -39.46 34.01
CA ILE A 377 6.08 -39.49 32.55
C ILE A 377 7.57 -39.52 32.17
N LEU A 378 8.01 -40.55 31.44
CA LEU A 378 9.38 -40.67 30.94
C LEU A 378 9.53 -40.10 29.52
N SER A 379 8.60 -40.44 28.62
CA SER A 379 8.60 -39.91 27.25
C SER A 379 7.22 -39.92 26.60
N MET A 380 7.08 -39.18 25.50
CA MET A 380 5.85 -39.03 24.73
C MET A 380 6.16 -39.01 23.24
N THR A 381 5.42 -39.81 22.47
CA THR A 381 5.64 -39.99 21.03
C THR A 381 4.33 -39.79 20.24
N PRO A 382 4.30 -38.87 19.26
CA PRO A 382 5.34 -37.89 18.94
C PRO A 382 5.34 -36.69 19.91
N SER A 383 6.48 -36.02 20.04
CA SER A 383 6.62 -34.76 20.79
C SER A 383 6.20 -33.52 19.99
N GLU A 384 5.96 -33.69 18.68
CA GLU A 384 5.49 -32.65 17.76
C GLU A 384 4.30 -33.14 16.93
N VAL A 385 3.27 -32.31 16.82
CA VAL A 385 2.05 -32.59 16.03
C VAL A 385 1.62 -31.37 15.23
N SER A 386 0.67 -31.55 14.32
CA SER A 386 -0.07 -30.44 13.69
C SER A 386 -1.12 -29.87 14.65
N ILE A 387 -1.57 -28.62 14.43
CA ILE A 387 -2.72 -28.01 15.12
C ILE A 387 -4.00 -28.85 15.05
N HIS A 388 -4.13 -29.73 14.06
CA HIS A 388 -5.27 -30.65 13.93
C HIS A 388 -5.20 -31.84 14.89
N GLY A 389 -4.13 -31.94 15.68
CA GLY A 389 -3.90 -33.05 16.59
C GLY A 389 -3.29 -34.26 15.89
N ARG A 390 -3.39 -35.41 16.55
CA ARG A 390 -2.93 -36.71 16.04
C ARG A 390 -3.64 -37.85 16.76
N ASN A 391 -4.06 -38.85 16.01
CA ASN A 391 -4.65 -40.05 16.59
C ASN A 391 -3.58 -41.09 16.96
N GLY A 392 -3.80 -41.82 18.06
CA GLY A 392 -2.91 -42.91 18.48
C GLY A 392 -1.51 -42.48 18.95
N ALA A 393 -1.42 -41.36 19.68
CA ALA A 393 -0.19 -40.97 20.37
C ALA A 393 0.07 -41.85 21.59
N SER A 394 1.32 -41.95 22.04
CA SER A 394 1.68 -42.78 23.18
C SER A 394 2.57 -42.05 24.20
N ILE A 395 2.27 -42.26 25.48
CA ILE A 395 3.10 -41.85 26.63
C ILE A 395 3.70 -43.11 27.24
N THR A 396 4.99 -43.07 27.56
CA THR A 396 5.67 -44.10 28.35
C THR A 396 6.14 -43.54 29.69
N GLY A 397 6.07 -44.34 30.75
CA GLY A 397 6.31 -43.87 32.12
C GLY A 397 6.22 -44.96 33.18
N GLN A 398 6.06 -44.55 34.44
CA GLN A 398 5.91 -45.45 35.59
C GLN A 398 4.59 -45.19 36.30
N ASN A 399 4.04 -46.22 36.94
CA ASN A 399 2.80 -46.15 37.73
C ASN A 399 1.58 -45.61 36.96
N LEU A 400 1.50 -45.88 35.65
CA LEU A 400 0.47 -45.31 34.76
C LEU A 400 -0.88 -46.05 34.78
N LYS A 401 -1.03 -47.09 35.62
CA LYS A 401 -2.26 -47.91 35.67
C LYS A 401 -3.49 -47.18 36.21
N SER A 402 -3.31 -46.19 37.08
CA SER A 402 -4.39 -45.42 37.71
C SER A 402 -4.78 -44.16 36.92
N VAL A 403 -4.12 -43.88 35.80
CA VAL A 403 -4.38 -42.70 34.97
C VAL A 403 -5.69 -42.86 34.21
N THR A 404 -6.59 -41.89 34.34
CA THR A 404 -7.91 -41.91 33.68
C THR A 404 -7.93 -41.10 32.39
N LYS A 405 -7.18 -39.99 32.36
CA LYS A 405 -7.15 -39.04 31.25
C LYS A 405 -5.79 -38.32 31.17
N VAL A 406 -5.48 -37.82 29.98
CA VAL A 406 -4.33 -36.93 29.73
C VAL A 406 -4.84 -35.51 29.60
N ARG A 407 -4.25 -34.57 30.34
CA ARG A 407 -4.62 -33.15 30.35
C ARG A 407 -3.53 -32.34 29.64
N PHE A 408 -3.97 -31.52 28.70
CA PHE A 408 -3.15 -30.59 27.91
C PHE A 408 -3.40 -29.18 28.44
N GLN A 409 -2.34 -28.54 28.93
CA GLN A 409 -2.36 -27.22 29.53
C GLN A 409 -1.51 -26.28 28.66
N GLY A 410 -2.18 -25.49 27.82
CA GLY A 410 -1.54 -24.42 27.05
C GLY A 410 -1.52 -23.11 27.82
N THR A 411 -0.49 -22.28 27.60
CA THR A 411 -0.41 -20.92 28.16
C THR A 411 -1.48 -19.96 27.62
N LEU A 412 -2.11 -20.33 26.50
CA LEU A 412 -3.18 -19.57 25.83
C LEU A 412 -4.58 -20.18 26.05
N ASP A 413 -4.68 -21.35 26.70
CA ASP A 413 -5.95 -22.07 26.87
C ASP A 413 -6.39 -21.96 28.35
N CYS A 414 -7.43 -21.18 28.62
CA CYS A 414 -7.90 -20.93 30.00
C CYS A 414 -8.79 -22.06 30.57
N SER A 415 -9.17 -23.02 29.73
CA SER A 415 -9.82 -24.28 30.11
C SER A 415 -8.94 -25.46 29.69
N PRO A 416 -8.64 -26.42 30.59
CA PRO A 416 -7.79 -27.56 30.24
C PRO A 416 -8.48 -28.47 29.21
N LYS A 417 -7.75 -28.88 28.17
CA LYS A 417 -8.22 -29.90 27.21
C LYS A 417 -7.85 -31.28 27.72
N GLU A 418 -8.74 -32.24 27.61
CA GLU A 418 -8.54 -33.58 28.16
C GLU A 418 -8.81 -34.65 27.10
N SER A 419 -8.05 -35.74 27.14
CA SER A 419 -8.21 -36.90 26.27
C SER A 419 -8.28 -38.18 27.08
N ALA A 420 -9.25 -39.02 26.76
CA ALA A 420 -9.41 -40.33 27.39
C ALA A 420 -8.27 -41.27 26.97
N VAL A 421 -7.82 -42.09 27.91
CA VAL A 421 -6.70 -43.01 27.68
C VAL A 421 -7.20 -44.42 27.37
N ARG A 422 -6.52 -45.10 26.44
CA ARG A 422 -6.69 -46.52 26.14
C ARG A 422 -5.45 -47.26 26.60
N HIS A 423 -5.63 -48.28 27.44
CA HIS A 423 -4.53 -49.15 27.85
C HIS A 423 -4.19 -50.12 26.72
N SER A 424 -2.90 -50.22 26.38
CA SER A 424 -2.42 -51.23 25.43
C SER A 424 -2.75 -52.63 25.97
N GLY A 425 -3.35 -53.49 25.15
CA GLY A 425 -3.88 -54.80 25.55
C GLY A 425 -2.85 -55.83 26.03
N ASN A 426 -1.60 -55.45 26.22
CA ASN A 426 -0.56 -56.26 26.86
C ASN A 426 -0.07 -55.57 28.14
N SER A 427 -0.11 -56.32 29.23
CA SER A 427 0.04 -55.97 30.65
C SER A 427 1.30 -55.19 31.06
N SER A 428 1.56 -54.00 30.50
CA SER A 428 2.65 -53.12 30.94
C SER A 428 2.08 -51.87 31.60
N SER A 429 2.42 -51.64 32.86
CA SER A 429 2.19 -50.39 33.63
C SER A 429 2.94 -49.17 33.07
N GLU A 430 3.47 -49.30 31.85
CA GLU A 430 4.56 -48.49 31.32
C GLU A 430 4.18 -47.70 30.07
N SER A 431 3.04 -47.98 29.43
CA SER A 431 2.60 -47.24 28.23
C SER A 431 1.09 -46.99 28.18
N LEU A 432 0.72 -45.81 27.70
CA LEU A 432 -0.65 -45.34 27.49
C LEU A 432 -0.81 -44.88 26.04
N VAL A 433 -1.96 -45.16 25.42
CA VAL A 433 -2.32 -44.67 24.08
C VAL A 433 -3.51 -43.73 24.19
N PHE A 434 -3.46 -42.59 23.52
CA PHE A 434 -4.52 -41.57 23.56
C PHE A 434 -4.51 -40.76 22.27
N ASP A 435 -5.58 -40.02 22.02
CA ASP A 435 -5.67 -39.13 20.87
C ASP A 435 -5.30 -37.70 21.32
N ILE A 436 -4.39 -37.05 20.60
CA ILE A 436 -4.01 -35.66 20.85
C ILE A 436 -5.08 -34.77 20.22
N PRO A 437 -5.82 -33.96 20.99
CA PRO A 437 -6.87 -33.10 20.47
C PRO A 437 -6.29 -31.93 19.64
N ALA A 438 -7.15 -31.28 18.86
CA ALA A 438 -6.78 -30.07 18.14
C ALA A 438 -6.36 -28.93 19.11
N GLY A 439 -5.29 -28.24 18.75
CA GLY A 439 -4.59 -27.31 19.63
C GLY A 439 -4.14 -26.03 18.94
N THR A 440 -3.82 -25.04 19.75
CA THR A 440 -3.23 -23.77 19.30
C THR A 440 -1.73 -23.95 19.10
N LYS A 441 -1.15 -23.31 18.08
CA LYS A 441 0.30 -23.42 17.82
C LYS A 441 1.12 -22.99 19.02
N GLY A 442 2.20 -23.72 19.27
CA GLY A 442 3.09 -23.49 20.40
C GLY A 442 3.25 -24.73 21.27
N THR A 443 4.02 -24.58 22.34
CA THR A 443 4.30 -25.68 23.27
C THR A 443 3.28 -25.70 24.40
N VAL A 444 2.64 -26.85 24.60
CA VAL A 444 1.74 -27.09 25.73
C VAL A 444 2.37 -28.07 26.70
N ARG A 445 2.00 -27.94 27.98
CA ARG A 445 2.33 -28.90 29.02
C ARG A 445 1.33 -30.05 28.98
N VAL A 446 1.83 -31.26 29.08
CA VAL A 446 1.03 -32.50 29.13
C VAL A 446 1.29 -33.18 30.47
N CYS A 447 0.20 -33.49 31.17
CA CYS A 447 0.23 -34.27 32.40
C CYS A 447 -0.81 -35.38 32.35
N VAL A 448 -0.56 -36.43 33.12
CA VAL A 448 -1.51 -37.51 33.35
C VAL A 448 -2.36 -37.19 34.57
N VAL A 449 -3.65 -37.49 34.53
CA VAL A 449 -4.60 -37.19 35.59
C VAL A 449 -5.05 -38.46 36.29
N SER A 450 -4.96 -38.46 37.61
CA SER A 450 -5.43 -39.52 38.50
C SER A 450 -6.91 -39.33 38.89
N PRO A 451 -7.55 -40.31 39.55
CA PRO A 451 -8.97 -40.24 39.91
C PRO A 451 -9.34 -39.10 40.87
N ASP A 452 -8.37 -38.55 41.61
CA ASP A 452 -8.50 -37.38 42.47
C ASP A 452 -8.38 -36.04 41.72
N ASP A 453 -8.38 -36.08 40.38
CA ASP A 453 -8.24 -34.96 39.45
C ASP A 453 -6.91 -34.18 39.54
N GLN A 454 -5.91 -34.74 40.23
CA GLN A 454 -4.56 -34.18 40.28
C GLN A 454 -3.76 -34.46 39.00
N CYS A 455 -2.91 -33.49 38.63
CA CYS A 455 -2.14 -33.49 37.39
C CYS A 455 -0.66 -33.81 37.68
N HIS A 456 -0.18 -34.92 37.10
CA HIS A 456 1.14 -35.49 37.37
C HIS A 456 2.02 -35.50 36.10
N GLY A 457 3.28 -35.06 36.24
CA GLY A 457 4.23 -34.94 35.13
C GLY A 457 4.26 -33.56 34.46
N ASN A 458 5.23 -33.37 33.56
CA ASN A 458 5.48 -32.11 32.85
C ASN A 458 6.07 -32.37 31.45
N ALA A 459 5.44 -33.26 30.69
CA ALA A 459 5.85 -33.51 29.31
C ALA A 459 5.51 -32.29 28.43
N LYS A 460 6.31 -32.04 27.40
CA LYS A 460 6.11 -30.93 26.45
C LYS A 460 5.64 -31.47 25.11
N LEU A 461 4.53 -30.94 24.60
CA LEU A 461 4.02 -31.22 23.26
C LEU A 461 4.04 -29.93 22.45
N THR A 462 4.53 -29.97 21.20
CA THR A 462 4.54 -28.79 20.32
C THR A 462 3.53 -28.95 19.19
N TYR A 463 2.56 -28.03 19.13
CA TYR A 463 1.63 -27.90 18.01
C TYR A 463 2.24 -27.00 16.93
N ASN A 464 2.40 -27.55 15.75
CA ASN A 464 2.91 -26.90 14.54
C ASN A 464 1.78 -26.65 13.55
N SER A 465 2.04 -25.82 12.55
CA SER A 465 1.10 -25.62 11.44
C SER A 465 0.71 -26.90 10.69
N PRO A 466 -0.44 -26.89 10.00
CA PRO A 466 -0.87 -28.00 9.16
C PRO A 466 0.08 -28.22 7.97
N PRO A 467 0.12 -29.44 7.41
CA PRO A 467 0.88 -29.70 6.19
C PRO A 467 0.30 -28.93 5.01
N ILE A 468 1.17 -28.56 4.07
CA ILE A 468 0.77 -27.91 2.83
C ILE A 468 1.13 -28.85 1.69
N CYS A 469 0.13 -29.26 0.90
CA CYS A 469 0.33 -30.00 -0.34
C CYS A 469 0.31 -29.03 -1.53
N ARG A 470 1.49 -28.72 -2.09
CA ARG A 470 1.65 -27.76 -3.19
C ARG A 470 1.51 -28.42 -4.56
N GLY A 471 1.78 -29.72 -4.66
CA GLY A 471 1.67 -30.42 -5.92
C GLY A 471 2.02 -31.90 -5.83
N LEU A 472 1.89 -32.58 -6.96
CA LEU A 472 2.15 -34.02 -7.10
C LEU A 472 3.26 -34.21 -8.14
N GLN A 473 4.21 -35.11 -7.86
CA GLN A 473 5.28 -35.44 -8.77
C GLN A 473 5.44 -36.96 -8.89
N PRO A 474 5.21 -37.55 -10.08
CA PRO A 474 4.67 -36.94 -11.31
C PRO A 474 3.15 -36.66 -11.24
N LYS A 475 2.65 -35.74 -12.09
CA LYS A 475 1.20 -35.39 -12.16
C LYS A 475 0.38 -36.37 -13.01
N ASN A 476 1.03 -37.08 -13.92
CA ASN A 476 0.39 -38.04 -14.81
C ASN A 476 0.72 -39.46 -14.35
N THR A 477 -0.26 -40.36 -14.36
CA THR A 477 -0.10 -41.79 -14.09
C THR A 477 -0.81 -42.60 -15.17
N TRP A 478 -0.46 -43.88 -15.33
CA TRP A 478 -1.13 -44.79 -16.26
C TRP A 478 -2.37 -45.42 -15.63
N ALA A 479 -3.32 -45.84 -16.47
CA ALA A 479 -4.65 -46.29 -16.07
C ALA A 479 -4.63 -47.51 -15.14
N SER A 480 -3.68 -48.43 -15.36
CA SER A 480 -3.50 -49.63 -14.52
C SER A 480 -2.99 -49.33 -13.09
N GLY A 481 -2.49 -48.11 -12.83
CA GLY A 481 -2.00 -47.69 -11.50
C GLY A 481 -0.70 -48.36 -11.04
N GLY A 482 -0.25 -48.03 -9.83
CA GLY A 482 0.99 -48.52 -9.23
C GLY A 482 2.22 -47.65 -9.52
N ARG A 483 2.02 -46.39 -9.91
CA ARG A 483 3.09 -45.39 -10.02
C ARG A 483 3.35 -44.76 -8.66
N ASN A 484 4.60 -44.64 -8.23
CA ASN A 484 4.92 -43.95 -6.99
C ASN A 484 4.76 -42.44 -7.16
N ILE A 485 3.77 -41.87 -6.47
CA ILE A 485 3.47 -40.43 -6.50
C ILE A 485 4.10 -39.79 -5.28
N SER A 486 5.02 -38.86 -5.51
CA SER A 486 5.63 -38.04 -4.48
C SER A 486 4.76 -36.81 -4.23
N ILE A 487 4.37 -36.59 -2.98
CA ILE A 487 3.65 -35.40 -2.55
C ILE A 487 4.67 -34.29 -2.33
N VAL A 488 4.55 -33.20 -3.09
CA VAL A 488 5.41 -32.03 -3.00
C VAL A 488 4.76 -31.00 -2.09
N GLY A 489 5.44 -30.66 -1.00
CA GLY A 489 4.83 -29.86 0.04
C GLY A 489 5.75 -29.54 1.19
N SER A 490 5.17 -29.07 2.29
CA SER A 490 5.90 -28.80 3.53
C SER A 490 5.18 -29.42 4.71
N ARG A 491 5.94 -29.80 5.74
CA ARG A 491 5.44 -30.41 6.99
C ARG A 491 4.65 -31.70 6.75
N LEU A 492 4.96 -32.43 5.67
CA LEU A 492 4.31 -33.67 5.27
C LEU A 492 4.52 -34.83 6.26
N LYS A 493 5.50 -34.71 7.18
CA LYS A 493 5.71 -35.64 8.31
C LYS A 493 4.49 -35.82 9.23
N PHE A 494 3.53 -34.89 9.19
CA PHE A 494 2.30 -34.96 9.97
C PHE A 494 1.14 -35.67 9.26
N VAL A 495 1.28 -36.00 7.96
CA VAL A 495 0.25 -36.70 7.20
C VAL A 495 0.14 -38.14 7.66
N GLU A 496 -1.08 -38.57 7.97
CA GLU A 496 -1.38 -39.95 8.40
C GLU A 496 -1.84 -40.82 7.23
N ARG A 497 -2.69 -40.28 6.35
CA ARG A 497 -3.30 -41.01 5.23
C ARG A 497 -3.50 -40.12 4.00
N VAL A 498 -3.63 -40.71 2.82
CA VAL A 498 -3.94 -40.03 1.56
C VAL A 498 -5.24 -40.60 0.99
N LYS A 499 -6.15 -39.74 0.56
CA LYS A 499 -7.46 -40.12 0.01
C LYS A 499 -7.68 -39.47 -1.35
N HIS A 500 -8.26 -40.23 -2.27
CA HIS A 500 -8.73 -39.73 -3.57
C HIS A 500 -10.25 -39.60 -3.51
N ASP A 501 -10.82 -38.51 -4.05
CA ASP A 501 -12.26 -38.18 -3.86
C ASP A 501 -13.22 -39.31 -4.29
N ASP A 502 -12.85 -40.09 -5.32
CA ASP A 502 -13.71 -41.13 -5.91
C ASP A 502 -13.41 -42.56 -5.40
N LEU A 503 -12.49 -42.71 -4.42
CA LEU A 503 -12.09 -44.02 -3.90
C LEU A 503 -12.43 -44.16 -2.40
N PRO A 504 -13.05 -45.29 -1.99
CA PRO A 504 -13.47 -45.50 -0.60
C PRO A 504 -12.32 -45.86 0.34
N ALA A 505 -11.17 -46.30 -0.19
CA ALA A 505 -10.02 -46.74 0.60
C ALA A 505 -8.95 -45.65 0.71
N ASP A 506 -8.55 -45.34 1.95
CA ASP A 506 -7.40 -44.49 2.24
C ASP A 506 -6.09 -45.24 1.96
N MET A 507 -5.09 -44.53 1.46
CA MET A 507 -3.74 -45.03 1.22
C MET A 507 -2.81 -44.60 2.35
N THR A 508 -1.95 -45.51 2.79
CA THR A 508 -0.88 -45.21 3.76
C THR A 508 0.36 -44.73 3.02
N PRO A 509 0.75 -43.45 3.16
CA PRO A 509 1.97 -42.97 2.53
C PRO A 509 3.20 -43.43 3.31
N GLU A 510 4.33 -43.53 2.61
CA GLU A 510 5.65 -43.84 3.17
C GLU A 510 6.56 -42.61 3.07
N LEU A 511 7.30 -42.31 4.15
CA LEU A 511 8.23 -41.18 4.17
C LEU A 511 9.64 -41.68 3.81
N ILE A 512 10.08 -41.39 2.58
CA ILE A 512 11.39 -41.81 2.05
C ILE A 512 12.24 -40.55 1.87
N SER A 513 13.35 -40.43 2.60
CA SER A 513 14.29 -39.29 2.49
C SER A 513 13.60 -37.91 2.49
N GLU A 514 12.74 -37.68 3.50
CA GLU A 514 11.90 -36.47 3.67
C GLU A 514 10.81 -36.22 2.61
N THR A 515 10.64 -37.14 1.65
CA THR A 515 9.58 -37.08 0.64
C THR A 515 8.48 -38.07 0.96
N LEU A 516 7.22 -37.60 1.00
CA LEU A 516 6.09 -38.46 1.27
C LEU A 516 5.59 -39.09 -0.04
N VAL A 517 5.67 -40.41 -0.15
CA VAL A 517 5.38 -41.15 -1.39
C VAL A 517 4.25 -42.14 -1.14
N TYR A 518 3.34 -42.29 -2.12
CA TYR A 518 2.34 -43.35 -2.09
C TYR A 518 2.13 -43.93 -3.49
N PRO A 519 1.79 -45.23 -3.62
CA PRO A 519 1.50 -45.84 -4.91
C PRO A 519 0.11 -45.42 -5.42
N SER A 520 0.01 -45.00 -6.69
CA SER A 520 -1.26 -44.62 -7.29
C SER A 520 -2.22 -45.82 -7.40
N PRO A 521 -3.51 -45.66 -7.05
CA PRO A 521 -4.52 -46.69 -7.31
C PRO A 521 -4.85 -46.74 -8.81
N PRO A 522 -5.47 -47.81 -9.34
CA PRO A 522 -5.97 -47.83 -10.72
C PRO A 522 -7.08 -46.79 -10.94
N GLY A 523 -7.12 -46.16 -12.12
CA GLY A 523 -8.05 -45.07 -12.42
C GLY A 523 -8.12 -44.73 -13.92
N ARG A 524 -9.11 -43.94 -14.33
CA ARG A 524 -9.33 -43.57 -15.76
C ARG A 524 -9.66 -42.10 -15.99
N GLN A 525 -9.81 -41.32 -14.93
CA GLN A 525 -10.21 -39.92 -14.97
C GLN A 525 -9.30 -39.11 -14.05
N GLU A 526 -9.35 -37.79 -14.16
CA GLU A 526 -8.60 -36.89 -13.29
C GLU A 526 -9.24 -36.80 -11.91
N VAL A 527 -8.46 -37.00 -10.83
CA VAL A 527 -8.98 -37.07 -9.46
C VAL A 527 -8.22 -36.12 -8.53
N SER A 528 -8.91 -35.49 -7.58
CA SER A 528 -8.28 -34.68 -6.53
C SER A 528 -7.69 -35.58 -5.45
N VAL A 529 -6.52 -35.19 -4.94
CA VAL A 529 -5.81 -35.91 -3.88
C VAL A 529 -5.88 -35.09 -2.59
N ASN A 530 -6.33 -35.71 -1.50
CA ASN A 530 -6.42 -35.10 -0.18
C ASN A 530 -5.52 -35.82 0.82
N VAL A 531 -4.79 -35.07 1.64
CA VAL A 531 -3.99 -35.61 2.75
C VAL A 531 -4.75 -35.46 4.07
N ILE A 532 -4.73 -36.49 4.90
CA ILE A 532 -5.47 -36.55 6.17
C ILE A 532 -4.50 -36.38 7.34
N VAL A 533 -4.83 -35.48 8.27
CA VAL A 533 -4.09 -35.23 9.52
C VAL A 533 -5.07 -35.16 10.68
N GLY A 534 -4.92 -36.04 11.67
CA GLY A 534 -5.94 -36.23 12.70
C GLY A 534 -7.30 -36.54 12.07
N ASN A 535 -8.27 -35.67 12.31
CA ASN A 535 -9.64 -35.77 11.76
C ASN A 535 -9.94 -34.75 10.65
N GLN A 536 -8.91 -34.11 10.08
CA GLN A 536 -9.06 -33.07 9.06
C GLN A 536 -8.44 -33.51 7.72
N SER A 537 -9.08 -33.11 6.61
CA SER A 537 -8.60 -33.35 5.25
C SER A 537 -8.09 -32.06 4.61
N VAL A 538 -6.87 -32.09 4.09
CA VAL A 538 -6.23 -30.98 3.38
C VAL A 538 -6.08 -31.36 1.90
N SER A 539 -6.68 -30.58 1.00
CA SER A 539 -6.64 -30.87 -0.43
C SER A 539 -5.34 -30.40 -1.10
N CYS A 540 -4.82 -31.19 -2.03
CA CYS A 540 -3.68 -30.83 -2.86
C CYS A 540 -4.10 -29.87 -3.99
N THR A 541 -3.22 -28.92 -4.34
CA THR A 541 -3.49 -27.96 -5.42
C THR A 541 -3.55 -28.63 -6.81
N ASP A 542 -2.69 -29.63 -7.04
CA ASP A 542 -2.67 -30.40 -8.28
C ASP A 542 -3.65 -31.58 -8.22
N LYS A 543 -4.28 -31.86 -9.36
CA LYS A 543 -5.01 -33.11 -9.58
C LYS A 543 -4.10 -34.16 -10.21
N LEU A 544 -4.40 -35.43 -9.94
CA LEU A 544 -3.69 -36.55 -10.55
C LEU A 544 -4.44 -37.00 -11.81
N THR A 545 -3.77 -36.97 -12.96
CA THR A 545 -4.38 -37.32 -14.26
C THR A 545 -4.02 -38.74 -14.66
N TYR A 546 -5.03 -39.57 -14.93
CA TYR A 546 -4.87 -40.93 -15.44
C TYR A 546 -4.89 -40.94 -16.96
N LEU A 547 -3.78 -41.34 -17.58
CA LEU A 547 -3.63 -41.50 -19.03
C LEU A 547 -3.72 -42.98 -19.44
N PRO A 548 -4.00 -43.30 -20.71
CA PRO A 548 -3.96 -44.67 -21.23
C PRO A 548 -2.58 -45.33 -20.98
N ASP A 549 -2.59 -46.66 -20.81
CA ASP A 549 -1.36 -47.43 -20.61
C ASP A 549 -0.44 -47.37 -21.87
N PRO A 550 0.90 -47.43 -21.70
CA PRO A 550 1.85 -47.27 -22.81
C PRO A 550 1.81 -48.44 -23.81
N HIS A 551 1.98 -48.14 -25.11
CA HIS A 551 1.90 -49.14 -26.19
C HIS A 551 3.26 -49.39 -26.85
N PHE A 552 3.75 -50.63 -26.78
CA PHE A 552 5.03 -51.06 -27.34
C PHE A 552 4.83 -51.79 -28.68
N THR A 553 5.71 -51.54 -29.67
CA THR A 553 5.49 -52.00 -31.05
C THR A 553 6.41 -53.12 -31.50
N SER A 554 7.71 -53.02 -31.23
CA SER A 554 8.71 -53.99 -31.72
C SER A 554 10.03 -53.89 -30.93
N PHE A 555 10.91 -54.89 -31.05
CA PHE A 555 12.25 -54.80 -30.46
C PHE A 555 13.34 -55.35 -31.39
N THR A 556 14.56 -54.86 -31.20
CA THR A 556 15.78 -55.34 -31.88
C THR A 556 16.87 -55.60 -30.86
N THR A 557 17.79 -56.52 -31.16
CA THR A 557 18.91 -56.87 -30.28
C THR A 557 20.23 -56.64 -31.00
N THR A 558 21.14 -55.91 -30.40
CA THR A 558 22.48 -55.63 -30.92
C THR A 558 23.53 -56.10 -29.91
N ARG A 559 24.62 -56.70 -30.38
CA ARG A 559 25.65 -57.27 -29.51
C ARG A 559 26.81 -56.29 -29.39
N THR A 560 27.18 -55.95 -28.16
CA THR A 560 28.23 -54.97 -27.87
C THR A 560 29.25 -55.64 -26.95
N GLY A 561 30.23 -56.34 -27.53
CA GLY A 561 31.19 -57.15 -26.75
C GLY A 561 30.57 -58.40 -26.13
N ASN A 562 30.68 -58.56 -24.81
CA ASN A 562 30.08 -59.67 -24.05
C ASN A 562 28.61 -59.43 -23.68
N ASP A 563 28.11 -58.21 -23.89
CA ASP A 563 26.78 -57.78 -23.44
C ASP A 563 25.83 -57.64 -24.64
N MET A 564 24.53 -57.80 -24.39
CA MET A 564 23.47 -57.68 -25.39
C MET A 564 22.60 -56.46 -25.09
N ALA A 565 22.56 -55.49 -26.01
CA ALA A 565 21.66 -54.35 -25.95
C ALA A 565 20.33 -54.68 -26.65
N VAL A 566 19.22 -54.50 -25.94
CA VAL A 566 17.85 -54.67 -26.43
C VAL A 566 17.23 -53.28 -26.60
N ILE A 567 16.80 -52.97 -27.83
CA ILE A 567 16.19 -51.69 -28.20
C ILE A 567 14.71 -51.93 -28.51
N ILE A 568 13.82 -51.39 -27.68
CA ILE A 568 12.37 -51.57 -27.75
C ILE A 568 11.74 -50.28 -28.29
N GLN A 569 10.90 -50.39 -29.32
CA GLN A 569 10.13 -49.29 -29.90
C GLN A 569 8.76 -49.15 -29.22
N LYS A 570 8.35 -47.91 -28.99
CA LYS A 570 7.14 -47.51 -28.28
C LYS A 570 6.50 -46.30 -28.98
N THR A 571 5.17 -46.20 -28.97
CA THR A 571 4.49 -44.99 -29.46
C THR A 571 4.77 -43.78 -28.56
N ALA A 572 4.75 -42.57 -29.12
CA ALA A 572 4.87 -41.36 -28.34
C ALA A 572 3.67 -41.20 -27.38
N ASP A 573 3.93 -40.89 -26.11
CA ASP A 573 2.91 -40.54 -25.12
C ASP A 573 3.41 -39.44 -24.17
N SER A 574 2.49 -38.93 -23.34
CA SER A 574 2.77 -37.86 -22.36
C SER A 574 3.02 -38.41 -20.94
N LEU A 575 3.40 -39.68 -20.80
CA LEU A 575 3.61 -40.34 -19.50
C LEU A 575 4.96 -40.01 -18.85
N ALA A 576 5.94 -39.53 -19.62
CA ALA A 576 7.29 -39.17 -19.16
C ALA A 576 7.89 -40.22 -18.21
N LEU A 577 8.01 -41.45 -18.71
CA LEU A 577 8.52 -42.60 -17.94
C LEU A 577 10.00 -42.44 -17.59
N ASN A 578 10.38 -42.81 -16.37
CA ASN A 578 11.78 -42.88 -15.94
C ASN A 578 12.35 -44.29 -16.12
N THR A 579 13.68 -44.42 -16.25
CA THR A 579 14.34 -45.73 -16.41
C THR A 579 14.09 -46.68 -15.24
N SER A 580 13.91 -46.15 -14.03
CA SER A 580 13.59 -46.93 -12.82
C SER A 580 12.13 -47.40 -12.71
N GLU A 581 11.23 -46.91 -13.57
CA GLU A 581 9.81 -47.27 -13.56
C GLU A 581 9.48 -48.44 -14.51
N ILE A 582 10.44 -48.84 -15.34
CA ILE A 582 10.29 -49.89 -16.36
C ILE A 582 11.19 -51.07 -16.00
N LEU A 583 10.58 -52.23 -15.82
CA LEU A 583 11.29 -53.50 -15.72
C LEU A 583 11.20 -54.23 -17.06
N VAL A 584 12.35 -54.68 -17.57
CA VAL A 584 12.42 -55.42 -18.83
C VAL A 584 13.08 -56.78 -18.60
N GLU A 585 12.45 -57.83 -19.08
CA GLU A 585 12.95 -59.20 -19.02
C GLU A 585 13.03 -59.78 -20.45
N GLY A 586 14.22 -60.25 -20.84
CA GLY A 586 14.42 -61.02 -22.06
C GLY A 586 14.13 -62.50 -21.81
N LEU A 587 13.26 -63.10 -22.62
CA LEU A 587 12.88 -64.50 -22.53
C LEU A 587 13.49 -65.30 -23.70
N GLN A 588 14.13 -66.41 -23.37
CA GLN A 588 14.61 -67.42 -24.31
C GLN A 588 14.16 -68.81 -23.83
N GLY A 589 13.14 -69.38 -24.47
CA GLY A 589 12.44 -70.55 -23.95
C GLY A 589 11.78 -70.27 -22.59
N GLU A 590 12.05 -71.10 -21.57
CA GLU A 590 11.57 -70.91 -20.19
C GLU A 590 12.51 -70.05 -19.30
N LYS A 591 13.67 -69.63 -19.81
CA LYS A 591 14.66 -68.87 -19.03
C LYS A 591 14.44 -67.36 -19.20
N SER A 592 14.34 -66.65 -18.06
CA SER A 592 14.21 -65.20 -17.98
C SER A 592 15.55 -64.54 -17.63
N TYR A 593 15.91 -63.51 -18.37
CA TYR A 593 17.12 -62.71 -18.18
C TYR A 593 16.71 -61.25 -17.93
N VAL A 594 17.12 -60.69 -16.80
CA VAL A 594 16.83 -59.30 -16.44
C VAL A 594 17.65 -58.36 -17.34
N CYS A 595 16.98 -57.37 -17.92
CA CYS A 595 17.59 -56.35 -18.78
C CYS A 595 17.61 -55.01 -18.04
N GLU A 596 18.80 -54.49 -17.77
CA GLU A 596 18.98 -53.22 -17.06
C GLU A 596 18.74 -52.05 -18.02
N VAL A 597 17.70 -51.26 -17.79
CA VAL A 597 17.33 -50.12 -18.64
C VAL A 597 18.35 -48.99 -18.49
N GLN A 598 19.10 -48.71 -19.56
CA GLN A 598 20.17 -47.72 -19.58
C GLN A 598 19.63 -46.31 -19.87
N ARG A 599 18.76 -46.17 -20.87
CA ARG A 599 18.20 -44.87 -21.29
C ARG A 599 16.92 -45.03 -22.12
N ILE A 600 16.15 -43.95 -22.19
CA ILE A 600 14.95 -43.82 -23.03
C ILE A 600 15.20 -42.65 -23.99
N GLU A 601 15.11 -42.91 -25.30
CA GLU A 601 15.30 -41.91 -26.35
C GLU A 601 13.95 -41.50 -26.93
N HIS A 602 13.69 -40.19 -27.01
CA HIS A 602 12.43 -39.65 -27.54
C HIS A 602 12.66 -39.06 -28.94
N SER A 603 11.83 -39.43 -29.91
CA SER A 603 11.77 -38.80 -31.24
C SER A 603 10.38 -38.18 -31.48
N HIS A 604 10.19 -37.48 -32.60
CA HIS A 604 8.95 -36.73 -32.89
C HIS A 604 7.70 -37.62 -32.92
N ASP A 605 7.81 -38.88 -33.36
CA ASP A 605 6.66 -39.80 -33.50
C ASP A 605 6.79 -41.13 -32.73
N THR A 606 8.01 -41.54 -32.34
CA THR A 606 8.26 -42.78 -31.58
C THR A 606 9.28 -42.58 -30.45
N SER A 607 9.13 -43.34 -29.36
CA SER A 607 10.12 -43.42 -28.28
C SER A 607 10.78 -44.80 -28.28
N SER A 608 12.05 -44.88 -27.89
CA SER A 608 12.75 -46.16 -27.77
C SER A 608 13.35 -46.35 -26.38
N VAL A 609 13.17 -47.55 -25.82
CA VAL A 609 13.73 -47.96 -24.52
C VAL A 609 14.93 -48.86 -24.80
N ILE A 610 16.11 -48.48 -24.29
CA ILE A 610 17.36 -49.21 -24.49
C ILE A 610 17.78 -49.83 -23.16
N CYS A 611 17.89 -51.15 -23.13
CA CYS A 611 18.35 -51.89 -21.96
C CYS A 611 19.47 -52.88 -22.32
N GLU A 612 20.29 -53.26 -21.35
CA GLU A 612 21.44 -54.15 -21.54
C GLU A 612 21.36 -55.40 -20.65
N ILE A 613 21.70 -56.56 -21.22
CA ILE A 613 21.82 -57.84 -20.53
C ILE A 613 23.31 -58.22 -20.52
N ASN A 614 23.90 -58.26 -19.33
CA ASN A 614 25.34 -58.43 -19.17
C ASN A 614 25.78 -59.90 -19.13
N ASN A 615 26.93 -60.18 -19.74
CA ASN A 615 27.81 -61.32 -19.44
C ASN A 615 27.24 -62.73 -19.73
N GLN A 616 26.66 -62.97 -20.91
CA GLN A 616 26.17 -64.29 -21.35
C GLN A 616 26.58 -64.62 -22.80
N PRO A 617 27.56 -65.52 -23.03
CA PRO A 617 27.98 -65.90 -24.38
C PRO A 617 26.94 -66.80 -25.07
N GLY A 618 26.41 -66.38 -26.21
CA GLY A 618 25.51 -67.19 -27.04
C GLY A 618 24.00 -66.96 -26.82
N LEU A 619 23.63 -65.92 -26.05
CA LEU A 619 22.24 -65.57 -25.77
C LEU A 619 21.50 -65.11 -27.05
N SER A 620 20.25 -65.55 -27.25
CA SER A 620 19.33 -65.06 -28.30
C SER A 620 17.95 -64.86 -27.71
N ILE A 621 17.55 -63.60 -27.50
CA ILE A 621 16.24 -63.27 -26.95
C ILE A 621 15.18 -63.36 -28.05
N ASP A 622 14.18 -64.21 -27.83
CA ASP A 622 13.08 -64.44 -28.78
C ASP A 622 11.86 -63.59 -28.43
N THR A 623 11.64 -63.35 -27.13
CA THR A 623 10.53 -62.56 -26.60
C THR A 623 11.03 -61.60 -25.52
N VAL A 624 10.48 -60.39 -25.46
CA VAL A 624 10.77 -59.42 -24.39
C VAL A 624 9.49 -59.13 -23.63
N LYS A 625 9.54 -59.26 -22.30
CA LYS A 625 8.46 -58.88 -21.38
C LYS A 625 8.80 -57.54 -20.72
N ILE A 626 7.83 -56.63 -20.71
CA ILE A 626 7.96 -55.28 -20.18
C ILE A 626 6.93 -55.12 -19.07
N THR A 627 7.32 -54.59 -17.91
CA THR A 627 6.44 -54.35 -16.77
C THR A 627 6.62 -52.93 -16.25
N ILE A 628 5.52 -52.20 -16.07
CA ILE A 628 5.46 -50.81 -15.59
C ILE A 628 4.39 -50.72 -14.50
N GLY A 629 4.80 -50.57 -13.24
CA GLY A 629 3.87 -50.64 -12.10
C GLY A 629 3.03 -51.91 -12.13
N LYS A 630 1.71 -51.77 -12.31
CA LYS A 630 0.76 -52.91 -12.45
C LYS A 630 0.48 -53.33 -13.90
N PHE A 631 1.04 -52.65 -14.91
CA PHE A 631 0.88 -52.98 -16.34
C PHE A 631 2.01 -53.90 -16.84
N SER A 632 1.72 -54.84 -17.75
CA SER A 632 2.73 -55.71 -18.38
C SER A 632 2.38 -56.04 -19.84
N ASP A 633 3.39 -56.07 -20.72
CA ASP A 633 3.27 -56.35 -22.17
C ASP A 633 4.42 -57.25 -22.68
N THR A 634 4.24 -57.94 -23.81
CA THR A 634 5.23 -58.90 -24.37
C THR A 634 5.39 -58.80 -25.90
N LEU A 635 6.63 -58.70 -26.41
CA LEU A 635 6.97 -58.54 -27.84
C LEU A 635 7.82 -59.69 -28.41
N LYS A 636 7.71 -60.00 -29.73
CA LYS A 636 8.46 -61.08 -30.45
C LYS A 636 9.34 -60.54 -31.60
N ARG A 637 10.47 -61.20 -31.91
CA ARG A 637 11.53 -60.74 -32.86
C ARG A 637 11.21 -60.99 -34.35
N SER A 638 11.58 -60.07 -35.26
CA SER A 638 11.39 -60.13 -36.73
C SER A 638 12.72 -60.10 -37.51
N GLN A 639 12.88 -60.86 -38.62
CA GLN A 639 14.14 -61.09 -39.36
C GLN A 639 14.14 -60.49 -40.78
N ASN A 640 15.24 -59.81 -41.20
CA ASN A 640 15.64 -59.66 -42.60
C ASN A 640 17.13 -59.26 -42.75
N LEU A 641 17.78 -59.79 -43.81
CA LEU A 641 19.23 -59.79 -44.13
C LEU A 641 19.56 -58.88 -45.34
N ALA A 642 20.76 -58.24 -45.37
CA ALA A 642 21.72 -58.24 -46.51
C ALA A 642 22.85 -57.15 -46.49
N TYR A 643 24.10 -57.64 -46.50
CA TYR A 643 25.35 -57.21 -47.21
C TYR A 643 26.24 -55.99 -46.82
N ILE A 644 27.56 -56.18 -47.01
CA ILE A 644 28.76 -55.59 -46.36
C ILE A 644 29.77 -55.02 -47.40
N ILE A 645 30.33 -53.81 -47.12
CA ILE A 645 31.71 -53.20 -47.20
C ILE A 645 32.62 -53.52 -48.45
N PRO A 646 33.66 -52.74 -48.88
CA PRO A 646 34.54 -51.80 -48.10
C PRO A 646 35.52 -50.66 -48.55
N ILE A 647 35.99 -49.74 -47.67
CA ILE A 647 37.35 -49.08 -47.71
C ILE A 647 37.68 -48.39 -46.35
N PRO A 648 38.64 -48.88 -45.53
CA PRO A 648 39.02 -48.21 -44.27
C PRO A 648 40.52 -47.92 -44.19
N ILE A 649 40.98 -46.73 -44.63
CA ILE A 649 42.28 -46.16 -44.21
C ILE A 649 42.18 -44.65 -43.90
N CYS A 650 41.19 -43.91 -44.43
CA CYS A 650 41.01 -42.48 -44.14
C CYS A 650 40.25 -42.16 -42.82
N ILE A 651 39.60 -43.15 -42.20
CA ILE A 651 38.64 -42.93 -41.09
C ILE A 651 39.35 -42.72 -39.74
N ALA A 652 40.51 -43.34 -39.50
CA ALA A 652 41.18 -43.28 -38.21
C ALA A 652 41.69 -41.86 -37.85
N PHE A 653 42.17 -41.11 -38.85
CA PHE A 653 42.63 -39.74 -38.64
C PHE A 653 41.46 -38.76 -38.45
N ALA A 654 40.36 -38.97 -39.19
CA ALA A 654 39.14 -38.18 -39.05
C ALA A 654 38.47 -38.36 -37.67
N ILE A 655 38.41 -39.59 -37.14
CA ILE A 655 37.82 -39.85 -35.82
C ILE A 655 38.63 -39.18 -34.70
N CYS A 656 39.96 -39.19 -34.76
CA CYS A 656 40.78 -38.54 -33.74
C CYS A 656 40.57 -37.02 -33.73
N VAL A 657 40.51 -36.39 -34.91
CA VAL A 657 40.23 -34.96 -35.03
C VAL A 657 38.82 -34.65 -34.54
N VAL A 658 37.80 -35.45 -34.90
CA VAL A 658 36.41 -35.26 -34.45
C VAL A 658 36.26 -35.40 -32.94
N VAL A 659 36.94 -36.35 -32.30
CA VAL A 659 36.89 -36.54 -30.84
C VAL A 659 37.56 -35.38 -30.10
N VAL A 660 38.70 -34.89 -30.60
CA VAL A 660 39.37 -33.71 -30.02
C VAL A 660 38.52 -32.45 -30.21
N VAL A 661 37.96 -32.24 -31.41
CA VAL A 661 37.05 -31.13 -31.70
C VAL A 661 35.78 -31.23 -30.86
N TRP A 662 35.20 -32.42 -30.70
CA TRP A 662 34.04 -32.63 -29.84
C TRP A 662 34.34 -32.38 -28.37
N TYR A 663 35.50 -32.80 -27.87
CA TYR A 663 35.92 -32.54 -26.50
C TYR A 663 36.17 -31.04 -26.24
N LEU A 664 36.88 -30.36 -27.15
CA LEU A 664 37.11 -28.91 -27.08
C LEU A 664 35.81 -28.13 -27.22
N ASN A 665 34.90 -28.52 -28.12
CA ASN A 665 33.57 -27.91 -28.26
C ASN A 665 32.68 -28.19 -27.06
N ARG A 666 32.70 -29.38 -26.44
CA ARG A 666 31.98 -29.65 -25.19
C ARG A 666 32.52 -28.82 -24.04
N LYS A 667 33.85 -28.66 -23.94
CA LYS A 667 34.49 -27.83 -22.91
C LYS A 667 34.14 -26.35 -23.12
N LYS A 668 34.21 -25.86 -24.36
CA LYS A 668 33.80 -24.50 -24.74
C LYS A 668 32.30 -24.26 -24.49
N GLN A 669 31.43 -25.22 -24.85
CA GLN A 669 29.99 -25.15 -24.56
C GLN A 669 29.67 -25.23 -23.06
N LYS A 670 30.45 -25.95 -22.25
CA LYS A 670 30.29 -25.97 -20.78
C LYS A 670 30.73 -24.64 -20.16
N MET A 671 31.86 -24.08 -20.58
CA MET A 671 32.30 -22.74 -20.16
C MET A 671 31.30 -21.66 -20.56
N MET A 672 30.83 -21.65 -21.82
CA MET A 672 29.79 -20.73 -22.30
C MET A 672 28.49 -20.88 -21.51
N ARG A 673 28.05 -22.10 -21.19
CA ARG A 673 26.84 -22.33 -20.35
C ARG A 673 27.01 -21.86 -18.90
N MET A 674 28.19 -22.07 -18.30
CA MET A 674 28.49 -21.57 -16.96
C MET A 674 28.57 -20.04 -16.94
N GLN A 675 29.19 -19.44 -17.96
CA GLN A 675 29.26 -17.99 -18.13
C GLN A 675 27.86 -17.39 -18.34
N MET A 676 27.04 -17.99 -19.21
CA MET A 676 25.66 -17.57 -19.45
C MET A 676 24.76 -17.75 -18.22
N ARG A 677 24.96 -18.81 -17.42
CA ARG A 677 24.26 -18.97 -16.13
C ARG A 677 24.69 -17.91 -15.12
N LYS A 678 25.98 -17.62 -15.00
CA LYS A 678 26.49 -16.56 -14.11
C LYS A 678 26.00 -15.17 -14.53
N GLU A 679 25.95 -14.90 -15.82
CA GLU A 679 25.35 -13.66 -16.35
C GLU A 679 23.85 -13.60 -16.06
N LEU A 680 23.11 -14.70 -16.20
CA LEU A 680 21.70 -14.76 -15.84
C LEU A 680 21.47 -14.54 -14.33
N ASP A 681 22.26 -15.17 -13.47
CA ASP A 681 22.19 -15.00 -12.02
C ASP A 681 22.51 -13.55 -11.60
N ASN A 682 23.49 -12.92 -12.27
CA ASN A 682 23.83 -11.51 -12.06
C ASN A 682 22.69 -10.58 -12.51
N ILE A 683 22.08 -10.84 -13.67
CA ILE A 683 20.91 -10.09 -14.16
C ILE A 683 19.72 -10.27 -13.21
N GLU A 684 19.46 -11.47 -12.72
CA GLU A 684 18.37 -11.71 -11.75
C GLU A 684 18.62 -10.96 -10.44
N CYS A 685 19.87 -10.96 -9.94
CA CYS A 685 20.25 -10.23 -8.73
C CYS A 685 20.07 -8.71 -8.90
N ASP A 686 20.50 -8.15 -10.04
CA ASP A 686 20.31 -6.73 -10.37
C ASP A 686 18.81 -6.37 -10.45
N ILE A 687 18.00 -7.16 -11.15
CA ILE A 687 16.54 -6.95 -11.24
C ILE A 687 15.90 -7.01 -9.84
N ARG A 688 16.28 -8.00 -9.02
CA ARG A 688 15.75 -8.13 -7.65
C ARG A 688 16.12 -6.92 -6.79
N ASN A 689 17.34 -6.42 -6.92
CA ASN A 689 17.82 -5.24 -6.20
C ASN A 689 17.08 -3.97 -6.66
N ARG A 690 16.95 -3.75 -7.98
CA ARG A 690 16.21 -2.61 -8.54
C ARG A 690 14.73 -2.60 -8.12
N ILE A 691 14.07 -3.76 -8.11
CA ILE A 691 12.69 -3.89 -7.61
C ILE A 691 12.62 -3.59 -6.11
N ARG A 692 13.58 -4.09 -5.32
CA ARG A 692 13.64 -3.85 -3.87
C ARG A 692 13.86 -2.38 -3.58
N GLU A 693 14.79 -1.73 -4.27
CA GLU A 693 15.11 -0.31 -4.13
C GLU A 693 13.92 0.57 -4.50
N GLY A 694 13.29 0.35 -5.68
CA GLY A 694 12.09 1.08 -6.06
C GLY A 694 10.94 0.94 -5.06
N PHE A 695 10.84 -0.21 -4.38
CA PHE A 695 9.87 -0.41 -3.30
C PHE A 695 10.26 0.27 -1.98
N VAL A 696 11.54 0.24 -1.62
CA VAL A 696 12.07 0.95 -0.44
C VAL A 696 11.88 2.44 -0.60
N ASP A 697 12.25 3.00 -1.75
CA ASP A 697 12.07 4.42 -2.06
C ASP A 697 10.61 4.81 -1.89
N MET A 698 9.68 4.08 -2.51
CA MET A 698 8.24 4.35 -2.38
C MET A 698 7.74 4.33 -0.92
N GLN A 699 8.33 3.51 -0.04
CA GLN A 699 7.93 3.47 1.38
C GLN A 699 8.64 4.49 2.27
N THR A 700 9.85 4.91 1.88
CA THR A 700 10.72 5.78 2.66
C THR A 700 10.71 7.23 2.19
N GLU A 701 10.11 7.50 1.03
CA GLU A 701 9.90 8.83 0.48
C GLU A 701 9.16 9.71 1.49
N ARG A 702 9.88 10.65 2.10
CA ARG A 702 9.33 11.63 3.01
C ARG A 702 8.78 12.81 2.23
N SER A 703 7.63 13.34 2.66
CA SER A 703 7.10 14.61 2.18
C SER A 703 7.89 15.77 2.79
N GLU A 704 9.17 15.88 2.41
CA GLU A 704 10.07 17.00 2.75
C GLU A 704 10.22 17.98 1.55
N LEU A 705 9.31 17.91 0.57
CA LEU A 705 9.24 18.88 -0.54
C LEU A 705 8.82 20.27 -0.01
N ILE A 706 9.30 21.33 -0.66
CA ILE A 706 9.20 22.74 -0.22
C ILE A 706 7.82 23.10 0.34
N SER A 707 7.80 23.58 1.60
CA SER A 707 6.61 24.10 2.28
C SER A 707 6.57 25.64 2.36
N SER A 708 7.70 26.33 2.11
CA SER A 708 7.79 27.79 2.08
C SER A 708 8.68 28.26 0.94
N THR A 709 8.09 28.91 -0.05
CA THR A 709 8.81 29.74 -1.04
C THR A 709 8.81 31.18 -0.54
N GLY A 710 9.82 31.98 -0.94
CA GLY A 710 9.81 33.43 -0.77
C GLY A 710 8.72 34.09 -1.62
N ALA A 711 8.98 35.29 -2.14
CA ALA A 711 8.04 35.96 -3.06
C ALA A 711 7.83 35.11 -4.32
N ILE A 712 6.57 34.89 -4.71
CA ILE A 712 6.22 34.17 -5.94
C ILE A 712 6.43 35.11 -7.13
N PRO A 713 7.17 34.69 -8.18
CA PRO A 713 7.49 35.54 -9.32
C PRO A 713 6.31 35.62 -10.31
N PHE A 714 5.19 36.20 -9.87
CA PHE A 714 4.05 36.46 -10.75
C PHE A 714 4.40 37.42 -11.88
N LEU A 715 3.91 37.12 -13.08
CA LEU A 715 3.91 38.08 -14.18
C LEU A 715 2.88 39.17 -13.94
N ASP A 716 3.23 40.40 -14.36
CA ASP A 716 2.28 41.50 -14.43
C ASP A 716 1.11 41.15 -15.34
N TYR A 717 -0.05 41.76 -15.08
CA TYR A 717 -1.28 41.49 -15.80
C TYR A 717 -1.12 41.59 -17.32
N LYS A 718 -0.45 42.63 -17.83
CA LYS A 718 -0.21 42.81 -19.28
C LYS A 718 0.54 41.64 -19.91
N HIS A 719 1.53 41.09 -19.22
CA HIS A 719 2.32 39.96 -19.70
C HIS A 719 1.52 38.66 -19.63
N PHE A 720 0.76 38.45 -18.55
CA PHE A 720 -0.17 37.33 -18.40
C PHE A 720 -1.22 37.32 -19.52
N ALA A 721 -1.91 38.44 -19.72
CA ALA A 721 -2.94 38.59 -20.73
C ALA A 721 -2.37 38.42 -22.15
N SER A 722 -1.22 39.05 -22.44
CA SER A 722 -0.55 38.92 -23.75
C SER A 722 -0.18 37.47 -24.07
N ARG A 723 0.37 36.72 -23.10
CA ARG A 723 0.70 35.28 -23.28
C ARG A 723 -0.52 34.40 -23.49
N ILE A 724 -1.70 34.78 -22.99
CA ILE A 724 -2.96 34.05 -23.22
C ILE A 724 -3.62 34.43 -24.55
N PHE A 725 -3.61 35.72 -24.88
CA PHE A 725 -4.23 36.25 -26.09
C PHE A 725 -3.43 35.84 -27.32
N PHE A 726 -2.10 35.85 -27.23
CA PHE A 726 -1.16 35.54 -28.31
C PHE A 726 -0.10 34.51 -27.83
N PRO A 727 -0.47 33.23 -27.64
CA PRO A 727 0.44 32.22 -27.10
C PRO A 727 1.60 31.87 -28.05
N GLU A 728 1.47 32.15 -29.35
CA GLU A 728 2.56 31.99 -30.33
C GLU A 728 3.64 33.08 -30.19
N GLY A 729 3.36 34.14 -29.42
CA GLY A 729 4.25 35.30 -29.28
C GLY A 729 4.44 36.08 -30.58
N GLY A 730 5.54 36.84 -30.63
CA GLY A 730 6.00 37.57 -31.82
C GLY A 730 5.91 39.09 -31.70
N PRO A 731 6.37 39.83 -32.74
CA PRO A 731 6.51 41.29 -32.70
C PRO A 731 5.19 42.00 -32.39
N LEU A 732 4.08 41.44 -32.86
CA LEU A 732 2.74 41.97 -32.61
C LEU A 732 2.38 41.93 -31.11
N SER A 733 2.70 40.83 -30.41
CA SER A 733 2.40 40.70 -28.97
C SER A 733 3.16 41.72 -28.12
N THR A 734 4.38 42.08 -28.51
CA THR A 734 5.19 43.12 -27.86
C THR A 734 4.67 44.52 -28.18
N ALA A 735 4.28 44.76 -29.44
CA ALA A 735 3.74 46.06 -29.86
C ALA A 735 2.38 46.41 -29.22
N MET A 736 1.62 45.41 -28.79
CA MET A 736 0.33 45.58 -28.10
C MET A 736 0.46 46.01 -26.64
N MET A 737 1.64 45.85 -26.02
CA MET A 737 1.90 46.25 -24.64
C MET A 737 2.41 47.70 -24.60
N LYS A 738 1.88 48.50 -23.67
CA LYS A 738 2.32 49.89 -23.50
C LYS A 738 3.53 49.92 -22.55
N ASP A 739 4.70 50.32 -23.06
CA ASP A 739 5.90 50.49 -22.23
C ASP A 739 5.99 51.90 -21.64
N ILE A 740 6.55 52.00 -20.43
CA ILE A 740 6.67 53.25 -19.66
C ILE A 740 7.46 54.32 -20.44
N THR A 741 8.37 53.92 -21.34
CA THR A 741 9.13 54.81 -22.22
C THR A 741 8.32 55.40 -23.38
N GLN A 742 7.14 54.86 -23.70
CA GLN A 742 6.21 55.42 -24.70
C GLN A 742 5.20 56.43 -24.12
N LEU A 743 5.14 56.59 -22.79
CA LEU A 743 4.27 57.57 -22.13
C LEU A 743 4.61 59.04 -22.45
N SER A 744 5.79 59.31 -23.03
CA SER A 744 6.23 60.67 -23.41
C SER A 744 5.70 61.16 -24.77
N VAL A 745 5.04 60.31 -25.55
CA VAL A 745 4.34 60.74 -26.77
C VAL A 745 2.85 60.62 -26.50
N LYS A 746 2.19 61.73 -26.17
CA LYS A 746 0.74 61.84 -26.36
C LYS A 746 0.48 61.61 -27.85
N GLU A 747 0.20 60.37 -28.23
CA GLU A 747 -0.41 60.08 -29.54
C GLU A 747 -1.66 60.97 -29.60
N LYS A 748 -1.68 61.92 -30.52
CA LYS A 748 -2.93 62.55 -30.94
C LYS A 748 -3.86 61.39 -31.30
N GLN A 749 -4.93 61.15 -30.54
CA GLN A 749 -5.95 60.19 -30.93
C GLN A 749 -6.40 60.56 -32.35
N GLU A 750 -5.97 59.78 -33.34
CA GLU A 750 -6.27 60.04 -34.74
C GLU A 750 -7.75 59.72 -35.00
N GLN A 751 -8.41 60.58 -35.79
CA GLN A 751 -9.85 60.48 -36.08
C GLN A 751 -10.24 59.11 -36.67
N SER A 752 -9.36 58.45 -37.42
CA SER A 752 -9.60 57.12 -38.00
C SER A 752 -9.80 56.04 -36.93
N TYR A 753 -8.96 56.01 -35.90
CA TYR A 753 -9.07 55.02 -34.82
C TYR A 753 -10.31 55.26 -33.95
N GLN A 754 -10.63 56.52 -33.68
CA GLN A 754 -11.86 56.88 -32.95
C GLN A 754 -13.12 56.45 -33.72
N ALA A 755 -13.16 56.67 -35.04
CA ALA A 755 -14.29 56.27 -35.88
C ALA A 755 -14.48 54.74 -35.90
N LEU A 756 -13.40 53.96 -36.05
CA LEU A 756 -13.47 52.50 -36.00
C LEU A 756 -13.86 51.98 -34.61
N SER A 757 -13.33 52.60 -33.55
CA SER A 757 -13.67 52.26 -32.16
C SER A 757 -15.14 52.56 -31.85
N HIS A 758 -15.72 53.64 -32.40
CA HIS A 758 -17.15 53.92 -32.32
C HIS A 758 -17.98 52.87 -33.06
N LEU A 759 -17.57 52.52 -34.30
CA LEU A 759 -18.26 51.52 -35.12
C LEU A 759 -18.27 50.12 -34.44
N LEU A 760 -17.17 49.73 -33.78
CA LEU A 760 -17.09 48.48 -33.02
C LEU A 760 -17.97 48.46 -31.76
N ARG A 761 -18.41 49.63 -31.26
CA ARG A 761 -19.36 49.73 -30.13
C ARG A 761 -20.83 49.66 -30.57
N ASP A 762 -21.10 49.58 -31.89
CA ASP A 762 -22.44 49.25 -32.38
C ASP A 762 -22.64 47.71 -32.39
N GLN A 763 -23.64 47.25 -31.64
CA GLN A 763 -23.89 45.82 -31.44
C GLN A 763 -24.28 45.10 -32.75
N LEU A 764 -25.05 45.75 -33.63
CA LEU A 764 -25.49 45.17 -34.90
C LEU A 764 -24.31 45.04 -35.88
N PHE A 765 -23.44 46.05 -35.92
CA PHE A 765 -22.21 46.00 -36.69
C PHE A 765 -21.30 44.87 -36.23
N LEU A 766 -20.94 44.84 -34.94
CA LEU A 766 -19.95 43.90 -34.43
C LEU A 766 -20.40 42.44 -34.57
N THR A 767 -21.66 42.14 -34.31
CA THR A 767 -22.23 40.80 -34.53
C THR A 767 -22.22 40.42 -36.01
N SER A 768 -22.65 41.32 -36.90
CA SER A 768 -22.61 41.09 -38.36
C SER A 768 -21.18 40.90 -38.87
N PHE A 769 -20.22 41.67 -38.35
CA PHE A 769 -18.80 41.57 -38.66
C PHE A 769 -18.25 40.17 -38.30
N VAL A 770 -18.49 39.70 -37.07
CA VAL A 770 -18.03 38.38 -36.60
C VAL A 770 -18.62 37.26 -37.45
N HIS A 771 -19.95 37.25 -37.66
CA HIS A 771 -20.61 36.22 -38.48
C HIS A 771 -20.09 36.19 -39.91
N THR A 772 -19.88 37.37 -40.51
CA THR A 772 -19.36 37.47 -41.87
C THR A 772 -17.98 36.82 -42.00
N LEU A 773 -17.09 37.05 -41.02
CA LEU A 773 -15.75 36.47 -41.02
C LEU A 773 -15.79 34.95 -40.85
N GLU A 774 -16.64 34.43 -39.95
CA GLU A 774 -16.76 33.00 -39.69
C GLU A 774 -17.35 32.21 -40.87
N GLU A 775 -18.21 32.84 -41.67
CA GLU A 775 -18.80 32.24 -42.88
C GLU A 775 -17.77 32.04 -44.02
N GLN A 776 -16.60 32.70 -43.94
CA GLN A 776 -15.58 32.60 -44.98
C GLN A 776 -14.77 31.29 -44.88
N LYS A 777 -14.77 30.49 -45.95
CA LYS A 777 -13.94 29.27 -46.02
C LYS A 777 -12.43 29.53 -45.92
N SER A 778 -11.98 30.73 -46.26
CA SER A 778 -10.58 31.13 -46.19
C SER A 778 -10.12 31.47 -44.76
N PHE A 779 -11.05 31.56 -43.81
CA PHE A 779 -10.80 32.03 -42.46
C PHE A 779 -10.52 30.86 -41.51
N GLN A 780 -9.25 30.69 -41.12
CA GLN A 780 -8.80 29.52 -40.35
C GLN A 780 -8.98 29.72 -38.84
N VAL A 781 -8.82 28.65 -38.06
CA VAL A 781 -8.87 28.69 -36.59
C VAL A 781 -7.88 29.69 -36.00
N LYS A 782 -6.70 29.84 -36.63
CA LYS A 782 -5.70 30.84 -36.23
C LYS A 782 -6.21 32.27 -36.39
N ASP A 783 -6.87 32.58 -37.51
CA ASP A 783 -7.45 33.90 -37.77
C ASP A 783 -8.61 34.19 -36.80
N LYS A 784 -9.45 33.18 -36.53
CA LYS A 784 -10.52 33.27 -35.51
C LYS A 784 -9.97 33.62 -34.14
N CYS A 785 -8.89 32.96 -33.73
CA CYS A 785 -8.24 33.23 -32.45
C CYS A 785 -7.62 34.62 -32.41
N LEU A 786 -7.00 35.05 -33.50
CA LEU A 786 -6.39 36.38 -33.61
C LEU A 786 -7.45 37.48 -33.50
N VAL A 787 -8.53 37.40 -34.27
CA VAL A 787 -9.63 38.39 -34.24
C VAL A 787 -10.27 38.44 -32.85
N ALA A 788 -10.53 37.29 -32.22
CA ALA A 788 -11.06 37.26 -30.86
C ALA A 788 -10.15 37.99 -29.85
N SER A 789 -8.84 37.76 -29.92
CA SER A 789 -7.85 38.44 -29.07
C SER A 789 -7.75 39.94 -29.37
N LEU A 790 -7.79 40.34 -30.63
CA LEU A 790 -7.81 41.75 -31.02
C LEU A 790 -9.08 42.47 -30.55
N LEU A 791 -10.25 41.84 -30.70
CA LEU A 791 -11.52 42.38 -30.20
C LEU A 791 -11.52 42.49 -28.67
N THR A 792 -10.94 41.51 -27.98
CA THR A 792 -10.79 41.57 -26.51
C THR A 792 -9.93 42.77 -26.10
N LEU A 793 -8.83 43.04 -26.80
CA LEU A 793 -7.97 44.19 -26.53
C LEU A 793 -8.63 45.53 -26.88
N ALA A 794 -9.32 45.60 -28.02
CA ALA A 794 -9.97 46.82 -28.48
C ALA A 794 -11.19 47.24 -27.63
N LEU A 795 -11.75 46.30 -26.86
CA LEU A 795 -12.90 46.50 -25.97
C LEU A 795 -12.53 46.20 -24.51
N HIS A 796 -11.24 46.26 -24.16
CA HIS A 796 -10.76 45.96 -22.81
C HIS A 796 -11.16 47.05 -21.79
N ASP A 797 -11.26 48.28 -22.28
CA ASP A 797 -11.75 49.46 -21.56
C ASP A 797 -13.26 49.42 -21.25
N ASP A 798 -14.04 48.62 -22.00
CA ASP A 798 -15.48 48.43 -21.83
C ASP A 798 -15.87 46.95 -21.75
N LEU A 799 -15.43 46.28 -20.67
CA LEU A 799 -15.78 44.89 -20.38
C LEU A 799 -17.30 44.64 -20.25
N PRO A 800 -18.13 45.57 -19.73
CA PRO A 800 -19.58 45.41 -19.76
C PRO A 800 -20.13 45.22 -21.19
N TYR A 801 -19.70 46.04 -22.15
CA TYR A 801 -20.11 45.90 -23.54
C TYR A 801 -19.57 44.62 -24.17
N LEU A 802 -18.28 44.30 -23.96
CA LEU A 802 -17.67 43.06 -24.44
C LEU A 802 -18.45 41.82 -23.96
N THR A 803 -18.87 41.82 -22.69
CA THR A 803 -19.65 40.73 -22.08
C THR A 803 -21.01 40.59 -22.76
N GLN A 804 -21.72 41.69 -23.01
CA GLN A 804 -23.00 41.69 -23.69
C GLN A 804 -22.91 41.13 -25.12
N VAL A 805 -21.88 41.52 -25.87
CA VAL A 805 -21.64 41.01 -27.23
C VAL A 805 -21.26 39.53 -27.19
N MET A 806 -20.41 39.12 -26.25
CA MET A 806 -20.04 37.72 -26.04
C MET A 806 -21.28 36.85 -25.78
N GLU A 807 -22.16 37.26 -24.87
CA GLU A 807 -23.40 36.55 -24.56
C GLU A 807 -24.28 36.37 -25.78
N ARG A 808 -24.43 37.45 -26.58
CA ARG A 808 -25.22 37.43 -27.80
C ARG A 808 -24.65 36.44 -28.82
N LEU A 809 -23.36 36.54 -29.12
CA LEU A 809 -22.67 35.64 -30.04
C LEU A 809 -22.71 34.19 -29.56
N LEU A 810 -22.61 33.96 -28.25
CA LEU A 810 -22.61 32.62 -27.67
C LEU A 810 -24.01 32.01 -27.69
N ALA A 811 -25.05 32.80 -27.44
CA ALA A 811 -26.44 32.39 -27.62
C ALA A 811 -26.72 32.01 -29.09
N GLU A 812 -26.28 32.83 -30.04
CA GLU A 812 -26.43 32.57 -31.48
C GLU A 812 -25.66 31.32 -31.93
N LEU A 813 -24.40 31.14 -31.47
CA LEU A 813 -23.63 29.92 -31.72
C LEU A 813 -24.38 28.68 -31.23
N MET A 814 -24.97 28.77 -30.04
CA MET A 814 -25.75 27.67 -29.50
C MET A 814 -26.98 27.39 -30.39
N GLU A 815 -27.64 28.39 -30.98
CA GLU A 815 -28.86 28.24 -31.81
C GLU A 815 -28.58 27.62 -33.19
N MET A 816 -27.32 27.60 -33.63
CA MET A 816 -26.97 27.11 -34.95
C MET A 816 -27.28 25.60 -35.14
N PRO A 817 -27.89 25.20 -36.27
CA PRO A 817 -28.26 23.81 -36.54
C PRO A 817 -27.07 22.87 -36.72
N SER A 818 -25.88 23.40 -37.04
CA SER A 818 -24.61 22.66 -37.06
C SER A 818 -24.23 22.08 -35.69
N ASN A 819 -24.76 22.66 -34.60
CA ASN A 819 -24.56 22.22 -33.22
C ASN A 819 -25.68 21.29 -32.72
N ALA A 820 -26.18 20.40 -33.60
CA ALA A 820 -27.30 19.49 -33.33
C ALA A 820 -27.09 18.55 -32.12
N GLN A 821 -25.85 18.30 -31.69
CA GLN A 821 -25.54 17.53 -30.49
C GLN A 821 -25.11 18.47 -29.34
N PRO A 822 -25.98 18.78 -28.37
CA PRO A 822 -25.69 19.74 -27.30
C PRO A 822 -24.45 19.39 -26.48
N LYS A 823 -24.16 18.09 -26.27
CA LYS A 823 -22.99 17.61 -25.51
C LYS A 823 -21.63 17.85 -26.22
N LEU A 824 -21.62 18.28 -27.48
CA LEU A 824 -20.37 18.61 -28.20
C LEU A 824 -20.06 20.10 -28.24
N LEU A 825 -20.99 20.95 -27.81
CA LEU A 825 -20.83 22.39 -27.81
C LEU A 825 -19.66 22.84 -26.90
N LEU A 826 -18.93 23.87 -27.32
CA LEU A 826 -17.78 24.45 -26.63
C LEU A 826 -16.59 23.49 -26.45
N ARG A 827 -16.58 22.31 -27.06
CA ARG A 827 -15.54 21.29 -26.86
C ARG A 827 -14.22 21.63 -27.57
N ARG A 828 -14.27 22.32 -28.70
CA ARG A 828 -13.11 22.71 -29.53
C ARG A 828 -13.17 24.20 -29.81
N THR A 829 -12.07 24.85 -30.12
CA THR A 829 -12.10 26.27 -30.49
C THR A 829 -12.31 26.37 -32.01
N GLU A 830 -13.57 26.46 -32.42
CA GLU A 830 -13.96 26.49 -33.83
C GLU A 830 -14.62 27.82 -34.23
N SER A 831 -14.92 28.69 -33.25
CA SER A 831 -15.48 30.04 -33.41
C SER A 831 -14.65 31.12 -32.70
N ILE A 832 -14.84 32.37 -33.12
CA ILE A 832 -14.29 33.59 -32.51
C ILE A 832 -14.82 33.70 -31.07
N VAL A 833 -16.12 33.48 -30.85
CA VAL A 833 -16.73 33.63 -29.52
C VAL A 833 -16.17 32.63 -28.49
N GLU A 834 -15.78 31.43 -28.90
CA GLU A 834 -15.15 30.46 -28.00
C GLU A 834 -13.75 30.88 -27.52
N LYS A 835 -12.96 31.53 -28.40
CA LYS A 835 -11.70 32.15 -27.99
C LYS A 835 -11.95 33.41 -27.16
N LEU A 836 -12.93 34.22 -27.52
CA LEU A 836 -13.32 35.41 -26.77
C LEU A 836 -13.75 35.05 -25.33
N LEU A 837 -14.51 33.96 -25.16
CA LEU A 837 -14.84 33.41 -23.85
C LEU A 837 -13.60 33.01 -23.05
N THR A 838 -12.60 32.39 -23.71
CA THR A 838 -11.34 32.01 -23.04
C THR A 838 -10.59 33.25 -22.56
N ASN A 839 -10.56 34.31 -23.37
CA ASN A 839 -9.94 35.58 -23.04
C ASN A 839 -10.69 36.28 -21.89
N TRP A 840 -12.02 36.33 -21.96
CA TRP A 840 -12.90 36.88 -20.93
C TRP A 840 -12.74 36.18 -19.59
N MET A 841 -12.71 34.84 -19.57
CA MET A 841 -12.43 34.05 -18.37
C MET A 841 -11.06 34.41 -17.78
N SER A 842 -10.07 34.66 -18.63
CA SER A 842 -8.71 35.00 -18.17
C SER A 842 -8.64 36.39 -17.54
N ILE A 843 -9.38 37.36 -18.08
CA ILE A 843 -9.52 38.70 -17.49
C ILE A 843 -10.18 38.59 -16.13
N CYS A 844 -11.39 38.03 -16.08
CA CYS A 844 -12.22 38.02 -14.87
C CYS A 844 -11.68 37.11 -13.74
N LEU A 845 -10.84 36.13 -14.05
CA LEU A 845 -10.28 35.18 -13.07
C LEU A 845 -8.83 35.47 -12.70
N TYR A 846 -8.18 36.50 -13.28
CA TYR A 846 -6.80 36.82 -12.95
C TYR A 846 -6.60 37.18 -11.47
N GLY A 847 -7.51 37.96 -10.88
CA GLY A 847 -7.48 38.28 -9.45
C GLY A 847 -7.51 37.03 -8.58
N PHE A 848 -8.43 36.09 -8.85
CA PHE A 848 -8.51 34.82 -8.14
C PHE A 848 -7.28 33.94 -8.35
N LEU A 849 -6.76 33.89 -9.58
CA LEU A 849 -5.55 33.17 -9.91
C LEU A 849 -4.38 33.72 -9.09
N ARG A 850 -4.22 35.04 -8.99
CA ARG A 850 -3.12 35.67 -8.25
C ARG A 850 -3.25 35.49 -6.73
N GLU A 851 -4.46 35.62 -6.18
CA GLU A 851 -4.70 35.61 -4.73
C GLU A 851 -4.83 34.22 -4.11
N CYS A 852 -5.42 33.26 -4.84
CA CYS A 852 -5.76 31.94 -4.29
C CYS A 852 -4.98 30.81 -4.96
N VAL A 853 -5.01 30.71 -6.29
CA VAL A 853 -4.55 29.51 -7.02
C VAL A 853 -3.05 29.55 -7.34
N GLY A 854 -2.48 30.75 -7.47
CA GLY A 854 -1.12 30.97 -7.94
C GLY A 854 -0.07 30.37 -7.00
N GLN A 855 -0.25 30.51 -5.69
CA GLN A 855 0.66 29.89 -4.72
C GLN A 855 0.63 28.35 -4.78
N PRO A 856 -0.51 27.65 -4.68
CA PRO A 856 -0.57 26.21 -4.88
C PRO A 856 0.02 25.74 -6.22
N LEU A 857 -0.23 26.47 -7.30
CA LEU A 857 0.28 26.16 -8.63
C LEU A 857 1.82 26.28 -8.69
N TYR A 858 2.38 27.37 -8.16
CA TYR A 858 3.82 27.59 -8.12
C TYR A 858 4.52 26.55 -7.25
N LEU A 859 3.96 26.23 -6.09
CA LEU A 859 4.49 25.19 -5.20
C LEU A 859 4.46 23.81 -5.87
N LEU A 860 3.42 23.48 -6.63
CA LEU A 860 3.37 22.24 -7.40
C LEU A 860 4.49 22.18 -8.45
N VAL A 861 4.70 23.26 -9.21
CA VAL A 861 5.78 23.34 -10.21
C VAL A 861 7.14 23.18 -9.54
N CYS A 862 7.37 23.88 -8.42
CA CYS A 862 8.61 23.76 -7.65
C CYS A 862 8.83 22.33 -7.12
N ALA A 863 7.79 21.71 -6.57
CA ALA A 863 7.84 20.35 -6.06
C ALA A 863 8.14 19.33 -7.17
N LEU A 864 7.56 19.50 -8.36
CA LEU A 864 7.88 18.66 -9.53
C LEU A 864 9.34 18.82 -9.94
N MET A 865 9.83 20.06 -10.10
CA MET A 865 11.22 20.31 -10.48
C MET A 865 12.20 19.75 -9.44
N GLU A 866 11.92 19.95 -8.15
CA GLU A 866 12.74 19.42 -7.06
C GLU A 866 12.73 17.89 -7.05
N GLN A 867 11.55 17.27 -7.18
CA GLN A 867 11.43 15.81 -7.20
C GLN A 867 12.16 15.20 -8.39
N THR A 868 12.08 15.83 -9.57
CA THR A 868 12.85 15.41 -10.74
C THR A 868 14.35 15.54 -10.50
N SER A 869 14.81 16.62 -9.85
CA SER A 869 16.23 16.88 -9.59
C SER A 869 16.90 15.91 -8.58
N LYS A 870 16.11 15.15 -7.81
CA LYS A 870 16.61 14.12 -6.87
C LYS A 870 17.16 12.87 -7.56
N GLY A 871 16.83 12.65 -8.83
CA GLY A 871 17.33 11.52 -9.60
C GLY A 871 17.97 11.93 -10.92
N PRO A 872 18.58 10.96 -11.63
CA PRO A 872 19.28 11.24 -12.88
C PRO A 872 18.35 11.79 -13.96
N VAL A 873 18.83 12.79 -14.68
CA VAL A 873 18.17 13.37 -15.85
C VAL A 873 19.14 13.31 -17.03
N ASP A 874 18.70 12.72 -18.13
CA ASP A 874 19.48 12.69 -19.37
C ASP A 874 19.47 14.07 -20.04
N SER A 875 20.65 14.63 -20.31
CA SER A 875 20.78 16.02 -20.79
C SER A 875 20.43 16.19 -22.26
N ILE A 876 20.36 15.08 -23.01
CA ILE A 876 20.07 15.08 -24.45
C ILE A 876 18.58 14.90 -24.70
N THR A 877 17.99 13.84 -24.12
CA THR A 877 16.58 13.49 -24.30
C THR A 877 15.64 14.16 -23.30
N GLY A 878 16.16 14.70 -22.19
CA GLY A 878 15.37 15.26 -21.09
C GLY A 878 14.60 14.22 -20.26
N LYS A 879 14.85 12.91 -20.48
CA LYS A 879 14.21 11.85 -19.68
C LYS A 879 14.78 11.80 -18.28
N ALA A 880 13.90 11.60 -17.29
CA ALA A 880 14.28 11.60 -15.88
C ALA A 880 13.82 10.33 -15.17
N LEU A 881 14.54 9.94 -14.11
CA LEU A 881 14.16 8.78 -13.29
C LEU A 881 12.88 9.03 -12.49
N TYR A 882 12.73 10.24 -11.92
CA TYR A 882 11.54 10.69 -11.20
C TYR A 882 10.69 11.59 -12.09
N THR A 883 9.60 11.03 -12.59
CA THR A 883 8.67 11.69 -13.50
C THR A 883 7.25 11.18 -13.26
N LEU A 884 6.25 11.91 -13.77
CA LEU A 884 4.86 11.45 -13.80
C LEU A 884 4.47 10.84 -15.14
N SER A 885 5.29 11.01 -16.19
CA SER A 885 4.99 10.54 -17.53
C SER A 885 5.84 9.34 -17.93
N GLU A 886 5.20 8.30 -18.42
CA GLU A 886 5.87 7.07 -18.87
C GLU A 886 6.77 7.29 -20.11
N ASP A 887 6.46 8.29 -20.93
CA ASP A 887 7.24 8.64 -22.13
C ASP A 887 8.57 9.32 -21.76
N TRP A 888 8.54 10.05 -20.65
CA TRP A 888 9.67 10.80 -20.11
C TRP A 888 10.48 10.01 -19.07
N LEU A 889 10.14 8.75 -18.83
CA LEU A 889 10.79 7.89 -17.85
C LEU A 889 12.17 7.43 -18.34
N LEU A 890 13.20 7.69 -17.54
CA LEU A 890 14.55 7.18 -17.77
C LEU A 890 14.67 5.73 -17.29
N TRP A 891 14.30 4.77 -18.15
CA TRP A 891 14.38 3.33 -17.85
C TRP A 891 15.78 2.72 -18.04
N GLN A 892 16.77 3.53 -18.42
CA GLN A 892 18.18 3.12 -18.56
C GLN A 892 19.07 3.68 -17.45
N ALA A 893 18.48 4.09 -16.32
CA ALA A 893 19.21 4.76 -15.25
C ALA A 893 20.43 3.93 -14.78
N GLN A 894 21.60 4.52 -14.95
CA GLN A 894 22.87 4.01 -14.42
C GLN A 894 22.91 4.21 -12.91
N ASP A 895 23.77 3.44 -12.23
CA ASP A 895 23.97 3.58 -10.79
C ASP A 895 24.55 4.97 -10.49
N PHE A 896 23.91 5.69 -9.57
CA PHE A 896 24.23 7.07 -9.22
C PHE A 896 24.34 7.25 -7.71
N SER A 897 25.01 8.31 -7.27
CA SER A 897 25.20 8.67 -5.87
C SER A 897 24.95 10.17 -5.67
N PRO A 898 24.19 10.57 -4.64
CA PRO A 898 24.02 11.98 -4.30
C PRO A 898 25.32 12.54 -3.72
N LEU A 899 25.67 13.76 -4.13
CA LEU A 899 26.83 14.53 -3.71
C LEU A 899 26.37 15.85 -3.12
N LYS A 900 26.82 16.17 -1.91
CA LYS A 900 26.71 17.50 -1.31
C LYS A 900 27.96 18.30 -1.66
N LEU A 901 27.78 19.41 -2.35
CA LEU A 901 28.87 20.26 -2.81
C LEU A 901 28.81 21.60 -2.10
N THR A 902 29.98 22.10 -1.70
CA THR A 902 30.13 23.43 -1.09
C THR A 902 30.53 24.41 -2.17
N VAL A 903 29.61 25.31 -2.52
CA VAL A 903 29.78 26.25 -3.64
C VAL A 903 30.22 27.61 -3.12
N LEU A 904 31.23 28.16 -3.78
CA LEU A 904 31.90 29.40 -3.43
C LEU A 904 31.83 30.36 -4.62
N PHE A 905 31.24 31.55 -4.46
CA PHE A 905 31.18 32.54 -5.53
C PHE A 905 32.39 33.48 -5.44
N ALA A 906 33.14 33.62 -6.54
CA ALA A 906 34.25 34.56 -6.59
C ALA A 906 33.72 36.01 -6.63
N VAL A 907 34.14 36.85 -5.68
CA VAL A 907 33.77 38.26 -5.60
C VAL A 907 35.03 39.13 -5.78
N GLY A 908 35.04 40.00 -6.79
CA GLY A 908 36.16 40.91 -7.05
C GLY A 908 37.37 40.28 -7.77
N THR A 909 38.44 41.08 -7.95
CA THR A 909 39.69 40.69 -8.64
C THR A 909 40.76 40.09 -7.71
N GLU A 910 40.55 40.10 -6.40
CA GLU A 910 41.55 39.73 -5.39
C GLU A 910 41.27 38.38 -4.68
N GLY A 911 40.48 37.50 -5.29
CA GLY A 911 40.27 36.14 -4.77
C GLY A 911 39.43 36.06 -3.49
N GLU A 912 38.72 37.13 -3.11
CA GLU A 912 37.71 37.08 -2.06
C GLU A 912 36.55 36.17 -2.49
N VAL A 913 36.08 35.36 -1.54
CA VAL A 913 35.06 34.33 -1.78
C VAL A 913 33.84 34.63 -0.93
N SER A 914 32.64 34.49 -1.51
CA SER A 914 31.38 34.63 -0.80
C SER A 914 31.20 33.59 0.31
N GLU A 915 30.17 33.78 1.14
CA GLU A 915 29.71 32.70 2.03
C GLU A 915 29.43 31.40 1.24
N PRO A 916 29.76 30.23 1.83
CA PRO A 916 29.51 28.95 1.19
C PRO A 916 28.02 28.65 1.02
N LEU A 917 27.68 28.16 -0.17
CA LEU A 917 26.35 27.68 -0.53
C LEU A 917 26.37 26.15 -0.68
N GLU A 918 25.67 25.43 0.19
CA GLU A 918 25.52 23.98 0.05
C GLU A 918 24.49 23.66 -1.04
N ILE A 919 24.86 22.77 -1.97
CA ILE A 919 23.97 22.25 -3.01
C ILE A 919 23.99 20.72 -3.02
N CYS A 920 22.89 20.11 -3.45
CA CYS A 920 22.83 18.67 -3.73
C CYS A 920 22.90 18.44 -5.25
N ALA A 921 23.90 17.68 -5.70
CA ALA A 921 24.07 17.21 -7.07
C ALA A 921 24.15 15.68 -7.10
N LEU A 922 24.25 15.08 -8.29
CA LEU A 922 24.45 13.66 -8.50
C LEU A 922 25.79 13.44 -9.21
N ASP A 923 26.47 12.33 -8.92
CA ASP A 923 27.70 11.95 -9.62
C ASP A 923 27.52 11.87 -11.15
N CYS A 924 26.32 11.53 -11.60
CA CYS A 924 25.93 11.46 -13.01
C CYS A 924 25.38 12.77 -13.59
N ASP A 925 25.38 13.90 -12.87
CA ASP A 925 25.01 15.19 -13.47
C ASP A 925 26.10 15.70 -14.41
N THR A 926 25.70 16.31 -15.54
CA THR A 926 26.62 17.04 -16.43
C THR A 926 27.06 18.36 -15.79
N VAL A 927 28.18 18.92 -16.27
CA VAL A 927 28.67 20.23 -15.84
C VAL A 927 27.59 21.31 -15.95
N GLU A 928 26.79 21.31 -17.01
CA GLU A 928 25.70 22.27 -17.19
C GLU A 928 24.55 22.05 -16.20
N GLN A 929 24.14 20.81 -15.95
CA GLN A 929 23.12 20.49 -14.94
C GLN A 929 23.55 20.94 -13.54
N VAL A 930 24.84 20.86 -13.22
CA VAL A 930 25.39 21.37 -11.96
C VAL A 930 25.30 22.90 -11.92
N LYS A 931 25.65 23.60 -13.02
CA LYS A 931 25.47 25.06 -13.14
C LYS A 931 24.00 25.47 -12.92
N GLU A 932 23.06 24.76 -13.54
CA GLU A 932 21.61 24.99 -13.35
C GLU A 932 21.19 24.79 -11.87
N LYS A 933 21.64 23.71 -11.21
CA LYS A 933 21.35 23.46 -9.79
C LYS A 933 21.94 24.51 -8.86
N ILE A 934 23.13 25.04 -9.16
CA ILE A 934 23.75 26.16 -8.43
C ILE A 934 22.87 27.40 -8.53
N LEU A 935 22.50 27.80 -9.76
CA LEU A 935 21.72 29.01 -10.00
C LEU A 935 20.31 28.92 -9.38
N LEU A 936 19.66 27.77 -9.49
CA LEU A 936 18.37 27.51 -8.87
C LEU A 936 18.45 27.60 -7.34
N THR A 937 19.48 27.01 -6.72
CA THR A 937 19.67 27.04 -5.26
C THR A 937 20.00 28.46 -4.79
N PHE A 938 20.80 29.20 -5.54
CA PHE A 938 21.08 30.61 -5.27
C PHE A 938 19.81 31.46 -5.31
N HIS A 939 19.02 31.36 -6.38
CA HIS A 939 17.77 32.09 -6.51
C HIS A 939 16.80 31.78 -5.37
N ARG A 940 16.70 30.51 -4.97
CA ARG A 940 15.85 30.10 -3.83
C ARG A 940 16.31 30.67 -2.50
N LYS A 941 17.62 30.72 -2.24
CA LYS A 941 18.18 31.21 -0.97
C LYS A 941 18.13 32.73 -0.87
N PHE A 942 18.41 33.44 -1.96
CA PHE A 942 18.59 34.89 -1.95
C PHE A 942 17.44 35.69 -2.58
N GLY A 943 16.55 35.04 -3.34
CA GLY A 943 15.36 35.68 -3.94
C GLY A 943 15.62 36.50 -5.21
N PHE A 944 16.83 36.43 -5.78
CA PHE A 944 17.19 37.06 -7.06
C PHE A 944 18.16 36.19 -7.85
N CYS A 945 18.23 36.38 -9.16
CA CYS A 945 19.12 35.60 -10.04
C CYS A 945 20.56 36.11 -9.97
N TYR A 946 21.53 35.20 -9.79
CA TYR A 946 22.97 35.54 -9.90
C TYR A 946 23.36 35.94 -11.33
N THR A 947 22.85 35.18 -12.32
CA THR A 947 22.89 35.50 -13.75
C THR A 947 21.62 34.96 -14.41
N GLN A 948 21.23 35.51 -15.56
CA GLN A 948 20.06 35.04 -16.31
C GLN A 948 20.32 33.74 -17.08
N GLN A 949 21.57 33.38 -17.39
CA GLN A 949 21.87 32.20 -18.20
C GLN A 949 23.13 31.44 -17.73
N PRO A 950 23.10 30.09 -17.71
CA PRO A 950 24.24 29.25 -17.29
C PRO A 950 25.55 29.50 -18.06
N ARG A 951 25.47 29.98 -19.30
CA ARG A 951 26.64 30.26 -20.16
C ARG A 951 27.58 31.36 -19.65
N TYR A 952 27.10 32.21 -18.74
CA TYR A 952 27.90 33.30 -18.17
C TYR A 952 28.72 32.90 -16.94
N ILE A 953 28.57 31.66 -16.48
CA ILE A 953 29.30 31.12 -15.34
C ILE A 953 30.14 29.92 -15.74
N ASP A 954 31.33 29.83 -15.17
CA ASP A 954 32.17 28.65 -15.17
C ASP A 954 32.30 28.10 -13.75
N ILE A 955 32.59 26.80 -13.65
CA ILE A 955 32.77 26.13 -12.37
C ILE A 955 34.13 25.44 -12.33
N GLU A 956 34.83 25.60 -11.21
CA GLU A 956 36.13 24.98 -10.94
C GLU A 956 36.04 24.10 -9.70
N TYR A 957 36.68 22.93 -9.74
CA TYR A 957 36.75 22.00 -8.62
C TYR A 957 38.12 22.06 -7.94
N GLU A 958 38.13 22.10 -6.61
CA GLU A 958 39.36 22.08 -5.82
C GLU A 958 39.89 20.64 -5.68
N ARG A 959 41.04 20.36 -6.29
CA ARG A 959 41.77 19.09 -6.16
C ARG A 959 43.18 19.38 -5.64
N ASP A 960 43.52 18.80 -4.48
CA ASP A 960 44.86 18.89 -3.87
C ASP A 960 45.38 20.34 -3.70
N GLY A 961 44.49 21.29 -3.41
CA GLY A 961 44.81 22.72 -3.26
C GLY A 961 44.96 23.51 -4.57
N CYS A 962 44.63 22.91 -5.71
CA CYS A 962 44.58 23.58 -7.02
C CYS A 962 43.16 23.53 -7.59
N TYR A 963 42.74 24.60 -8.27
CA TYR A 963 41.44 24.66 -8.94
C TYR A 963 41.56 24.12 -10.37
N VAL A 964 40.69 23.17 -10.72
CA VAL A 964 40.58 22.56 -12.05
C VAL A 964 39.25 22.96 -12.68
N ALA A 965 39.28 23.62 -13.84
CA ALA A 965 38.07 24.00 -14.57
C ALA A 965 37.31 22.76 -15.07
N LEU A 966 36.02 22.69 -14.79
CA LEU A 966 35.14 21.64 -15.30
C LEU A 966 34.48 22.12 -16.58
N GLN A 967 34.68 21.36 -17.66
CA GLN A 967 34.11 21.63 -18.98
C GLN A 967 33.16 20.51 -19.40
N GLU A 968 32.17 20.82 -20.23
CA GLU A 968 31.20 19.84 -20.74
C GLU A 968 31.88 18.77 -21.61
N VAL A 969 32.90 19.18 -22.37
CA VAL A 969 33.79 18.32 -23.15
C VAL A 969 35.21 18.87 -23.03
N ASP A 970 36.18 18.00 -22.79
CA ASP A 970 37.60 18.33 -22.70
C ASP A 970 38.46 17.26 -23.40
N SER A 971 39.78 17.38 -23.32
CA SER A 971 40.70 16.42 -23.94
C SER A 971 40.63 15.01 -23.35
N SER A 972 39.96 14.82 -22.22
CA SER A 972 39.82 13.54 -21.52
C SER A 972 38.46 12.86 -21.78
N THR A 973 37.56 13.50 -22.52
CA THR A 973 36.20 13.03 -22.79
C THR A 973 36.18 11.69 -23.55
N GLU A 974 35.28 10.79 -23.15
CA GLU A 974 35.07 9.49 -23.78
C GLU A 974 34.27 9.61 -25.08
N VAL A 975 34.71 8.93 -26.15
CA VAL A 975 34.01 8.87 -27.45
C VAL A 975 33.60 7.43 -27.72
N LYS A 976 32.30 7.20 -27.99
CA LYS A 976 31.71 5.89 -28.28
C LYS A 976 31.13 5.88 -29.70
N GLY A 977 31.78 5.15 -30.60
CA GLY A 977 31.42 5.15 -32.02
C GLY A 977 31.59 6.54 -32.62
N GLU A 978 30.49 7.13 -33.10
CA GLU A 978 30.45 8.49 -33.67
C GLU A 978 29.99 9.56 -32.68
N VAL A 979 29.71 9.19 -31.42
CA VAL A 979 29.06 10.06 -30.43
C VAL A 979 29.99 10.33 -29.24
N THR A 980 30.03 11.59 -28.79
CA THR A 980 30.88 12.06 -27.68
C THR A 980 30.08 12.07 -26.37
N MET A 981 30.59 11.45 -25.30
CA MET A 981 29.89 11.35 -24.02
C MET A 981 30.13 12.60 -23.17
N LEU A 982 29.08 13.31 -22.75
CA LEU A 982 29.23 14.53 -21.93
C LEU A 982 29.92 14.24 -20.59
N ASN A 983 30.83 15.13 -20.19
CA ASN A 983 31.55 15.00 -18.93
C ASN A 983 30.61 15.21 -17.73
N THR A 984 30.69 14.29 -16.76
CA THR A 984 29.89 14.27 -15.52
C THR A 984 30.76 14.49 -14.28
N LEU A 985 30.18 14.72 -13.11
CA LEU A 985 30.95 14.79 -11.86
C LEU A 985 31.75 13.49 -11.58
N LYS A 986 31.21 12.35 -12.00
CA LYS A 986 31.86 11.03 -11.92
C LYS A 986 33.06 10.91 -12.85
N HIS A 987 33.01 11.53 -14.03
CA HIS A 987 34.16 11.63 -14.95
C HIS A 987 35.36 12.28 -14.26
N TYR A 988 35.11 13.40 -13.57
CA TYR A 988 36.13 14.11 -12.78
C TYR A 988 36.39 13.49 -11.40
N ARG A 989 35.71 12.40 -11.03
CA ARG A 989 35.85 11.69 -9.74
C ARG A 989 35.70 12.59 -8.52
N ILE A 990 34.72 13.50 -8.56
CA ILE A 990 34.48 14.46 -7.48
C ILE A 990 33.83 13.76 -6.27
N PRO A 991 34.44 13.79 -5.06
CA PRO A 991 33.90 13.17 -3.86
C PRO A 991 32.81 14.02 -3.18
N ASP A 992 32.04 13.41 -2.28
CA ASP A 992 31.06 14.10 -1.42
C ASP A 992 31.75 15.12 -0.49
N GLY A 993 31.14 16.30 -0.30
CA GLY A 993 31.70 17.41 0.48
C GLY A 993 32.72 18.27 -0.26
N SER A 994 32.86 18.11 -1.58
CA SER A 994 33.83 18.85 -2.38
C SER A 994 33.50 20.34 -2.53
N THR A 995 34.54 21.16 -2.61
CA THR A 995 34.43 22.60 -2.89
C THR A 995 34.38 22.87 -4.39
N ILE A 996 33.36 23.61 -4.84
CA ILE A 996 33.26 24.14 -6.21
C ILE A 996 33.28 25.67 -6.17
N LYS A 997 34.11 26.28 -7.02
CA LYS A 997 34.18 27.73 -7.19
C LYS A 997 33.44 28.16 -8.45
N VAL A 998 32.61 29.18 -8.34
CA VAL A 998 31.85 29.78 -9.45
C VAL A 998 32.55 31.06 -9.90
N ILE A 999 32.83 31.16 -11.20
CA ILE A 999 33.49 32.31 -11.82
C ILE A 999 32.55 32.93 -12.86
N THR A 1000 32.39 34.24 -12.80
CA THR A 1000 31.61 34.99 -13.80
C THR A 1000 32.49 35.42 -14.96
N ARG A 1001 32.07 35.14 -16.20
CA ARG A 1001 32.71 35.68 -17.40
C ARG A 1001 32.36 37.16 -17.54
N LYS A 1002 33.35 38.05 -17.67
CA LYS A 1002 33.11 39.44 -18.08
C LYS A 1002 32.73 39.45 -19.57
N PRO A 1003 31.69 40.20 -20.00
CA PRO A 1003 31.26 40.24 -21.39
C PRO A 1003 32.33 40.76 -22.38
N ASP A 1004 33.37 41.46 -21.90
CA ASP A 1004 34.41 42.10 -22.72
C ASP A 1004 35.75 41.33 -22.84
N ALA A 1005 35.82 40.03 -22.49
CA ALA A 1005 37.07 39.25 -22.60
C ALA A 1005 37.37 38.84 -24.07
N PRO A 1006 38.49 39.27 -24.70
CA PRO A 1006 38.71 39.13 -26.15
C PRO A 1006 39.14 37.73 -26.66
N GLN A 1007 39.01 36.64 -25.91
CA GLN A 1007 39.45 35.32 -26.38
C GLN A 1007 38.48 34.18 -26.00
N SER A 1008 37.99 33.52 -27.06
CA SER A 1008 37.13 32.33 -27.16
C SER A 1008 35.61 32.51 -26.89
N PRO A 1009 34.78 32.63 -27.94
CA PRO A 1009 33.35 32.35 -27.83
C PRO A 1009 33.18 30.83 -27.86
N THR A 1010 33.29 30.15 -26.71
CA THR A 1010 32.75 28.79 -26.63
C THR A 1010 31.22 28.95 -26.58
N LEU A 1011 30.58 28.80 -27.74
CA LEU A 1011 29.13 28.65 -27.87
C LEU A 1011 28.68 27.54 -26.89
N SER A 1012 27.57 27.73 -26.18
CA SER A 1012 27.01 26.65 -25.34
C SER A 1012 26.78 25.42 -26.22
N LEU A 1013 27.24 24.23 -25.82
CA LEU A 1013 27.12 23.04 -26.67
C LEU A 1013 25.65 22.73 -27.00
N LYS A 1014 24.70 23.09 -26.13
CA LYS A 1014 23.25 22.96 -26.40
C LYS A 1014 22.75 23.82 -27.57
N GLU A 1015 23.47 24.87 -27.98
CA GLU A 1015 23.10 25.73 -29.12
C GLU A 1015 23.63 25.17 -30.48
N GLU A 1016 24.49 24.14 -30.40
CA GLU A 1016 24.73 23.06 -31.36
C GLU A 1016 23.55 22.60 -32.25
N PRO A 1017 23.38 22.94 -33.56
CA PRO A 1017 22.29 22.38 -34.36
C PRO A 1017 22.27 20.83 -34.42
N ASP A 1018 23.43 20.20 -34.29
CA ASP A 1018 23.60 18.73 -34.28
C ASP A 1018 23.82 18.16 -32.86
N PHE A 1019 23.50 18.91 -31.80
CA PHE A 1019 23.82 18.51 -30.42
C PHE A 1019 23.24 17.13 -30.06
N GLN A 1020 22.02 16.84 -30.48
CA GLN A 1020 21.34 15.57 -30.18
C GLN A 1020 21.91 14.35 -30.92
N THR A 1021 22.63 14.56 -32.03
CA THR A 1021 23.24 13.48 -32.82
C THR A 1021 24.72 13.30 -32.51
N LYS A 1022 25.42 14.36 -32.11
CA LYS A 1022 26.86 14.36 -31.80
C LYS A 1022 27.22 13.96 -30.37
N TYR A 1023 26.31 14.19 -29.41
CA TYR A 1023 26.59 13.96 -28.00
C TYR A 1023 25.62 12.96 -27.36
N CYS A 1024 26.09 12.21 -26.35
CA CYS A 1024 25.28 11.36 -25.50
C CYS A 1024 25.56 11.62 -24.02
N HIS A 1025 24.59 11.29 -23.16
CA HIS A 1025 24.76 11.38 -21.72
C HIS A 1025 24.50 10.03 -21.04
N LEU A 1026 23.25 9.71 -20.72
CA LEU A 1026 22.88 8.48 -19.99
C LEU A 1026 22.33 7.39 -20.90
N ILE A 1027 21.86 7.75 -22.10
CA ILE A 1027 21.28 6.83 -23.09
C ILE A 1027 22.30 6.53 -24.20
N ASP A 1028 22.43 5.24 -24.52
CA ASP A 1028 23.32 4.74 -25.57
C ASP A 1028 22.68 4.87 -26.97
N PRO A 1029 23.36 5.49 -27.97
CA PRO A 1029 22.84 5.68 -29.33
C PRO A 1029 22.57 4.40 -30.13
N GLU A 1030 23.26 3.29 -29.89
CA GLU A 1030 23.20 2.07 -30.73
C GLU A 1030 21.86 1.30 -30.68
N LEU A 1031 20.87 1.78 -29.90
CA LEU A 1031 19.57 1.13 -29.72
C LEU A 1031 18.45 1.65 -30.65
N VAL A 1032 18.75 2.57 -31.57
CA VAL A 1032 17.76 3.05 -32.56
C VAL A 1032 17.71 2.18 -33.81
N ASP A 1033 18.72 1.34 -34.06
CA ASP A 1033 18.73 0.41 -35.19
C ASP A 1033 18.58 -1.05 -34.72
N ASP A 1034 17.54 -1.74 -35.22
CA ASP A 1034 17.07 -3.05 -34.75
C ASP A 1034 17.98 -4.23 -35.13
N LYS A 1035 19.26 -3.97 -35.47
CA LYS A 1035 20.20 -4.95 -35.99
C LYS A 1035 21.60 -4.84 -35.38
N CYS A 1036 21.77 -5.33 -34.15
CA CYS A 1036 23.03 -6.00 -33.80
C CYS A 1036 22.92 -6.91 -32.56
N THR A 1037 23.48 -8.11 -32.73
CA THR A 1037 23.66 -9.17 -31.76
C THR A 1037 25.03 -9.04 -31.10
N GLU A 1038 25.09 -8.52 -29.87
CA GLU A 1038 26.01 -8.97 -28.81
C GLU A 1038 25.67 -8.26 -27.47
N THR A 1039 25.46 -9.06 -26.41
CA THR A 1039 25.33 -8.65 -24.99
C THR A 1039 24.38 -7.49 -24.62
N LYS A 1040 23.08 -7.59 -24.95
CA LYS A 1040 22.07 -6.70 -24.34
C LYS A 1040 21.72 -7.22 -22.93
N LYS A 1041 22.14 -6.49 -21.87
CA LYS A 1041 21.50 -6.59 -20.53
C LYS A 1041 19.99 -6.48 -20.74
N LEU A 1042 19.20 -7.36 -20.12
CA LEU A 1042 17.74 -7.38 -20.24
C LEU A 1042 17.16 -6.06 -19.67
N LYS A 1043 16.88 -5.07 -20.52
CA LYS A 1043 16.36 -3.75 -20.12
C LYS A 1043 14.83 -3.75 -20.22
N VAL A 1044 14.14 -3.92 -19.08
CA VAL A 1044 12.67 -3.97 -18.99
C VAL A 1044 12.15 -2.64 -18.42
N LYS A 1045 11.36 -1.90 -19.21
CA LYS A 1045 10.83 -0.56 -18.84
C LYS A 1045 9.94 -0.62 -17.60
N GLU A 1046 9.18 -1.69 -17.44
CA GLU A 1046 8.18 -1.90 -16.40
C GLU A 1046 8.77 -1.95 -14.98
N ILE A 1047 10.07 -2.27 -14.84
CA ILE A 1047 10.78 -2.28 -13.55
C ILE A 1047 10.82 -0.88 -12.92
N TYR A 1048 10.76 0.17 -13.75
CA TYR A 1048 10.84 1.56 -13.32
C TYR A 1048 9.48 2.22 -13.10
N LEU A 1049 8.35 1.56 -13.41
CA LEU A 1049 7.02 2.09 -13.12
C LEU A 1049 6.76 2.45 -11.64
N PRO A 1050 7.34 1.75 -10.64
CA PRO A 1050 7.26 2.19 -9.24
C PRO A 1050 7.81 3.61 -9.01
N LYS A 1051 8.74 4.12 -9.83
CA LYS A 1051 9.25 5.50 -9.73
C LYS A 1051 8.21 6.53 -10.15
N LEU A 1052 7.31 6.20 -11.09
CA LEU A 1052 6.15 7.05 -11.40
C LEU A 1052 5.22 7.16 -10.19
N LEU A 1053 4.99 6.05 -9.49
CA LEU A 1053 4.16 6.02 -8.30
C LEU A 1053 4.82 6.76 -7.12
N SER A 1054 6.13 6.60 -6.93
CA SER A 1054 6.89 7.33 -5.90
C SER A 1054 6.85 8.83 -6.15
N THR A 1055 7.08 9.26 -7.40
CA THR A 1055 6.93 10.67 -7.82
C THR A 1055 5.51 11.17 -7.58
N LYS A 1056 4.47 10.41 -7.97
CA LYS A 1056 3.06 10.75 -7.72
C LYS A 1056 2.80 10.96 -6.23
N VAL A 1057 3.24 10.02 -5.38
CA VAL A 1057 3.06 10.11 -3.93
C VAL A 1057 3.75 11.35 -3.35
N ALA A 1058 4.98 11.64 -3.80
CA ALA A 1058 5.76 12.78 -3.32
C ALA A 1058 5.04 14.12 -3.58
N VAL A 1059 4.52 14.34 -4.80
CA VAL A 1059 3.89 15.61 -5.20
C VAL A 1059 2.38 15.67 -4.94
N HIS A 1060 1.76 14.58 -4.48
CA HIS A 1060 0.30 14.44 -4.42
C HIS A 1060 -0.38 15.51 -3.57
N SER A 1061 0.22 15.89 -2.44
CA SER A 1061 -0.34 16.91 -1.54
C SER A 1061 -0.46 18.27 -2.22
N HIS A 1062 0.49 18.65 -3.07
CA HIS A 1062 0.44 19.88 -3.86
C HIS A 1062 -0.64 19.81 -4.94
N VAL A 1063 -0.82 18.64 -5.57
CA VAL A 1063 -1.89 18.41 -6.55
C VAL A 1063 -3.27 18.53 -5.89
N GLU A 1064 -3.49 17.86 -4.76
CA GLU A 1064 -4.76 17.96 -4.01
C GLU A 1064 -5.05 19.40 -3.58
N ASN A 1065 -4.04 20.09 -3.04
CA ASN A 1065 -4.18 21.47 -2.61
C ASN A 1065 -4.57 22.39 -3.77
N LEU A 1066 -3.89 22.27 -4.92
CA LEU A 1066 -4.22 23.02 -6.12
C LEU A 1066 -5.66 22.76 -6.59
N PHE A 1067 -6.04 21.49 -6.71
CA PHE A 1067 -7.36 21.08 -7.19
C PHE A 1067 -8.48 21.58 -6.27
N ARG A 1068 -8.33 21.36 -4.96
CA ARG A 1068 -9.29 21.83 -3.95
C ARG A 1068 -9.36 23.36 -3.85
N THR A 1069 -8.29 24.07 -4.20
CA THR A 1069 -8.33 25.54 -4.28
C THR A 1069 -9.11 26.00 -5.52
N ILE A 1070 -8.93 25.33 -6.67
CA ILE A 1070 -9.62 25.68 -7.93
C ILE A 1070 -11.14 25.54 -7.82
N TRP A 1071 -11.63 24.42 -7.26
CA TRP A 1071 -13.07 24.19 -7.03
C TRP A 1071 -13.51 24.45 -5.57
N GLY A 1072 -12.66 25.16 -4.82
CA GLY A 1072 -12.89 25.58 -3.45
C GLY A 1072 -13.64 26.90 -3.35
N THR A 1073 -13.92 27.33 -2.13
CA THR A 1073 -14.44 28.67 -1.86
C THR A 1073 -13.32 29.58 -1.38
N SER A 1074 -13.31 30.83 -1.84
CA SER A 1074 -12.49 31.90 -1.25
C SER A 1074 -12.81 32.05 0.25
N ASN A 1075 -11.93 32.69 1.02
CA ASN A 1075 -12.03 32.93 2.48
C ASN A 1075 -13.41 33.46 2.96
N ASN A 1076 -14.28 33.94 2.06
CA ASN A 1076 -15.63 34.44 2.34
C ASN A 1076 -16.80 33.57 1.82
N ASN A 1077 -16.57 32.30 1.43
CA ASN A 1077 -17.64 31.37 1.03
C ASN A 1077 -18.47 31.78 -0.21
N ARG A 1078 -18.00 32.73 -1.02
CA ARG A 1078 -18.64 33.12 -2.30
C ARG A 1078 -17.85 32.59 -3.49
N PRO A 1079 -18.47 31.82 -4.40
CA PRO A 1079 -17.97 31.61 -5.76
C PRO A 1079 -17.72 32.94 -6.47
N LEU A 1080 -16.73 32.96 -7.36
CA LEU A 1080 -16.30 34.13 -8.12
C LEU A 1080 -17.45 34.69 -8.94
N HIS A 1081 -17.61 36.02 -8.92
CA HIS A 1081 -18.68 36.72 -9.65
C HIS A 1081 -18.81 36.25 -11.10
N ALA A 1082 -17.69 36.12 -11.82
CA ALA A 1082 -17.69 35.67 -13.21
C ALA A 1082 -18.11 34.20 -13.40
N VAL A 1083 -17.71 33.29 -12.52
CA VAL A 1083 -18.09 31.87 -12.60
C VAL A 1083 -19.58 31.71 -12.33
N LYS A 1084 -20.09 32.35 -11.27
CA LYS A 1084 -21.51 32.32 -10.93
C LYS A 1084 -22.36 32.90 -12.05
N TYR A 1085 -22.00 34.10 -12.51
CA TYR A 1085 -22.69 34.78 -13.60
C TYR A 1085 -22.74 33.95 -14.89
N PHE A 1086 -21.60 33.43 -15.32
CA PHE A 1086 -21.53 32.65 -16.56
C PHE A 1086 -22.25 31.30 -16.46
N PHE A 1087 -22.21 30.64 -15.30
CA PHE A 1087 -22.95 29.38 -15.10
C PHE A 1087 -24.46 29.60 -15.05
N ASP A 1088 -24.93 30.70 -14.46
CA ASP A 1088 -26.34 31.10 -14.51
C ASP A 1088 -26.79 31.42 -15.94
N PHE A 1089 -25.92 32.07 -16.74
CA PHE A 1089 -26.17 32.27 -18.16
C PHE A 1089 -26.34 30.92 -18.90
N LEU A 1090 -25.47 29.94 -18.66
CA LEU A 1090 -25.59 28.61 -19.29
C LEU A 1090 -26.87 27.88 -18.86
N ASP A 1091 -27.23 27.99 -17.58
CA ASP A 1091 -28.46 27.40 -17.03
C ASP A 1091 -29.70 28.03 -17.68
N GLY A 1092 -29.73 29.36 -17.84
CA GLY A 1092 -30.79 30.08 -18.56
C GLY A 1092 -30.86 29.74 -20.05
N GLN A 1093 -29.73 29.54 -20.72
CA GLN A 1093 -29.70 29.10 -22.11
C GLN A 1093 -30.27 27.68 -22.28
N ALA A 1094 -29.98 26.77 -21.35
CA ALA A 1094 -30.55 25.42 -21.37
C ALA A 1094 -32.07 25.45 -21.13
N GLU A 1095 -32.54 26.29 -20.21
CA GLU A 1095 -33.97 26.48 -19.93
C GLU A 1095 -34.72 27.04 -21.16
N ASN A 1096 -34.18 28.07 -21.81
CA ASN A 1096 -34.73 28.65 -23.04
C ASN A 1096 -34.87 27.60 -24.17
N ARG A 1097 -33.98 26.60 -24.18
CA ARG A 1097 -33.96 25.50 -25.16
C ARG A 1097 -34.74 24.27 -24.72
N LYS A 1098 -35.36 24.30 -23.53
CA LYS A 1098 -36.07 23.16 -22.93
C LYS A 1098 -35.19 21.91 -22.79
N ILE A 1099 -33.89 22.10 -22.50
CA ILE A 1099 -32.95 21.02 -22.24
C ILE A 1099 -33.03 20.64 -20.77
N ASN A 1100 -33.65 19.50 -20.49
CA ASN A 1100 -33.83 18.99 -19.11
C ASN A 1100 -32.76 17.99 -18.67
N ASP A 1101 -31.78 17.66 -19.54
CA ASP A 1101 -30.70 16.72 -19.23
C ASP A 1101 -29.57 17.43 -18.44
N PRO A 1102 -29.37 17.12 -17.14
CA PRO A 1102 -28.33 17.75 -16.32
C PRO A 1102 -26.91 17.44 -16.80
N ASP A 1103 -26.71 16.35 -17.55
CA ASP A 1103 -25.41 16.02 -18.13
C ASP A 1103 -24.98 17.07 -19.17
N VAL A 1104 -25.93 17.63 -19.93
CA VAL A 1104 -25.63 18.66 -20.93
C VAL A 1104 -25.08 19.91 -20.25
N LEU A 1105 -25.73 20.36 -19.17
CA LEU A 1105 -25.29 21.49 -18.37
C LEU A 1105 -23.91 21.24 -17.75
N HIS A 1106 -23.69 20.05 -17.18
CA HIS A 1106 -22.39 19.66 -16.64
C HIS A 1106 -21.29 19.72 -17.71
N ILE A 1107 -21.57 19.24 -18.92
CA ILE A 1107 -20.64 19.27 -20.04
C ILE A 1107 -20.37 20.71 -20.53
N TRP A 1108 -21.39 21.56 -20.63
CA TRP A 1108 -21.21 22.97 -21.00
C TRP A 1108 -20.35 23.72 -19.98
N LYS A 1109 -20.63 23.55 -18.68
CA LYS A 1109 -19.82 24.13 -17.59
C LYS A 1109 -18.37 23.64 -17.65
N THR A 1110 -18.17 22.35 -17.96
CA THR A 1110 -16.84 21.74 -18.09
C THR A 1110 -16.06 22.22 -19.33
N ASN A 1111 -16.74 22.33 -20.48
CA ASN A 1111 -16.13 22.75 -21.73
C ASN A 1111 -15.83 24.26 -21.76
N SER A 1112 -16.54 25.06 -20.96
CA SER A 1112 -16.38 26.52 -20.92
C SER A 1112 -15.31 26.99 -19.93
N LEU A 1113 -15.25 26.42 -18.73
CA LEU A 1113 -14.35 26.90 -17.67
C LEU A 1113 -13.10 26.02 -17.49
N PRO A 1114 -13.18 24.78 -16.96
CA PRO A 1114 -11.98 24.00 -16.68
C PRO A 1114 -11.21 23.62 -17.94
N LEU A 1115 -11.87 23.26 -19.04
CA LEU A 1115 -11.20 22.90 -20.29
C LEU A 1115 -10.46 24.07 -20.95
N ARG A 1116 -11.05 25.28 -20.94
CA ARG A 1116 -10.52 26.44 -21.69
C ARG A 1116 -9.58 27.29 -20.86
N PHE A 1117 -9.89 27.51 -19.59
CA PHE A 1117 -9.11 28.35 -18.72
C PHE A 1117 -8.14 27.50 -17.87
N TRP A 1118 -8.66 26.65 -16.99
CA TRP A 1118 -7.81 25.96 -16.01
C TRP A 1118 -6.79 25.03 -16.65
N ILE A 1119 -7.15 24.24 -17.66
CA ILE A 1119 -6.19 23.38 -18.36
C ILE A 1119 -5.10 24.19 -19.05
N ASN A 1120 -5.43 25.37 -19.59
CA ASN A 1120 -4.44 26.23 -20.20
C ASN A 1120 -3.43 26.75 -19.16
N ILE A 1121 -3.90 27.16 -17.98
CA ILE A 1121 -3.06 27.61 -16.86
C ILE A 1121 -2.22 26.46 -16.27
N LEU A 1122 -2.82 25.29 -16.04
CA LEU A 1122 -2.13 24.12 -15.48
C LEU A 1122 -1.03 23.63 -16.40
N LYS A 1123 -1.27 23.58 -17.71
CA LYS A 1123 -0.27 23.17 -18.68
C LYS A 1123 0.77 24.25 -18.93
N ASN A 1124 0.41 25.52 -18.82
CA ASN A 1124 1.30 26.64 -19.15
C ASN A 1124 1.52 27.57 -17.96
N PRO A 1125 2.19 27.11 -16.89
CA PRO A 1125 2.44 27.94 -15.71
C PRO A 1125 3.36 29.13 -16.02
N GLN A 1126 4.14 29.08 -17.11
CA GLN A 1126 4.89 30.23 -17.61
C GLN A 1126 3.99 31.38 -18.10
N PHE A 1127 2.68 31.17 -18.27
CA PHE A 1127 1.77 32.29 -18.52
C PHE A 1127 1.51 33.11 -17.25
N VAL A 1128 1.77 32.54 -16.06
CA VAL A 1128 1.47 33.14 -14.76
C VAL A 1128 2.73 33.56 -14.04
N PHE A 1129 3.82 32.81 -14.18
CA PHE A 1129 5.09 33.09 -13.50
C PHE A 1129 6.24 33.29 -14.49
N ASP A 1130 7.24 34.06 -14.07
CA ASP A 1130 8.52 34.15 -14.76
C ASP A 1130 9.33 32.86 -14.52
N LEU A 1131 9.05 31.85 -15.35
CA LEU A 1131 9.65 30.53 -15.26
C LEU A 1131 9.94 29.95 -16.65
N GLU A 1132 11.03 29.21 -16.77
CA GLU A 1132 11.34 28.45 -17.98
C GLU A 1132 10.71 27.05 -17.92
N LYS A 1133 9.82 26.75 -18.87
CA LYS A 1133 9.11 25.47 -18.91
C LYS A 1133 9.88 24.48 -19.77
N THR A 1134 10.41 23.43 -19.14
CA THR A 1134 11.08 22.33 -19.86
C THR A 1134 10.07 21.37 -20.51
N PRO A 1135 10.43 20.67 -21.60
CA PRO A 1135 9.58 19.63 -22.21
C PRO A 1135 9.18 18.51 -21.24
N HIS A 1136 10.09 18.11 -20.35
CA HIS A 1136 9.81 17.13 -19.30
C HIS A 1136 8.73 17.62 -18.33
N LEU A 1137 8.83 18.88 -17.88
CA LEU A 1137 7.84 19.50 -17.02
C LEU A 1137 6.47 19.60 -17.71
N ASP A 1138 6.43 19.90 -19.01
CA ASP A 1138 5.20 19.83 -19.82
C ASP A 1138 4.56 18.45 -19.79
N GLY A 1139 5.38 17.39 -19.92
CA GLY A 1139 4.93 16.01 -19.82
C GLY A 1139 4.28 15.71 -18.47
N CYS A 1140 4.91 16.14 -17.36
CA CYS A 1140 4.37 15.95 -16.02
C CYS A 1140 3.08 16.74 -15.78
N LEU A 1141 3.06 18.02 -16.17
CA LEU A 1141 1.88 18.88 -16.06
C LEU A 1141 0.73 18.38 -16.93
N SER A 1142 1.03 17.78 -18.08
CA SER A 1142 0.02 17.16 -18.94
C SER A 1142 -0.64 15.95 -18.28
N VAL A 1143 0.10 15.15 -17.50
CA VAL A 1143 -0.48 14.05 -16.71
C VAL A 1143 -1.41 14.58 -15.62
N ILE A 1144 -0.99 15.64 -14.91
CA ILE A 1144 -1.82 16.27 -13.87
C ILE A 1144 -3.06 16.95 -14.48
N ALA A 1145 -2.91 17.66 -15.60
CA ALA A 1145 -4.00 18.28 -16.34
C ALA A 1145 -4.99 17.23 -16.88
N GLN A 1146 -4.51 16.07 -17.32
CA GLN A 1146 -5.39 14.96 -17.72
C GLN A 1146 -6.19 14.42 -16.52
N ALA A 1147 -5.55 14.23 -15.36
CA ALA A 1147 -6.24 13.84 -14.13
C ALA A 1147 -7.27 14.89 -13.68
N PHE A 1148 -6.94 16.17 -13.83
CA PHE A 1148 -7.86 17.28 -13.60
C PHE A 1148 -9.10 17.17 -14.51
N MET A 1149 -8.93 16.98 -15.82
CA MET A 1149 -10.08 16.80 -16.74
C MET A 1149 -10.88 15.53 -16.45
N ASP A 1150 -10.23 14.41 -16.10
CA ASP A 1150 -10.91 13.16 -15.77
C ASP A 1150 -11.80 13.32 -14.51
N ALA A 1151 -11.48 14.25 -13.60
CA ALA A 1151 -12.33 14.62 -12.46
C ALA A 1151 -13.66 15.29 -12.87
N PHE A 1152 -13.72 15.94 -14.03
CA PHE A 1152 -14.96 16.50 -14.57
C PHE A 1152 -15.71 15.51 -15.48
N SER A 1153 -15.20 14.29 -15.68
CA SER A 1153 -15.88 13.31 -16.54
C SER A 1153 -17.13 12.73 -15.88
N LEU A 1154 -18.20 12.62 -16.67
CA LEU A 1154 -19.44 11.94 -16.27
C LEU A 1154 -19.35 10.41 -16.40
N THR A 1155 -18.44 9.89 -17.23
CA THR A 1155 -18.32 8.45 -17.48
C THR A 1155 -17.39 7.77 -16.48
N ASP A 1156 -17.83 6.66 -15.91
CA ASP A 1156 -16.98 5.84 -15.05
C ASP A 1156 -15.92 5.13 -15.88
N GLN A 1157 -14.68 5.21 -15.38
CA GLN A 1157 -13.53 4.74 -16.13
C GLN A 1157 -13.39 3.23 -15.97
N GLN A 1158 -13.47 2.49 -17.08
CA GLN A 1158 -13.12 1.07 -17.09
C GLN A 1158 -11.58 0.95 -17.09
N LEU A 1159 -11.04 0.47 -15.97
CA LEU A 1159 -9.59 0.26 -15.81
C LEU A 1159 -9.24 -1.16 -16.25
N GLY A 1160 -8.26 -1.27 -17.14
CA GLY A 1160 -7.75 -2.54 -17.62
C GLY A 1160 -6.28 -2.45 -18.01
N LYS A 1161 -5.72 -3.56 -18.52
CA LYS A 1161 -4.31 -3.64 -18.91
C LYS A 1161 -3.91 -2.64 -20.02
N HIS A 1162 -4.86 -2.24 -20.86
CA HIS A 1162 -4.63 -1.30 -21.98
C HIS A 1162 -4.92 0.16 -21.61
N THR A 1163 -5.27 0.45 -20.36
CA THR A 1163 -5.48 1.82 -19.91
C THR A 1163 -4.13 2.56 -19.86
N PRO A 1164 -4.02 3.76 -20.44
CA PRO A 1164 -2.80 4.57 -20.37
C PRO A 1164 -2.30 4.79 -18.93
N THR A 1165 -0.98 4.73 -18.73
CA THR A 1165 -0.34 4.81 -17.41
C THR A 1165 -0.66 6.10 -16.66
N ASN A 1166 -0.75 7.24 -17.37
CA ASN A 1166 -1.16 8.52 -16.78
C ASN A 1166 -2.55 8.45 -16.12
N LYS A 1167 -3.49 7.69 -16.69
CA LYS A 1167 -4.80 7.48 -16.07
C LYS A 1167 -4.75 6.47 -14.92
N LEU A 1168 -3.92 5.43 -15.03
CA LEU A 1168 -3.73 4.45 -13.95
C LEU A 1168 -3.14 5.10 -12.68
N LEU A 1169 -2.25 6.08 -12.83
CA LEU A 1169 -1.59 6.78 -11.71
C LEU A 1169 -2.56 7.49 -10.76
N TYR A 1170 -3.63 8.09 -11.29
CA TYR A 1170 -4.62 8.85 -10.52
C TYR A 1170 -5.98 8.15 -10.39
N ALA A 1171 -6.13 6.94 -10.94
CA ALA A 1171 -7.41 6.24 -11.02
C ALA A 1171 -8.15 6.08 -9.68
N LYS A 1172 -7.42 5.98 -8.57
CA LYS A 1172 -8.00 5.86 -7.22
C LYS A 1172 -8.49 7.19 -6.65
N ASP A 1173 -7.96 8.31 -7.13
CA ASP A 1173 -8.28 9.65 -6.62
C ASP A 1173 -9.45 10.27 -7.42
N ILE A 1174 -9.58 9.95 -8.71
CA ILE A 1174 -10.62 10.49 -9.61
C ILE A 1174 -12.05 10.37 -9.05
N PRO A 1175 -12.50 9.23 -8.47
CA PRO A 1175 -13.86 9.13 -7.94
C PRO A 1175 -14.16 10.16 -6.84
N GLN A 1176 -13.18 10.46 -5.98
CA GLN A 1176 -13.32 11.49 -4.96
C GLN A 1176 -13.39 12.89 -5.61
N TYR A 1177 -12.50 13.20 -6.55
CA TYR A 1177 -12.52 14.49 -7.24
C TYR A 1177 -13.82 14.71 -8.02
N LYS A 1178 -14.39 13.67 -8.65
CA LYS A 1178 -15.71 13.74 -9.30
C LYS A 1178 -16.81 14.14 -8.32
N GLN A 1179 -16.79 13.63 -7.08
CA GLN A 1179 -17.75 14.03 -6.05
C GLN A 1179 -17.56 15.49 -5.64
N GLU A 1180 -16.31 15.93 -5.44
CA GLU A 1180 -15.98 17.31 -5.10
C GLU A 1180 -16.41 18.29 -6.22
N VAL A 1181 -16.19 17.94 -7.49
CA VAL A 1181 -16.63 18.72 -8.67
C VAL A 1181 -18.16 18.80 -8.75
N LYS A 1182 -18.87 17.68 -8.56
CA LYS A 1182 -20.34 17.68 -8.52
C LYS A 1182 -20.85 18.58 -7.40
N ALA A 1183 -20.22 18.54 -6.23
CA ALA A 1183 -20.54 19.42 -5.11
C ALA A 1183 -20.22 20.89 -5.43
N PHE A 1184 -19.14 21.18 -6.16
CA PHE A 1184 -18.81 22.52 -6.62
C PHE A 1184 -19.89 23.08 -7.55
N TYR A 1185 -20.27 22.37 -8.63
CA TYR A 1185 -21.32 22.83 -9.53
C TYR A 1185 -22.66 23.01 -8.83
N LYS A 1186 -23.02 22.10 -7.92
CA LYS A 1186 -24.23 22.22 -7.10
C LYS A 1186 -24.20 23.47 -6.21
N ARG A 1187 -23.08 23.76 -5.53
CA ARG A 1187 -22.94 24.96 -4.69
C ARG A 1187 -23.04 26.25 -5.50
N VAL A 1188 -22.48 26.31 -6.70
CA VAL A 1188 -22.60 27.49 -7.58
C VAL A 1188 -24.06 27.67 -8.02
N GLN A 1189 -24.77 26.58 -8.31
CA GLN A 1189 -26.19 26.63 -8.68
C GLN A 1189 -27.07 27.11 -7.51
N GLU A 1190 -26.83 26.62 -6.29
CA GLU A 1190 -27.60 26.98 -5.08
C GLU A 1190 -27.33 28.40 -4.55
N GLN A 1191 -26.27 29.06 -5.03
CA GLN A 1191 -25.97 30.44 -4.66
C GLN A 1191 -27.01 31.41 -5.22
N SER A 1192 -27.30 32.47 -4.45
CA SER A 1192 -28.16 33.57 -4.90
C SER A 1192 -27.68 34.15 -6.24
N PRO A 1193 -28.58 34.38 -7.20
CA PRO A 1193 -28.23 34.98 -8.49
C PRO A 1193 -27.65 36.38 -8.28
N LEU A 1194 -26.64 36.72 -9.08
CA LEU A 1194 -26.03 38.05 -9.06
C LEU A 1194 -26.95 39.06 -9.72
N SER A 1195 -27.08 40.25 -9.14
CA SER A 1195 -27.82 41.31 -9.79
C SER A 1195 -27.04 41.82 -11.01
N SER A 1196 -27.75 42.22 -12.08
CA SER A 1196 -27.10 42.76 -13.28
C SER A 1196 -26.28 44.03 -12.99
N GLN A 1197 -26.65 44.80 -11.96
CA GLN A 1197 -25.88 45.97 -11.55
C GLN A 1197 -24.59 45.57 -10.82
N GLU A 1198 -24.67 44.65 -9.86
CA GLU A 1198 -23.49 44.17 -9.11
C GLU A 1198 -22.42 43.59 -10.06
N PHE A 1199 -22.83 42.83 -11.07
CA PHE A 1199 -21.88 42.28 -12.03
C PHE A 1199 -21.30 43.33 -12.99
N LYS A 1200 -22.10 44.32 -13.40
CA LYS A 1200 -21.60 45.46 -14.19
C LYS A 1200 -20.59 46.29 -13.41
N ASP A 1201 -20.83 46.53 -12.12
CA ASP A 1201 -19.91 47.27 -11.26
C ASP A 1201 -18.58 46.53 -11.14
N PHE A 1202 -18.61 45.20 -10.98
CA PHE A 1202 -17.41 44.35 -11.01
C PHE A 1202 -16.63 44.48 -12.33
N LEU A 1203 -17.31 44.40 -13.48
CA LEU A 1203 -16.66 44.52 -14.78
C LEU A 1203 -16.07 45.91 -15.02
N GLN A 1204 -16.75 46.97 -14.58
CA GLN A 1204 -16.24 48.35 -14.66
C GLN A 1204 -14.99 48.53 -13.78
N GLU A 1205 -14.96 47.90 -12.62
CA GLU A 1205 -13.79 47.92 -11.75
C GLU A 1205 -12.59 47.23 -12.42
N GLU A 1206 -12.80 46.07 -13.05
CA GLU A 1206 -11.75 45.36 -13.80
C GLU A 1206 -11.28 46.13 -15.04
N SER A 1207 -12.18 46.77 -15.80
CA SER A 1207 -11.80 47.67 -16.91
C SER A 1207 -10.92 48.81 -16.42
N LYS A 1208 -11.33 49.47 -15.34
CA LYS A 1208 -10.61 50.62 -14.78
C LYS A 1208 -9.23 50.24 -14.22
N LYS A 1209 -9.08 49.03 -13.66
CA LYS A 1209 -7.77 48.52 -13.18
C LYS A 1209 -6.74 48.40 -14.30
N HIS A 1210 -7.17 48.25 -15.55
CA HIS A 1210 -6.32 47.84 -16.66
C HIS A 1210 -6.38 48.74 -17.91
N GLU A 1211 -7.14 49.84 -17.86
CA GLU A 1211 -7.38 50.81 -18.96
C GLU A 1211 -6.12 51.29 -19.70
N ASN A 1212 -4.95 51.29 -19.05
CA ASN A 1212 -3.70 51.81 -19.63
C ASN A 1212 -2.62 50.75 -19.91
N GLU A 1213 -2.95 49.47 -19.83
CA GLU A 1213 -1.99 48.36 -19.98
C GLU A 1213 -1.69 48.03 -21.46
N PHE A 1214 -2.63 48.29 -22.36
CA PHE A 1214 -2.56 47.88 -23.77
C PHE A 1214 -2.63 49.05 -24.74
N ASN A 1215 -2.09 48.85 -25.95
CA ASN A 1215 -2.20 49.79 -27.06
C ASN A 1215 -3.39 49.44 -27.96
N GLU A 1216 -4.54 50.07 -27.71
CA GLU A 1216 -5.76 49.91 -28.51
C GLU A 1216 -5.57 50.25 -29.98
N SER A 1217 -4.69 51.22 -30.30
CA SER A 1217 -4.48 51.71 -31.66
C SER A 1217 -3.91 50.63 -32.58
N VAL A 1218 -2.99 49.81 -32.06
CA VAL A 1218 -2.43 48.66 -32.77
C VAL A 1218 -3.49 47.58 -32.98
N ALA A 1219 -4.33 47.31 -31.97
CA ALA A 1219 -5.42 46.34 -32.09
C ALA A 1219 -6.44 46.76 -33.16
N LEU A 1220 -6.87 48.03 -33.14
CA LEU A 1220 -7.78 48.60 -34.14
C LEU A 1220 -7.18 48.57 -35.55
N CYS A 1221 -5.87 48.81 -35.69
CA CYS A 1221 -5.18 48.74 -36.97
C CYS A 1221 -5.20 47.32 -37.55
N GLU A 1222 -4.99 46.28 -36.74
CA GLU A 1222 -5.06 44.90 -37.20
C GLU A 1222 -6.51 44.46 -37.50
N ILE A 1223 -7.49 44.89 -36.71
CA ILE A 1223 -8.93 44.64 -36.99
C ILE A 1223 -9.32 45.24 -38.33
N TYR A 1224 -8.87 46.47 -38.63
CA TYR A 1224 -9.15 47.12 -39.91
C TYR A 1224 -8.65 46.30 -41.11
N LYS A 1225 -7.52 45.58 -41.00
CA LYS A 1225 -7.04 44.72 -42.10
C LYS A 1225 -8.05 43.62 -42.44
N PHE A 1226 -8.70 43.03 -41.44
CA PHE A 1226 -9.78 42.06 -41.65
C PHE A 1226 -11.02 42.72 -42.25
N MET A 1227 -11.41 43.89 -41.73
CA MET A 1227 -12.52 44.66 -42.26
C MET A 1227 -12.31 45.05 -43.74
N GLN A 1228 -11.11 45.48 -44.10
CA GLN A 1228 -10.75 45.82 -45.48
C GLN A 1228 -10.77 44.59 -46.39
N ARG A 1229 -10.26 43.45 -45.91
CA ARG A 1229 -10.19 42.20 -46.68
C ARG A 1229 -11.57 41.64 -47.03
N TYR A 1230 -12.54 41.79 -46.13
CA TYR A 1230 -13.89 41.25 -46.28
C TYR A 1230 -14.98 42.33 -46.37
N PHE A 1231 -14.60 43.54 -46.79
CA PHE A 1231 -15.47 44.73 -46.75
C PHE A 1231 -16.80 44.52 -47.47
N ASN A 1232 -16.76 43.98 -48.70
CA ASN A 1232 -17.96 43.78 -49.51
C ASN A 1232 -18.93 42.77 -48.86
N GLN A 1233 -18.39 41.71 -48.26
CA GLN A 1233 -19.21 40.70 -47.57
C GLN A 1233 -19.84 41.28 -46.30
N ILE A 1234 -19.11 42.14 -45.57
CA ILE A 1234 -19.61 42.81 -44.36
C ILE A 1234 -20.75 43.75 -44.74
N GLU A 1235 -20.57 44.54 -45.80
CA GLU A 1235 -21.61 45.44 -46.33
C GLU A 1235 -22.86 44.64 -46.72
N GLU A 1236 -22.71 43.55 -47.50
CA GLU A 1236 -23.81 42.67 -47.90
C GLU A 1236 -24.57 42.09 -46.69
N LYS A 1237 -23.84 41.62 -45.67
CA LYS A 1237 -24.45 41.06 -44.44
C LYS A 1237 -25.24 42.11 -43.67
N LEU A 1238 -24.74 43.34 -43.60
CA LEU A 1238 -25.45 44.47 -42.99
C LEU A 1238 -26.73 44.81 -43.77
N GLU A 1239 -26.74 44.65 -45.09
CA GLU A 1239 -27.97 44.82 -45.88
C GLU A 1239 -28.99 43.73 -45.57
N GLN A 1240 -28.55 42.47 -45.49
CA GLN A 1240 -29.40 41.32 -45.14
C GLN A 1240 -30.02 41.48 -43.76
N ASN A 1241 -29.28 42.03 -42.78
CA ASN A 1241 -29.74 42.28 -41.42
C ASN A 1241 -30.54 43.58 -41.25
N SER A 1242 -30.95 44.24 -42.35
CA SER A 1242 -31.73 45.49 -42.33
C SER A 1242 -31.06 46.63 -41.54
N ALA A 1243 -29.73 46.78 -41.66
CA ALA A 1243 -28.98 47.82 -40.96
C ALA A 1243 -29.43 49.25 -41.34
N PRO A 1244 -29.49 50.19 -40.38
CA PRO A 1244 -29.80 51.60 -40.65
C PRO A 1244 -28.84 52.22 -41.67
N SER A 1245 -29.32 53.15 -42.50
CA SER A 1245 -28.50 53.86 -43.48
C SER A 1245 -27.34 54.64 -42.84
N GLY A 1246 -27.49 55.09 -41.60
CA GLY A 1246 -26.42 55.72 -40.81
C GLY A 1246 -25.22 54.80 -40.58
N LEU A 1247 -25.45 53.55 -40.20
CA LEU A 1247 -24.39 52.57 -39.90
C LEU A 1247 -23.57 52.22 -41.16
N LYS A 1248 -24.23 52.12 -42.32
CA LYS A 1248 -23.56 51.91 -43.61
C LYS A 1248 -22.66 53.10 -43.98
N LYS A 1249 -23.14 54.33 -43.69
CA LYS A 1249 -22.36 55.55 -43.91
C LYS A 1249 -21.13 55.61 -43.00
N GLU A 1250 -21.28 55.24 -41.74
CA GLU A 1250 -20.16 55.14 -40.78
C GLU A 1250 -19.11 54.11 -41.23
N LEU A 1251 -19.52 52.94 -41.73
CA LEU A 1251 -18.60 51.94 -42.30
C LEU A 1251 -17.79 52.50 -43.50
N GLN A 1252 -18.45 53.24 -44.40
CA GLN A 1252 -17.78 53.87 -45.54
C GLN A 1252 -16.84 54.99 -45.09
N GLU A 1253 -17.24 55.82 -44.11
CA GLU A 1253 -16.42 56.88 -43.53
C GLU A 1253 -15.14 56.33 -42.89
N VAL A 1254 -15.22 55.25 -42.12
CA VAL A 1254 -14.03 54.58 -41.56
C VAL A 1254 -13.10 54.12 -42.68
N ARG A 1255 -13.62 53.54 -43.76
CA ARG A 1255 -12.80 53.11 -44.90
C ARG A 1255 -12.06 54.28 -45.54
N GLU A 1256 -12.76 55.40 -45.81
CA GLU A 1256 -12.16 56.60 -46.40
C GLU A 1256 -11.05 57.19 -45.51
N LEU A 1257 -11.29 57.27 -44.20
CA LEU A 1257 -10.31 57.78 -43.23
C LEU A 1257 -9.02 56.94 -43.23
N PHE A 1258 -9.12 55.61 -43.20
CA PHE A 1258 -7.93 54.74 -43.24
C PHE A 1258 -7.24 54.69 -44.62
N GLU A 1259 -7.98 54.80 -45.73
CA GLU A 1259 -7.39 54.90 -47.07
C GLU A 1259 -6.65 56.24 -47.26
N SER A 1260 -7.15 57.34 -46.69
CA SER A 1260 -6.49 58.65 -46.70
C SER A 1260 -5.15 58.62 -45.93
N LYS A 1261 -5.07 57.85 -44.84
CA LYS A 1261 -3.82 57.60 -44.10
C LYS A 1261 -2.78 56.84 -44.93
N LYS A 1262 -3.24 55.87 -45.74
CA LYS A 1262 -2.35 55.14 -46.66
C LYS A 1262 -1.78 56.06 -47.74
N LYS A 1263 -2.51 57.08 -48.19
CA LYS A 1263 -2.03 58.08 -49.17
C LYS A 1263 -1.03 59.08 -48.57
N THR A 1264 -1.22 59.50 -47.32
CA THR A 1264 -0.33 60.45 -46.61
C THR A 1264 0.98 59.83 -46.12
N SER A 1265 1.11 58.50 -46.09
CA SER A 1265 2.37 57.80 -45.77
C SER A 1265 3.34 57.67 -46.97
N TRP A 1266 2.94 58.09 -48.18
CA TRP A 1266 3.76 58.06 -49.41
C TRP A 1266 4.23 59.46 -49.86
N GLU A 1267 3.87 60.51 -49.13
CA GLU A 1267 4.46 61.86 -49.19
C GLU A 1267 5.44 62.01 -48.02
#